data_AF-A6SVB3-F1
#
_entry.id   AF-A6SVB3-F1
#
_cell.length_a   1.000
_cell.length_b   1.000
_cell.length_c   1.000
_cell.angle_alpha   90.00
_cell.angle_beta   90.00
_cell.angle_gamma   90.00
#
_symmetry.space_group_name_H-M   'P 1'
#
loop_
_entity.id
_entity.type
_entity.pdbx_description
1 polymer ?
#
loop_
_entity_poly.entity_id
_entity_poly.type
_entity_poly.pdbx_seq_one_letter_code
_entity_poly.pdbx_strand_id
1 'polypeptide(L)'
;MKTTRPQRTVISLAIATALSAMAPTVALGQTVISVNTTATQYWSDNDFTVNSGITLNSEPGDAAIYASSGSTQGNFLNKGTINGTFGGLFSSAAINQLQNNGLIRGETYYGVASLQGAEINAFINNGSISGAPAGMLNEGVISSFVNQQTGAIYGLVNASTGTIADLANKGFISQLDNSGMIVGLSNTGSISTLVNASSATIIDLVNEGTITKVENSGILSGSAGFGSGLFNTGTITLVENKTGGFIQALGNSGSIATLNNAGTLDGMFGLLNMRDTNPDGGNIGTLNNSGSITGGYYGGITNSAGTIGVLRNSGTITSTASDGIFNGANSEIVALTNTETGVISGFKTGIFNAGLITSITNNGDIHGPTAISNGGQITSMGPSPTTMHYAGTIGTLSNTGTISGIGSAGDGVAISNATNSQIGLLSNSGSISGDEVAIINRGTIGKLDNGKLGIVEGATGIWNIGTITELTNSGKISVSGPPVAGGSYSISNQGLITSLINNQGGVISDANYAIENAGSGTITTLLNNGLIKGRYTGFKNDGGSIGSIINNGSIEGDEFGIENRENIGVLNNNGRIFGGIAGIFIYNIGVFTELNNSGTITGDTFAGVVNYSKITSLNNKPGGLIQNGVYNDSFGTIDTLNNQGTIAGSSSSTTAYALSNDGHIGTLNNSGLLTSPVDAIYLGGTGTIDSFINSGKVAGNIRNYSVGFDLVIQGGSGTTFGVLTGSSGGTGAADIGLIDNPYGQLVFGAGNQLLNDHINVGTSGNSVVNLDGVLQVNNYINITGDYAQRAAATLNIGVARNAIANGDGADLGYGRLIVSGSAVIDAGSSVMLKKTGAYRFANGQRYVVVQANGSGTNYNETALNYGATGYNGTITGSTIASGGNLSLLLTLDGAADNQATNSNGQNTLNALFSYTGTDAGLMNLFNAAAASGSSDEGNRAGAQLSPAAGKAGVAGASTAVSQQVTGIAFDRLNNTSTVAGLGSNGLSAGDGMRDQAAWGQAFGGKASADARDGVSGYHASYAGLLLGADTAWNDQWRIGGLFNYASTSVSNDDDNAGSYSRINSYGLSAYAGYTGEPWYLNVSVGAMRSDVKAHRVVDLTGFHGVADSNYNGMQYVAAAQLGYPIKVDQLLPGAVLTPLAGLVYSSLRQDGYTETGGNGAALQVGSSSTHSVKSDLGFKLERAYKTTYGLLKPSVQLLWRHEYSDTRLQSIANFAADTTGATSFASQGAKPVKDTGVLSLGATLLRSDKLTLSANYTLEQGGGYSSQTGSLLARWRF
;
A
#
# COMPACT_ATOMS: atom_id res chain seq x y z
N MET A 1 75.43 -2.07 -19.82
CA MET A 1 76.75 -1.50 -19.46
C MET A 1 77.80 -2.07 -20.42
N LYS A 2 78.66 -1.21 -20.96
CA LYS A 2 79.79 -1.55 -21.84
C LYS A 2 80.82 -2.44 -21.14
N THR A 3 81.41 -3.41 -21.86
CA THR A 3 82.86 -3.77 -21.95
C THR A 3 83.03 -5.10 -22.71
N THR A 4 83.41 -5.05 -24.00
CA THR A 4 84.71 -5.47 -24.59
C THR A 4 85.07 -6.97 -24.55
N ARG A 5 84.97 -7.63 -25.72
CA ARG A 5 85.71 -8.85 -26.10
C ARG A 5 86.74 -8.49 -27.18
N PRO A 6 87.98 -9.02 -27.17
CA PRO A 6 88.89 -8.88 -28.31
C PRO A 6 88.73 -10.05 -29.30
N GLN A 7 88.81 -9.71 -30.59
CA GLN A 7 89.03 -10.61 -31.71
C GLN A 7 90.48 -11.12 -31.72
N ARG A 8 90.69 -12.37 -32.11
CA ARG A 8 91.87 -12.78 -32.90
C ARG A 8 91.45 -13.75 -33.99
N THR A 9 91.99 -13.51 -35.17
CA THR A 9 91.57 -14.08 -36.45
C THR A 9 92.77 -14.78 -37.12
N VAL A 10 92.46 -15.89 -37.80
CA VAL A 10 93.10 -16.51 -39.00
C VAL A 10 94.54 -17.08 -38.91
N ILE A 11 94.69 -18.20 -39.64
CA ILE A 11 95.88 -18.71 -40.39
C ILE A 11 96.53 -19.96 -39.78
N SER A 12 96.01 -21.13 -40.14
CA SER A 12 96.80 -22.33 -40.50
C SER A 12 95.89 -23.49 -40.96
N LEU A 13 95.09 -23.24 -42.00
CA LEU A 13 94.33 -24.25 -42.75
C LEU A 13 94.90 -24.31 -44.17
N ALA A 14 96.10 -24.89 -44.35
CA ALA A 14 96.66 -25.15 -45.69
C ALA A 14 97.90 -26.10 -45.76
N ILE A 15 98.52 -26.52 -44.65
CA ILE A 15 99.82 -27.25 -44.73
C ILE A 15 99.83 -28.65 -44.04
N ALA A 16 98.79 -29.06 -43.31
CA ALA A 16 98.79 -30.37 -42.64
C ALA A 16 98.23 -31.54 -43.49
N THR A 17 97.50 -31.27 -44.57
CA THR A 17 96.83 -32.29 -45.40
C THR A 17 97.74 -32.95 -46.44
N ALA A 18 98.98 -32.52 -46.60
CA ALA A 18 99.90 -33.04 -47.62
C ALA A 18 101.05 -33.92 -47.07
N LEU A 19 101.15 -34.18 -45.75
CA LEU A 19 102.29 -34.93 -45.18
C LEU A 19 101.94 -36.18 -44.35
N SER A 20 100.69 -36.63 -44.27
CA SER A 20 100.31 -37.86 -43.53
C SER A 20 99.91 -39.05 -44.41
N ALA A 21 99.95 -38.91 -45.74
CA ALA A 21 99.59 -40.00 -46.66
C ALA A 21 100.72 -41.03 -46.91
N MET A 22 101.85 -40.99 -46.18
CA MET A 22 102.98 -41.88 -46.42
C MET A 22 103.74 -42.26 -45.13
N ALA A 23 103.27 -43.26 -44.38
CA ALA A 23 104.08 -44.09 -43.46
C ALA A 23 103.34 -45.40 -43.09
N PRO A 24 104.03 -46.54 -42.92
CA PRO A 24 103.41 -47.87 -42.78
C PRO A 24 102.93 -48.17 -41.36
N THR A 25 101.96 -49.07 -41.30
CA THR A 25 101.32 -49.64 -40.11
C THR A 25 102.31 -50.34 -39.18
N VAL A 26 102.41 -49.86 -37.93
CA VAL A 26 102.95 -50.62 -36.79
C VAL A 26 101.81 -50.84 -35.80
N ALA A 27 101.55 -52.10 -35.46
CA ALA A 27 100.59 -52.47 -34.42
C ALA A 27 101.06 -51.95 -33.05
N LEU A 28 100.22 -51.15 -32.38
CA LEU A 28 100.42 -50.62 -31.02
C LEU A 28 99.38 -51.26 -30.09
N GLY A 29 99.78 -51.65 -28.87
CA GLY A 29 98.95 -52.39 -27.91
C GLY A 29 97.99 -51.54 -27.06
N GLN A 30 97.12 -52.22 -26.30
CA GLN A 30 96.18 -51.65 -25.31
C GLN A 30 96.88 -50.70 -24.33
N THR A 31 96.23 -49.59 -23.97
CA THR A 31 96.74 -48.67 -22.94
C THR A 31 96.14 -49.02 -21.57
N VAL A 32 96.99 -49.46 -20.62
CA VAL A 32 96.58 -49.81 -19.25
C VAL A 32 97.33 -48.98 -18.22
N ILE A 33 96.62 -48.18 -17.43
CA ILE A 33 97.16 -47.42 -16.31
C ILE A 33 97.09 -48.30 -15.05
N SER A 34 98.25 -48.82 -14.63
CA SER A 34 98.39 -49.77 -13.53
C SER A 34 99.14 -49.22 -12.31
N VAL A 35 99.59 -47.96 -12.34
CA VAL A 35 100.24 -47.23 -11.24
C VAL A 35 99.71 -45.79 -11.16
N ASN A 36 99.75 -45.18 -9.97
CA ASN A 36 99.34 -43.79 -9.80
C ASN A 36 100.21 -42.86 -10.66
N THR A 37 99.59 -41.89 -11.34
CA THR A 37 100.28 -40.95 -12.22
C THR A 37 99.67 -39.56 -12.10
N THR A 38 100.45 -38.54 -12.42
CA THR A 38 100.02 -37.13 -12.53
C THR A 38 100.12 -36.61 -13.97
N ALA A 39 100.55 -37.45 -14.92
CA ALA A 39 100.73 -37.05 -16.31
C ALA A 39 99.40 -37.11 -17.08
N THR A 40 99.11 -36.07 -17.84
CA THR A 40 98.00 -36.03 -18.81
C THR A 40 98.13 -37.18 -19.82
N GLN A 41 97.06 -37.94 -20.01
CA GLN A 41 97.05 -39.07 -20.94
C GLN A 41 96.40 -38.69 -22.28
N TYR A 42 97.03 -39.05 -23.39
CA TYR A 42 96.47 -38.89 -24.73
C TYR A 42 96.11 -40.26 -25.30
N TRP A 43 94.83 -40.48 -25.55
CA TRP A 43 94.28 -41.72 -26.07
C TRP A 43 93.94 -41.56 -27.56
N SER A 44 94.59 -42.35 -28.41
CA SER A 44 94.49 -42.20 -29.87
C SER A 44 94.02 -43.46 -30.61
N ASP A 45 94.15 -44.67 -30.04
CA ASP A 45 93.67 -45.93 -30.63
C ASP A 45 93.58 -47.08 -29.59
N ASN A 46 92.88 -48.19 -29.89
CA ASN A 46 92.64 -49.38 -29.03
C ASN A 46 91.94 -49.12 -27.67
N ASP A 47 91.84 -50.14 -26.81
CA ASP A 47 91.23 -50.06 -25.48
C ASP A 47 92.10 -49.25 -24.49
N PHE A 48 91.45 -48.48 -23.61
CA PHE A 48 92.07 -47.70 -22.53
C PHE A 48 91.49 -48.12 -21.17
N THR A 49 92.33 -48.58 -20.25
CA THR A 49 91.87 -49.08 -18.92
C THR A 49 92.63 -48.42 -17.77
N VAL A 50 91.90 -47.93 -16.76
CA VAL A 50 92.46 -47.54 -15.45
C VAL A 50 92.14 -48.64 -14.44
N ASN A 51 93.17 -49.26 -13.86
CA ASN A 51 92.99 -50.37 -12.92
C ASN A 51 92.38 -49.93 -11.59
N SER A 52 91.80 -50.89 -10.87
CA SER A 52 91.24 -50.64 -9.54
C SER A 52 92.33 -50.23 -8.53
N GLY A 53 92.00 -49.30 -7.65
CA GLY A 53 92.94 -48.75 -6.65
C GLY A 53 93.93 -47.72 -7.20
N ILE A 54 93.91 -47.43 -8.49
CA ILE A 54 94.81 -46.48 -9.14
C ILE A 54 94.18 -45.09 -9.23
N THR A 55 94.96 -44.06 -8.89
CA THR A 55 94.61 -42.64 -9.07
C THR A 55 95.42 -42.03 -10.22
N LEU A 56 94.71 -41.57 -11.25
CA LEU A 56 95.23 -40.78 -12.35
C LEU A 56 94.86 -39.31 -12.09
N ASN A 57 95.86 -38.49 -11.80
CA ASN A 57 95.72 -37.04 -11.74
C ASN A 57 96.28 -36.41 -13.04
N SER A 58 95.84 -35.20 -13.38
CA SER A 58 96.40 -34.43 -14.50
C SER A 58 97.50 -33.45 -14.06
N GLU A 59 98.21 -32.88 -15.03
CA GLU A 59 98.98 -31.68 -14.78
C GLU A 59 98.05 -30.49 -14.45
N PRO A 60 98.51 -29.48 -13.69
CA PRO A 60 97.72 -28.29 -13.37
C PRO A 60 97.22 -27.57 -14.63
N GLY A 61 95.91 -27.42 -14.77
CA GLY A 61 95.27 -26.74 -15.89
C GLY A 61 94.89 -27.63 -17.08
N ASP A 62 95.18 -28.94 -17.01
CA ASP A 62 94.87 -29.89 -18.08
C ASP A 62 93.76 -30.89 -17.69
N ALA A 63 93.17 -31.53 -18.72
CA ALA A 63 92.33 -32.69 -18.50
C ALA A 63 93.17 -33.93 -18.19
N ALA A 64 92.62 -34.88 -17.43
CA ALA A 64 93.33 -36.11 -17.07
C ALA A 64 93.53 -37.02 -18.30
N ILE A 65 92.55 -37.03 -19.21
CA ILE A 65 92.60 -37.82 -20.44
C ILE A 65 92.02 -37.02 -21.60
N TYR A 66 92.76 -36.94 -22.72
CA TYR A 66 92.30 -36.43 -24.01
C TYR A 66 92.21 -37.55 -25.04
N ALA A 67 91.03 -37.79 -25.58
CA ALA A 67 90.79 -38.69 -26.70
C ALA A 67 90.76 -37.88 -28.01
N SER A 68 91.81 -38.00 -28.85
CA SER A 68 92.01 -37.19 -30.07
C SER A 68 91.78 -37.97 -31.38
N SER A 69 91.44 -37.26 -32.44
CA SER A 69 90.97 -37.78 -33.74
C SER A 69 92.02 -38.56 -34.56
N GLY A 70 91.61 -39.70 -35.15
CA GLY A 70 92.44 -40.49 -36.09
C GLY A 70 91.84 -41.81 -36.61
N SER A 71 91.02 -42.49 -35.80
CA SER A 71 90.29 -43.75 -36.11
C SER A 71 89.23 -43.99 -35.02
N THR A 72 88.34 -44.98 -35.18
CA THR A 72 87.41 -45.40 -34.10
C THR A 72 88.21 -45.92 -32.91
N GLN A 73 88.11 -45.27 -31.75
CA GLN A 73 88.76 -45.68 -30.52
C GLN A 73 88.08 -46.94 -29.93
N GLY A 74 88.85 -47.77 -29.21
CA GLY A 74 88.36 -48.98 -28.56
C GLY A 74 87.50 -48.70 -27.31
N ASN A 75 87.48 -49.63 -26.36
CA ASN A 75 86.72 -49.50 -25.13
C ASN A 75 87.50 -48.74 -24.06
N PHE A 76 86.87 -47.77 -23.43
CA PHE A 76 87.34 -47.10 -22.22
C PHE A 76 86.75 -47.78 -20.97
N LEU A 77 87.60 -48.17 -20.02
CA LEU A 77 87.20 -48.80 -18.76
C LEU A 77 87.91 -48.17 -17.56
N ASN A 78 87.19 -47.38 -16.77
CA ASN A 78 87.69 -46.87 -15.49
C ASN A 78 87.27 -47.78 -14.33
N LYS A 79 88.22 -48.34 -13.58
CA LYS A 79 87.99 -49.03 -12.30
C LYS A 79 88.60 -48.31 -11.09
N GLY A 80 89.30 -47.20 -11.32
CA GLY A 80 90.05 -46.42 -10.33
C GLY A 80 89.50 -45.00 -10.13
N THR A 81 90.37 -44.05 -9.82
CA THR A 81 90.03 -42.62 -9.66
C THR A 81 90.74 -41.80 -10.72
N ILE A 82 89.98 -41.01 -11.47
CA ILE A 82 90.47 -40.05 -12.47
C ILE A 82 90.13 -38.65 -11.96
N ASN A 83 91.14 -37.84 -11.68
CA ASN A 83 91.00 -36.45 -11.23
C ASN A 83 91.74 -35.52 -12.20
N GLY A 84 91.01 -34.77 -13.01
CA GLY A 84 91.60 -33.68 -13.78
C GLY A 84 91.47 -32.35 -13.05
N THR A 85 92.56 -31.60 -12.96
CA THR A 85 92.54 -30.24 -12.37
C THR A 85 91.74 -29.27 -13.26
N PHE A 86 91.67 -29.52 -14.58
CA PHE A 86 90.70 -28.91 -15.48
C PHE A 86 89.48 -29.81 -15.69
N GLY A 87 89.63 -30.98 -16.33
CA GLY A 87 88.52 -31.93 -16.58
C GLY A 87 88.95 -33.40 -16.57
N GLY A 88 88.03 -34.35 -16.33
CA GLY A 88 88.42 -35.76 -16.17
C GLY A 88 88.82 -36.43 -17.50
N LEU A 89 87.86 -36.59 -18.41
CA LEU A 89 88.03 -37.19 -19.74
C LEU A 89 87.37 -36.32 -20.79
N PHE A 90 88.12 -35.81 -21.77
CA PHE A 90 87.59 -35.12 -22.94
C PHE A 90 87.75 -35.98 -24.18
N SER A 91 86.68 -36.17 -24.94
CA SER A 91 86.70 -36.90 -26.20
C SER A 91 86.18 -36.03 -27.33
N SER A 92 86.92 -35.97 -28.43
CA SER A 92 86.45 -35.51 -29.74
C SER A 92 86.41 -36.64 -30.78
N ALA A 93 86.49 -37.89 -30.33
CA ALA A 93 86.61 -39.08 -31.17
C ALA A 93 85.40 -40.01 -31.04
N ALA A 94 85.31 -40.98 -31.96
CA ALA A 94 84.34 -42.06 -31.87
C ALA A 94 84.83 -43.12 -30.87
N ILE A 95 84.07 -43.39 -29.80
CA ILE A 95 84.34 -44.39 -28.77
C ILE A 95 83.32 -45.52 -28.87
N ASN A 96 83.78 -46.76 -28.95
CA ASN A 96 82.87 -47.92 -28.97
C ASN A 96 82.13 -48.09 -27.62
N GLN A 97 82.84 -48.10 -26.50
CA GLN A 97 82.22 -48.19 -25.17
C GLN A 97 83.00 -47.36 -24.16
N LEU A 98 82.31 -46.53 -23.39
CA LEU A 98 82.86 -45.81 -22.24
C LEU A 98 82.19 -46.34 -20.98
N GLN A 99 82.93 -47.11 -20.19
CA GLN A 99 82.46 -47.67 -18.93
C GLN A 99 83.20 -47.09 -17.73
N ASN A 100 82.46 -46.45 -16.82
CA ASN A 100 82.98 -45.98 -15.54
C ASN A 100 82.47 -46.86 -14.38
N ASN A 101 83.38 -47.57 -13.72
CA ASN A 101 83.14 -48.31 -12.48
C ASN A 101 83.80 -47.65 -11.25
N GLY A 102 84.48 -46.51 -11.43
CA GLY A 102 85.23 -45.81 -10.39
C GLY A 102 84.79 -44.36 -10.21
N LEU A 103 85.71 -43.46 -9.83
CA LEU A 103 85.46 -42.02 -9.73
C LEU A 103 86.06 -41.30 -10.94
N ILE A 104 85.29 -40.43 -11.59
CA ILE A 104 85.79 -39.43 -12.55
C ILE A 104 85.42 -38.05 -12.03
N ARG A 105 86.42 -37.18 -11.90
CA ARG A 105 86.27 -35.82 -11.37
C ARG A 105 87.01 -34.80 -12.21
N GLY A 106 86.33 -33.71 -12.57
CA GLY A 106 86.94 -32.45 -13.01
C GLY A 106 86.88 -31.41 -11.90
N GLU A 107 87.98 -30.77 -11.54
CA GLU A 107 87.98 -29.79 -10.45
C GLU A 107 87.42 -28.42 -10.86
N THR A 108 87.65 -27.99 -12.10
CA THR A 108 87.23 -26.66 -12.60
C THR A 108 86.34 -26.72 -13.86
N TYR A 109 86.21 -27.88 -14.48
CA TYR A 109 85.37 -28.16 -15.65
C TYR A 109 84.64 -29.52 -15.52
N TYR A 110 84.17 -30.11 -16.63
CA TYR A 110 83.41 -31.36 -16.60
C TYR A 110 84.25 -32.59 -16.23
N GLY A 111 83.62 -33.55 -15.54
CA GLY A 111 84.21 -34.88 -15.29
C GLY A 111 84.39 -35.66 -16.60
N VAL A 112 83.37 -35.71 -17.44
CA VAL A 112 83.44 -36.26 -18.80
C VAL A 112 82.89 -35.25 -19.79
N ALA A 113 83.61 -34.95 -20.87
CA ALA A 113 83.12 -34.10 -21.96
C ALA A 113 83.21 -34.83 -23.30
N SER A 114 82.05 -35.10 -23.90
CA SER A 114 81.91 -35.55 -25.29
C SER A 114 81.74 -34.30 -26.15
N LEU A 115 82.83 -33.83 -26.76
CA LEU A 115 82.86 -32.57 -27.51
C LEU A 115 82.20 -32.72 -28.89
N GLN A 116 81.91 -31.60 -29.55
CA GLN A 116 81.30 -31.60 -30.88
C GLN A 116 82.02 -32.54 -31.87
N GLY A 117 81.28 -33.44 -32.49
CA GLY A 117 81.80 -34.45 -33.44
C GLY A 117 82.23 -35.78 -32.81
N ALA A 118 82.19 -35.91 -31.48
CA ALA A 118 82.37 -37.19 -30.79
C ALA A 118 81.13 -38.08 -30.94
N GLU A 119 81.36 -39.39 -31.07
CA GLU A 119 80.32 -40.42 -31.14
C GLU A 119 80.61 -41.51 -30.09
N ILE A 120 79.73 -41.71 -29.12
CA ILE A 120 79.88 -42.77 -28.11
C ILE A 120 78.77 -43.78 -28.33
N ASN A 121 79.09 -45.00 -28.78
CA ASN A 121 78.05 -46.01 -29.04
C ASN A 121 77.40 -46.47 -27.71
N ALA A 122 78.21 -46.74 -26.69
CA ALA A 122 77.70 -47.16 -25.37
C ALA A 122 78.41 -46.45 -24.22
N PHE A 123 77.67 -45.69 -23.43
CA PHE A 123 78.11 -45.06 -22.18
C PHE A 123 77.48 -45.80 -20.99
N ILE A 124 78.30 -46.35 -20.09
CA ILE A 124 77.84 -47.13 -18.93
C ILE A 124 78.49 -46.58 -17.66
N ASN A 125 77.69 -46.04 -16.73
CA ASN A 125 78.18 -45.56 -15.44
C ASN A 125 77.69 -46.47 -14.29
N ASN A 126 78.62 -47.14 -13.62
CA ASN A 126 78.42 -47.86 -12.35
C ASN A 126 79.04 -47.11 -11.15
N GLY A 127 79.91 -46.11 -11.41
CA GLY A 127 80.63 -45.35 -10.40
C GLY A 127 80.13 -43.90 -10.26
N SER A 128 80.99 -42.98 -9.82
CA SER A 128 80.64 -41.57 -9.62
C SER A 128 81.31 -40.67 -10.66
N ILE A 129 80.55 -39.75 -11.24
CA ILE A 129 81.05 -38.72 -12.16
C ILE A 129 80.68 -37.34 -11.61
N SER A 130 81.66 -36.47 -11.46
CA SER A 130 81.49 -35.12 -10.90
C SER A 130 82.38 -34.08 -11.59
N GLY A 131 81.95 -32.83 -11.58
CA GLY A 131 82.68 -31.71 -12.17
C GLY A 131 82.19 -30.38 -11.59
N ALA A 132 82.96 -29.30 -11.73
CA ALA A 132 82.57 -27.99 -11.18
C ALA A 132 81.30 -27.40 -11.82
N PRO A 133 81.19 -27.29 -13.16
CA PRO A 133 79.93 -26.93 -13.81
C PRO A 133 78.94 -28.09 -13.84
N ALA A 134 79.38 -29.31 -14.18
CA ALA A 134 78.60 -30.54 -14.12
C ALA A 134 79.51 -31.77 -14.21
N GLY A 135 79.02 -32.93 -13.80
CA GLY A 135 79.70 -34.21 -13.97
C GLY A 135 79.98 -34.55 -15.43
N MET A 136 79.04 -34.29 -16.32
CA MET A 136 79.15 -34.65 -17.72
C MET A 136 78.62 -33.57 -18.68
N LEU A 137 79.29 -33.39 -19.81
CA LEU A 137 78.87 -32.60 -20.96
C LEU A 137 78.77 -33.50 -22.20
N ASN A 138 77.66 -33.41 -22.93
CA ASN A 138 77.49 -33.98 -24.25
C ASN A 138 77.19 -32.89 -25.30
N GLU A 139 78.11 -32.68 -26.23
CA GLU A 139 77.97 -31.86 -27.44
C GLU A 139 77.93 -32.71 -28.72
N GLY A 140 78.21 -34.03 -28.61
CA GLY A 140 78.22 -35.01 -29.70
C GLY A 140 77.03 -36.00 -29.63
N VAL A 141 77.21 -37.21 -30.16
CA VAL A 141 76.16 -38.24 -30.19
C VAL A 141 76.49 -39.36 -29.20
N ILE A 142 75.51 -39.74 -28.36
CA ILE A 142 75.56 -40.94 -27.52
C ILE A 142 74.41 -41.87 -27.92
N SER A 143 74.70 -43.05 -28.46
CA SER A 143 73.64 -43.96 -28.90
C SER A 143 72.96 -44.67 -27.74
N SER A 144 73.71 -45.18 -26.76
CA SER A 144 73.16 -45.79 -25.55
C SER A 144 73.83 -45.20 -24.32
N PHE A 145 73.04 -44.65 -23.40
CA PHE A 145 73.49 -44.12 -22.12
C PHE A 145 72.80 -44.88 -21.00
N VAL A 146 73.57 -45.56 -20.16
CA VAL A 146 73.06 -46.30 -19.01
C VAL A 146 73.76 -45.85 -17.74
N ASN A 147 73.03 -45.15 -16.86
CA ASN A 147 73.46 -44.94 -15.47
C ASN A 147 72.89 -46.09 -14.63
N GLN A 148 73.75 -47.03 -14.25
CA GLN A 148 73.34 -48.24 -13.52
C GLN A 148 72.94 -47.89 -12.09
N GLN A 149 72.34 -48.85 -11.37
CA GLN A 149 71.74 -48.62 -10.05
C GLN A 149 72.72 -48.03 -9.01
N THR A 150 74.01 -48.39 -9.09
CA THR A 150 75.07 -47.84 -8.22
C THR A 150 75.72 -46.57 -8.77
N GLY A 151 75.39 -46.18 -10.00
CA GLY A 151 75.97 -45.03 -10.67
C GLY A 151 75.41 -43.70 -10.16
N ALA A 152 76.30 -42.74 -9.93
CA ALA A 152 75.96 -41.37 -9.56
C ALA A 152 76.57 -40.37 -10.56
N ILE A 153 75.75 -39.49 -11.12
CA ILE A 153 76.18 -38.41 -11.99
C ILE A 153 75.75 -37.08 -11.37
N TYR A 154 76.72 -36.31 -10.91
CA TYR A 154 76.49 -35.00 -10.31
C TYR A 154 76.44 -33.92 -11.39
N GLY A 155 75.38 -33.94 -12.19
CA GLY A 155 75.15 -33.03 -13.32
C GLY A 155 75.45 -33.68 -14.68
N LEU A 156 74.46 -33.69 -15.56
CA LEU A 156 74.54 -34.15 -16.94
C LEU A 156 73.98 -33.04 -17.84
N VAL A 157 74.84 -32.43 -18.66
CA VAL A 157 74.48 -31.37 -19.60
C VAL A 157 74.49 -31.94 -21.01
N ASN A 158 73.33 -32.00 -21.66
CA ASN A 158 73.23 -32.27 -23.10
C ASN A 158 73.11 -30.93 -23.83
N ALA A 159 74.19 -30.46 -24.45
CA ALA A 159 74.25 -29.17 -25.11
C ALA A 159 73.36 -29.14 -26.38
N SER A 160 73.20 -27.96 -26.99
CA SER A 160 72.31 -27.76 -28.14
C SER A 160 72.68 -28.58 -29.39
N THR A 161 73.93 -29.02 -29.51
CA THR A 161 74.39 -29.92 -30.58
C THR A 161 74.37 -31.39 -30.17
N GLY A 162 74.11 -31.67 -28.90
CA GLY A 162 74.18 -33.00 -28.32
C GLY A 162 72.91 -33.82 -28.59
N THR A 163 73.11 -35.08 -28.94
CA THR A 163 72.05 -36.08 -29.07
C THR A 163 72.35 -37.26 -28.17
N ILE A 164 71.38 -37.67 -27.34
CA ILE A 164 71.39 -38.95 -26.62
C ILE A 164 70.22 -39.77 -27.18
N ALA A 165 70.47 -40.88 -27.85
CA ALA A 165 69.36 -41.67 -28.40
C ALA A 165 68.59 -42.36 -27.27
N ASP A 166 69.23 -43.17 -26.44
CA ASP A 166 68.57 -43.81 -25.29
C ASP A 166 69.28 -43.47 -23.97
N LEU A 167 68.56 -42.83 -23.03
CA LEU A 167 69.00 -42.52 -21.68
C LEU A 167 68.24 -43.36 -20.65
N ALA A 168 68.87 -44.43 -20.16
CA ALA A 168 68.36 -45.26 -19.08
C ALA A 168 69.02 -44.91 -17.74
N ASN A 169 68.27 -44.24 -16.86
CA ASN A 169 68.72 -43.93 -15.49
C ASN A 169 68.12 -44.93 -14.48
N LYS A 170 68.96 -45.81 -13.95
CA LYS A 170 68.66 -46.72 -12.83
C LYS A 170 69.28 -46.24 -11.51
N GLY A 171 70.29 -45.37 -11.58
CA GLY A 171 71.01 -44.81 -10.43
C GLY A 171 70.56 -43.39 -10.08
N PHE A 172 71.51 -42.53 -9.70
CA PHE A 172 71.26 -41.15 -9.32
C PHE A 172 71.81 -40.14 -10.33
N ILE A 173 70.99 -39.18 -10.74
CA ILE A 173 71.42 -37.98 -11.49
C ILE A 173 70.96 -36.75 -10.69
N SER A 174 71.88 -35.90 -10.25
CA SER A 174 71.51 -34.72 -9.45
C SER A 174 70.87 -33.61 -10.30
N GLN A 175 71.28 -33.48 -11.55
CA GLN A 175 70.75 -32.49 -12.49
C GLN A 175 70.95 -32.99 -13.91
N LEU A 176 69.89 -32.93 -14.72
CA LEU A 176 69.90 -33.23 -16.15
C LEU A 176 69.46 -31.98 -16.90
N ASP A 177 70.39 -31.28 -17.53
CA ASP A 177 70.12 -30.07 -18.32
C ASP A 177 70.17 -30.42 -19.82
N ASN A 178 69.01 -30.53 -20.45
CA ASN A 178 68.87 -30.77 -21.88
C ASN A 178 68.66 -29.45 -22.63
N SER A 179 69.58 -29.15 -23.54
CA SER A 179 69.49 -28.09 -24.55
C SER A 179 69.43 -28.62 -25.99
N GLY A 180 69.71 -29.92 -26.18
CA GLY A 180 69.71 -30.64 -27.47
C GLY A 180 68.58 -31.66 -27.56
N MET A 181 68.88 -32.87 -28.06
CA MET A 181 67.89 -33.94 -28.25
C MET A 181 68.17 -35.15 -27.36
N ILE A 182 67.14 -35.65 -26.67
CA ILE A 182 67.11 -36.98 -26.04
C ILE A 182 65.97 -37.76 -26.68
N VAL A 183 66.21 -38.94 -27.28
CA VAL A 183 65.16 -39.67 -28.03
C VAL A 183 64.36 -40.64 -27.15
N GLY A 184 64.95 -41.15 -26.08
CA GLY A 184 64.27 -41.95 -25.08
C GLY A 184 64.86 -41.66 -23.71
N LEU A 185 64.02 -41.39 -22.72
CA LEU A 185 64.44 -41.22 -21.33
C LEU A 185 63.63 -42.14 -20.43
N SER A 186 64.26 -43.20 -19.94
CA SER A 186 63.67 -44.11 -18.95
C SER A 186 64.33 -43.91 -17.60
N ASN A 187 63.56 -43.44 -16.62
CA ASN A 187 64.01 -43.27 -15.25
C ASN A 187 63.37 -44.32 -14.32
N THR A 188 64.16 -45.28 -13.86
CA THR A 188 63.80 -46.23 -12.79
C THR A 188 64.53 -45.93 -11.47
N GLY A 189 65.54 -45.06 -11.52
CA GLY A 189 66.30 -44.56 -10.37
C GLY A 189 65.79 -43.23 -9.84
N SER A 190 66.70 -42.28 -9.64
CA SER A 190 66.38 -40.93 -9.14
C SER A 190 67.03 -39.85 -10.00
N ILE A 191 66.23 -38.85 -10.40
CA ILE A 191 66.70 -37.59 -10.98
C ILE A 191 66.22 -36.46 -10.07
N SER A 192 67.11 -35.63 -9.52
CA SER A 192 66.61 -34.52 -8.68
C SER A 192 65.98 -33.44 -9.55
N THR A 193 66.71 -32.89 -10.53
CA THR A 193 66.18 -31.87 -11.44
C THR A 193 66.42 -32.26 -12.89
N LEU A 194 65.36 -32.27 -13.70
CA LEU A 194 65.41 -32.38 -15.16
C LEU A 194 64.97 -31.05 -15.76
N VAL A 195 65.84 -30.40 -16.52
CA VAL A 195 65.56 -29.15 -17.25
C VAL A 195 65.58 -29.43 -18.74
N ASN A 196 64.49 -29.13 -19.44
CA ASN A 196 64.40 -29.16 -20.89
C ASN A 196 64.26 -27.73 -21.42
N ALA A 197 65.36 -27.18 -21.96
CA ALA A 197 65.43 -25.79 -22.40
C ALA A 197 64.57 -25.53 -23.65
N SER A 198 64.35 -24.25 -23.99
CA SER A 198 63.37 -23.85 -25.02
C SER A 198 63.61 -24.39 -26.44
N SER A 199 64.86 -24.70 -26.79
CA SER A 199 65.22 -25.29 -28.09
C SER A 199 65.36 -26.82 -28.04
N ALA A 200 65.10 -27.43 -26.89
CA ALA A 200 65.44 -28.81 -26.60
C ALA A 200 64.23 -29.73 -26.74
N THR A 201 64.50 -30.97 -27.13
CA THR A 201 63.47 -32.01 -27.29
C THR A 201 63.85 -33.23 -26.47
N ILE A 202 62.90 -33.76 -25.71
CA ILE A 202 62.94 -35.11 -25.15
C ILE A 202 61.79 -35.89 -25.79
N ILE A 203 62.11 -37.00 -26.43
CA ILE A 203 61.12 -37.97 -26.90
C ILE A 203 61.00 -39.08 -25.84
N ASP A 204 59.77 -39.50 -25.54
CA ASP A 204 59.42 -40.59 -24.62
C ASP A 204 60.09 -40.50 -23.23
N LEU A 205 59.69 -39.51 -22.42
CA LEU A 205 60.07 -39.45 -21.01
C LEU A 205 59.18 -40.38 -20.18
N VAL A 206 59.72 -41.52 -19.76
CA VAL A 206 59.06 -42.50 -18.89
C VAL A 206 59.70 -42.48 -17.50
N ASN A 207 58.89 -42.18 -16.47
CA ASN A 207 59.32 -42.21 -15.08
C ASN A 207 58.63 -43.34 -14.30
N GLU A 208 59.40 -44.35 -13.92
CA GLU A 208 59.03 -45.42 -12.99
C GLU A 208 59.67 -45.21 -11.60
N GLY A 209 60.72 -44.41 -11.51
CA GLY A 209 61.43 -44.06 -10.28
C GLY A 209 60.97 -42.74 -9.66
N THR A 210 61.93 -41.95 -9.15
CA THR A 210 61.66 -40.62 -8.58
C THR A 210 62.25 -39.52 -9.45
N ILE A 211 61.45 -38.50 -9.77
CA ILE A 211 61.94 -37.21 -10.25
C ILE A 211 61.51 -36.12 -9.28
N THR A 212 62.42 -35.36 -8.68
CA THR A 212 61.98 -34.27 -7.78
C THR A 212 61.38 -33.12 -8.59
N LYS A 213 62.03 -32.68 -9.67
CA LYS A 213 61.54 -31.57 -10.50
C LYS A 213 61.75 -31.83 -11.99
N VAL A 214 60.69 -31.66 -12.78
CA VAL A 214 60.72 -31.54 -14.25
C VAL A 214 60.44 -30.08 -14.60
N GLU A 215 61.39 -29.38 -15.21
CA GLU A 215 61.21 -28.05 -15.79
C GLU A 215 61.23 -28.13 -17.31
N ASN A 216 60.09 -27.91 -17.95
CA ASN A 216 59.98 -27.93 -19.40
C ASN A 216 59.72 -26.53 -19.95
N SER A 217 60.63 -26.03 -20.78
CA SER A 217 60.44 -24.87 -21.65
C SER A 217 60.51 -25.24 -23.14
N GLY A 218 60.93 -26.47 -23.46
CA GLY A 218 61.04 -27.02 -24.81
C GLY A 218 59.91 -28.01 -25.14
N ILE A 219 60.24 -29.06 -25.89
CA ILE A 219 59.30 -30.09 -26.34
C ILE A 219 59.53 -31.39 -25.58
N LEU A 220 58.49 -31.92 -24.93
CA LEU A 220 58.39 -33.32 -24.53
C LEU A 220 57.39 -34.00 -25.48
N SER A 221 57.83 -34.94 -26.31
CA SER A 221 56.98 -35.59 -27.32
C SER A 221 56.95 -37.11 -27.15
N GLY A 222 55.87 -37.77 -27.53
CA GLY A 222 55.76 -39.23 -27.51
C GLY A 222 55.97 -39.84 -28.89
N SER A 223 56.42 -41.10 -28.95
CA SER A 223 56.46 -41.88 -30.19
C SER A 223 55.04 -42.18 -30.72
N ALA A 224 54.92 -42.41 -32.03
CA ALA A 224 53.63 -42.52 -32.71
C ALA A 224 52.76 -43.68 -32.18
N GLY A 225 51.49 -43.40 -31.85
CA GLY A 225 50.50 -44.38 -31.41
C GLY A 225 50.36 -44.50 -29.89
N PHE A 226 49.55 -43.61 -29.29
CA PHE A 226 49.29 -43.43 -27.84
C PHE A 226 50.41 -42.78 -27.01
N GLY A 227 51.61 -42.55 -27.56
CA GLY A 227 52.79 -42.08 -26.80
C GLY A 227 52.58 -40.76 -26.05
N SER A 228 52.74 -40.80 -24.73
CA SER A 228 52.80 -39.62 -23.87
C SER A 228 54.21 -39.07 -23.86
N GLY A 229 54.38 -37.77 -24.08
CA GLY A 229 55.66 -37.07 -23.99
C GLY A 229 56.22 -37.09 -22.58
N LEU A 230 55.35 -37.25 -21.58
CA LEU A 230 55.71 -37.61 -20.20
C LEU A 230 54.73 -38.68 -19.70
N PHE A 231 55.23 -39.86 -19.35
CA PHE A 231 54.47 -40.93 -18.72
C PHE A 231 55.04 -41.25 -17.33
N ASN A 232 54.26 -41.00 -16.29
CA ASN A 232 54.66 -41.23 -14.90
C ASN A 232 53.91 -42.41 -14.27
N THR A 233 54.64 -43.45 -13.90
CA THR A 233 54.17 -44.55 -13.04
C THR A 233 54.83 -44.52 -11.65
N GLY A 234 55.94 -43.78 -11.51
CA GLY A 234 56.64 -43.53 -10.26
C GLY A 234 56.17 -42.27 -9.52
N THR A 235 57.11 -41.54 -8.90
CA THR A 235 56.83 -40.30 -8.16
C THR A 235 57.49 -39.10 -8.84
N ILE A 236 56.71 -38.05 -9.10
CA ILE A 236 57.23 -36.72 -9.45
C ILE A 236 56.76 -35.71 -8.40
N THR A 237 57.68 -34.96 -7.79
CA THR A 237 57.26 -33.93 -6.82
C THR A 237 56.71 -32.70 -7.53
N LEU A 238 57.38 -32.21 -8.57
CA LEU A 238 56.98 -31.02 -9.29
C LEU A 238 57.19 -31.15 -10.80
N VAL A 239 56.14 -30.92 -11.57
CA VAL A 239 56.23 -30.67 -13.01
C VAL A 239 55.93 -29.20 -13.26
N GLU A 240 56.89 -28.45 -13.81
CA GLU A 240 56.74 -27.08 -14.29
C GLU A 240 56.82 -27.06 -15.82
N ASN A 241 55.68 -27.05 -16.50
CA ASN A 241 55.62 -26.74 -17.93
C ASN A 241 55.50 -25.21 -18.09
N LYS A 242 56.62 -24.54 -18.35
CA LYS A 242 56.72 -23.08 -18.41
C LYS A 242 56.09 -22.54 -19.69
N THR A 243 55.87 -21.22 -19.74
CA THR A 243 55.41 -20.55 -20.97
C THR A 243 56.34 -20.87 -22.13
N GLY A 244 55.77 -21.35 -23.24
CA GLY A 244 56.50 -21.83 -24.42
C GLY A 244 56.86 -23.32 -24.39
N GLY A 245 56.75 -23.98 -23.23
CA GLY A 245 56.91 -25.43 -23.11
C GLY A 245 55.72 -26.20 -23.67
N PHE A 246 56.01 -27.27 -24.38
CA PHE A 246 55.03 -28.18 -24.97
C PHE A 246 55.23 -29.60 -24.43
N ILE A 247 54.16 -30.23 -23.97
CA ILE A 247 54.11 -31.65 -23.60
C ILE A 247 53.04 -32.31 -24.45
N GLN A 248 53.45 -33.24 -25.30
CA GLN A 248 52.53 -34.04 -26.09
C GLN A 248 51.86 -35.09 -25.19
N ALA A 249 50.70 -34.80 -24.62
CA ALA A 249 49.98 -35.68 -23.69
C ALA A 249 50.78 -36.07 -22.43
N LEU A 250 50.23 -35.77 -21.25
CA LEU A 250 50.80 -36.19 -19.97
C LEU A 250 50.00 -37.37 -19.41
N GLY A 251 50.64 -38.53 -19.24
CA GLY A 251 50.06 -39.70 -18.59
C GLY A 251 50.54 -39.84 -17.15
N ASN A 252 49.63 -40.04 -16.20
CA ASN A 252 49.95 -40.33 -14.81
C ASN A 252 49.19 -41.54 -14.28
N SER A 253 49.94 -42.56 -13.90
CA SER A 253 49.48 -43.75 -13.17
C SER A 253 50.17 -43.89 -11.80
N GLY A 254 51.18 -43.05 -11.53
CA GLY A 254 51.87 -42.92 -10.25
C GLY A 254 51.40 -41.70 -9.46
N SER A 255 52.32 -41.01 -8.79
CA SER A 255 52.03 -39.79 -8.03
C SER A 255 52.74 -38.57 -8.60
N ILE A 256 51.99 -37.49 -8.82
CA ILE A 256 52.51 -36.13 -9.07
C ILE A 256 52.04 -35.24 -7.92
N ALA A 257 52.94 -34.70 -7.10
CA ALA A 257 52.50 -33.83 -6.01
C ALA A 257 51.99 -32.47 -6.51
N THR A 258 52.68 -31.85 -7.47
CA THR A 258 52.23 -30.62 -8.13
C THR A 258 52.56 -30.60 -9.63
N LEU A 259 51.55 -30.29 -10.44
CA LEU A 259 51.67 -30.03 -11.88
C LEU A 259 51.29 -28.57 -12.16
N ASN A 260 52.26 -27.75 -12.53
CA ASN A 260 52.07 -26.36 -12.95
C ASN A 260 52.21 -26.28 -14.47
N ASN A 261 51.12 -26.00 -15.15
CA ASN A 261 51.10 -25.79 -16.60
C ASN A 261 50.84 -24.32 -16.96
N ALA A 262 51.88 -23.62 -17.38
CA ALA A 262 51.81 -22.31 -18.03
C ALA A 262 52.06 -22.37 -19.55
N GLY A 263 52.48 -23.53 -20.06
CA GLY A 263 52.66 -23.82 -21.48
C GLY A 263 51.46 -24.57 -22.07
N THR A 264 51.74 -25.53 -22.97
CA THR A 264 50.74 -26.34 -23.65
C THR A 264 50.91 -27.82 -23.30
N LEU A 265 49.82 -28.46 -22.86
CA LEU A 265 49.64 -29.91 -22.89
C LEU A 265 48.65 -30.21 -24.01
N ASP A 266 49.05 -30.95 -25.03
CA ASP A 266 48.19 -31.26 -26.18
C ASP A 266 48.45 -32.67 -26.71
N GLY A 267 47.40 -33.33 -27.19
CA GLY A 267 47.51 -34.68 -27.73
C GLY A 267 46.15 -35.37 -27.86
N MET A 268 46.16 -36.69 -27.95
CA MET A 268 44.93 -37.49 -27.99
C MET A 268 44.12 -37.36 -26.68
N PHE A 269 44.83 -37.06 -25.58
CA PHE A 269 44.38 -36.47 -24.33
C PHE A 269 45.39 -35.37 -23.95
N GLY A 270 44.96 -34.33 -23.24
CA GLY A 270 45.89 -33.33 -22.71
C GLY A 270 46.60 -33.87 -21.47
N LEU A 271 45.80 -34.33 -20.50
CA LEU A 271 46.22 -34.99 -19.29
C LEU A 271 45.35 -36.22 -19.04
N LEU A 272 45.98 -37.36 -18.75
CA LEU A 272 45.31 -38.60 -18.42
C LEU A 272 45.83 -39.11 -17.08
N ASN A 273 44.97 -39.04 -16.07
CA ASN A 273 45.22 -39.59 -14.75
C ASN A 273 44.46 -40.90 -14.64
N MET A 274 45.18 -42.03 -14.63
CA MET A 274 44.57 -43.34 -14.82
C MET A 274 45.03 -44.37 -13.81
N ARG A 275 44.22 -45.41 -13.65
CA ARG A 275 44.63 -46.66 -13.03
C ARG A 275 45.18 -47.60 -14.12
N ASP A 276 46.50 -47.68 -14.22
CA ASP A 276 47.20 -48.70 -15.02
C ASP A 276 47.73 -49.82 -14.09
N THR A 277 49.04 -49.86 -13.83
CA THR A 277 49.70 -50.88 -12.98
C THR A 277 49.57 -50.62 -11.47
N ASN A 278 49.16 -49.41 -11.06
CA ASN A 278 49.00 -49.04 -9.65
C ASN A 278 47.58 -49.37 -9.15
N PRO A 279 47.40 -50.19 -8.10
CA PRO A 279 46.09 -50.50 -7.55
C PRO A 279 45.36 -49.28 -6.96
N ASP A 280 46.06 -48.22 -6.56
CA ASP A 280 45.44 -47.02 -5.97
C ASP A 280 45.04 -45.97 -7.03
N GLY A 281 45.38 -46.21 -8.32
CA GLY A 281 45.19 -45.25 -9.40
C GLY A 281 46.23 -44.12 -9.42
N GLY A 282 46.19 -43.29 -10.47
CA GLY A 282 47.01 -42.09 -10.55
C GLY A 282 46.57 -41.03 -9.53
N ASN A 283 47.54 -40.43 -8.83
CA ASN A 283 47.30 -39.35 -7.86
C ASN A 283 47.99 -38.04 -8.30
N ILE A 284 47.22 -36.97 -8.46
CA ILE A 284 47.74 -35.61 -8.64
C ILE A 284 47.30 -34.76 -7.44
N GLY A 285 48.26 -34.31 -6.64
CA GLY A 285 47.97 -33.48 -5.46
C GLY A 285 47.37 -32.13 -5.84
N THR A 286 48.09 -31.34 -6.65
CA THR A 286 47.63 -30.06 -7.19
C THR A 286 47.95 -29.93 -8.67
N LEU A 287 46.95 -29.58 -9.47
CA LEU A 287 47.06 -29.20 -10.87
C LEU A 287 46.71 -27.72 -11.02
N ASN A 288 47.71 -26.88 -11.32
CA ASN A 288 47.51 -25.47 -11.67
C ASN A 288 47.68 -25.30 -13.17
N ASN A 289 46.60 -24.95 -13.88
CA ASN A 289 46.62 -24.64 -15.31
C ASN A 289 46.44 -23.14 -15.54
N SER A 290 47.50 -22.43 -15.93
CA SER A 290 47.44 -21.06 -16.45
C SER A 290 47.72 -20.98 -17.96
N GLY A 291 48.06 -22.11 -18.59
CA GLY A 291 48.28 -22.27 -20.03
C GLY A 291 47.11 -22.99 -20.71
N SER A 292 47.43 -23.88 -21.65
CA SER A 292 46.43 -24.70 -22.37
C SER A 292 46.59 -26.17 -22.04
N ILE A 293 45.48 -26.84 -21.73
CA ILE A 293 45.36 -28.30 -21.72
C ILE A 293 44.30 -28.66 -22.75
N THR A 294 44.74 -29.23 -23.87
CA THR A 294 43.88 -29.56 -25.01
C THR A 294 43.94 -31.07 -25.24
N GLY A 295 42.79 -31.70 -25.50
CA GLY A 295 42.75 -33.12 -25.84
C GLY A 295 41.83 -33.46 -26.99
N GLY A 296 42.24 -34.43 -27.81
CA GLY A 296 41.44 -34.97 -28.90
C GLY A 296 40.33 -35.91 -28.41
N TYR A 297 40.52 -37.21 -28.65
CA TYR A 297 39.49 -38.23 -28.51
C TYR A 297 39.08 -38.54 -27.06
N TYR A 298 39.99 -38.42 -26.09
CA TYR A 298 39.74 -38.85 -24.70
C TYR A 298 39.40 -37.71 -23.73
N GLY A 299 39.53 -36.46 -24.17
CA GLY A 299 39.21 -35.26 -23.38
C GLY A 299 40.43 -34.41 -23.03
N GLY A 300 40.20 -33.18 -22.57
CA GLY A 300 41.27 -32.27 -22.14
C GLY A 300 41.98 -32.84 -20.91
N ILE A 301 41.20 -33.06 -19.84
CA ILE A 301 41.61 -33.80 -18.65
C ILE A 301 40.72 -35.02 -18.50
N THR A 302 41.34 -36.20 -18.46
CA THR A 302 40.65 -37.47 -18.26
C THR A 302 41.13 -38.07 -16.94
N ASN A 303 40.28 -38.05 -15.92
CA ASN A 303 40.51 -38.74 -14.65
C ASN A 303 39.74 -40.07 -14.67
N SER A 304 40.46 -41.18 -14.86
CA SER A 304 39.90 -42.52 -15.04
C SER A 304 40.39 -43.44 -13.92
N ALA A 305 39.60 -43.54 -12.85
CA ALA A 305 39.90 -44.24 -11.61
C ALA A 305 41.15 -43.70 -10.87
N GLY A 306 41.35 -42.37 -10.88
CA GLY A 306 42.39 -41.67 -10.12
C GLY A 306 41.84 -40.53 -9.26
N THR A 307 42.74 -39.90 -8.49
CA THR A 307 42.42 -38.75 -7.63
C THR A 307 43.16 -37.51 -8.08
N ILE A 308 42.43 -36.41 -8.24
CA ILE A 308 43.00 -35.06 -8.32
C ILE A 308 42.57 -34.31 -7.05
N GLY A 309 43.52 -33.93 -6.21
CA GLY A 309 43.23 -33.15 -4.99
C GLY A 309 42.67 -31.79 -5.37
N VAL A 310 43.50 -30.92 -5.92
CA VAL A 310 43.09 -29.57 -6.33
C VAL A 310 43.33 -29.37 -7.81
N LEU A 311 42.29 -28.98 -8.54
CA LEU A 311 42.37 -28.51 -9.92
C LEU A 311 42.07 -27.01 -9.97
N ARG A 312 43.07 -26.18 -10.28
CA ARG A 312 42.92 -24.74 -10.48
C ARG A 312 43.13 -24.39 -11.95
N ASN A 313 42.12 -23.83 -12.58
CA ASN A 313 42.16 -23.37 -13.97
C ASN A 313 42.07 -21.84 -14.03
N SER A 314 43.10 -21.20 -14.58
CA SER A 314 43.11 -19.79 -14.99
C SER A 314 43.47 -19.60 -16.45
N GLY A 315 43.77 -20.69 -17.16
CA GLY A 315 43.93 -20.74 -18.61
C GLY A 315 42.78 -21.52 -19.26
N THR A 316 43.11 -22.36 -20.23
CA THR A 316 42.13 -23.08 -21.05
C THR A 316 42.25 -24.60 -20.83
N ILE A 317 41.12 -25.27 -20.60
CA ILE A 317 40.98 -26.72 -20.64
C ILE A 317 39.95 -27.05 -21.72
N THR A 318 40.36 -27.66 -22.82
CA THR A 318 39.49 -27.90 -23.98
C THR A 318 39.58 -29.32 -24.52
N SER A 319 38.50 -29.79 -25.16
CA SER A 319 38.55 -30.96 -26.03
C SER A 319 37.89 -30.73 -27.37
N THR A 320 38.52 -31.24 -28.44
CA THR A 320 38.03 -31.13 -29.82
C THR A 320 37.08 -32.25 -30.25
N ALA A 321 37.00 -33.35 -29.50
CA ALA A 321 36.15 -34.50 -29.84
C ALA A 321 35.43 -35.15 -28.63
N SER A 322 35.71 -34.72 -27.41
CA SER A 322 35.17 -35.31 -26.18
C SER A 322 34.88 -34.24 -25.12
N ASP A 323 35.01 -34.58 -23.83
CA ASP A 323 34.75 -33.69 -22.70
C ASP A 323 35.97 -32.81 -22.37
N GLY A 324 35.73 -31.58 -21.90
CA GLY A 324 36.82 -30.73 -21.39
C GLY A 324 37.49 -31.38 -20.19
N ILE A 325 36.67 -31.79 -19.21
CA ILE A 325 37.07 -32.60 -18.07
C ILE A 325 36.14 -33.81 -17.96
N PHE A 326 36.71 -35.00 -17.98
CA PHE A 326 36.02 -36.26 -17.72
C PHE A 326 36.48 -36.82 -16.37
N ASN A 327 35.57 -36.90 -15.40
CA ASN A 327 35.78 -37.59 -14.13
C ASN A 327 35.00 -38.91 -14.14
N GLY A 328 35.69 -40.01 -14.40
CA GLY A 328 35.09 -41.33 -14.56
C GLY A 328 34.53 -41.92 -13.27
N ALA A 329 33.82 -43.05 -13.38
CA ALA A 329 33.38 -43.82 -12.22
C ALA A 329 34.58 -44.20 -11.34
N ASN A 330 34.41 -44.16 -10.01
CA ASN A 330 35.48 -44.41 -9.02
C ASN A 330 36.66 -43.42 -9.09
N SER A 331 36.44 -42.23 -9.65
CA SER A 331 37.44 -41.16 -9.70
C SER A 331 37.00 -40.01 -8.80
N GLU A 332 37.96 -39.30 -8.21
CA GLU A 332 37.69 -38.16 -7.33
C GLU A 332 38.42 -36.90 -7.81
N ILE A 333 37.68 -35.79 -7.83
CA ILE A 333 38.26 -34.45 -7.82
C ILE A 333 37.81 -33.76 -6.54
N VAL A 334 38.72 -33.47 -5.61
CA VAL A 334 38.31 -32.90 -4.30
C VAL A 334 37.86 -31.44 -4.48
N ALA A 335 38.65 -30.63 -5.19
CA ALA A 335 38.30 -29.24 -5.46
C ALA A 335 38.64 -28.85 -6.90
N LEU A 336 37.63 -28.41 -7.65
CA LEU A 336 37.76 -27.80 -8.96
C LEU A 336 37.48 -26.31 -8.86
N THR A 337 38.46 -25.46 -9.17
CA THR A 337 38.30 -24.01 -9.21
C THR A 337 38.62 -23.49 -10.61
N ASN A 338 37.59 -23.02 -11.31
CA ASN A 338 37.74 -22.26 -12.55
C ASN A 338 37.72 -20.77 -12.20
N THR A 339 38.87 -20.11 -12.30
CA THR A 339 39.02 -18.68 -11.94
C THR A 339 38.43 -17.76 -13.02
N GLU A 340 38.37 -16.45 -12.78
CA GLU A 340 37.72 -15.47 -13.66
C GLU A 340 38.18 -15.51 -15.12
N THR A 341 39.45 -15.85 -15.39
CA THR A 341 39.99 -15.97 -16.75
C THR A 341 39.98 -17.40 -17.28
N GLY A 342 39.57 -18.36 -16.45
CA GLY A 342 39.57 -19.77 -16.78
C GLY A 342 38.44 -20.14 -17.73
N VAL A 343 38.77 -20.91 -18.76
CA VAL A 343 37.82 -21.50 -19.71
C VAL A 343 37.90 -23.01 -19.62
N ILE A 344 36.75 -23.66 -19.44
CA ILE A 344 36.61 -25.13 -19.53
C ILE A 344 35.56 -25.42 -20.59
N SER A 345 35.93 -26.13 -21.65
CA SER A 345 34.95 -26.56 -22.65
C SER A 345 35.25 -27.89 -23.32
N GLY A 346 34.19 -28.53 -23.83
CA GLY A 346 34.32 -29.78 -24.56
C GLY A 346 33.37 -29.83 -25.74
N PHE A 347 33.73 -30.62 -26.74
CA PHE A 347 32.87 -30.92 -27.88
C PHE A 347 31.56 -31.60 -27.46
N LYS A 348 31.58 -32.41 -26.39
CA LYS A 348 30.38 -33.06 -25.82
C LYS A 348 29.91 -32.38 -24.55
N THR A 349 30.79 -32.30 -23.56
CA THR A 349 30.50 -31.68 -22.27
C THR A 349 31.69 -30.87 -21.77
N GLY A 350 31.45 -29.72 -21.13
CA GLY A 350 32.52 -28.98 -20.44
C GLY A 350 33.13 -29.83 -19.31
N ILE A 351 32.29 -30.26 -18.37
CA ILE A 351 32.64 -31.18 -17.28
C ILE A 351 31.64 -32.34 -17.23
N PHE A 352 32.12 -33.56 -17.49
CA PHE A 352 31.36 -34.79 -17.30
C PHE A 352 31.81 -35.48 -15.99
N ASN A 353 30.89 -35.71 -15.06
CA ASN A 353 31.15 -36.35 -13.79
C ASN A 353 30.33 -37.63 -13.58
N ALA A 354 31.00 -38.77 -13.58
CA ALA A 354 30.46 -40.07 -13.17
C ALA A 354 30.95 -40.53 -11.78
N GLY A 355 31.94 -39.84 -11.19
CA GLY A 355 32.52 -40.13 -9.88
C GLY A 355 32.13 -39.09 -8.81
N LEU A 356 33.07 -38.77 -7.92
CA LEU A 356 32.91 -37.72 -6.90
C LEU A 356 33.64 -36.44 -7.33
N ILE A 357 32.92 -35.32 -7.31
CA ILE A 357 33.53 -33.99 -7.23
C ILE A 357 33.05 -33.34 -5.93
N THR A 358 33.93 -33.16 -4.95
CA THR A 358 33.49 -32.60 -3.66
C THR A 358 33.06 -31.14 -3.82
N SER A 359 33.80 -30.34 -4.58
CA SER A 359 33.43 -28.95 -4.87
C SER A 359 33.84 -28.48 -6.26
N ILE A 360 32.94 -27.72 -6.90
CA ILE A 360 33.19 -26.92 -8.09
C ILE A 360 32.96 -25.46 -7.72
N THR A 361 33.95 -24.61 -7.96
CA THR A 361 33.84 -23.15 -7.86
C THR A 361 34.13 -22.57 -9.24
N ASN A 362 33.10 -22.02 -9.89
CA ASN A 362 33.21 -21.40 -11.19
C ASN A 362 33.07 -19.88 -11.10
N ASN A 363 34.17 -19.18 -11.35
CA ASN A 363 34.21 -17.73 -11.49
C ASN A 363 34.47 -17.30 -12.95
N GLY A 364 34.91 -18.23 -13.80
CA GLY A 364 35.17 -18.03 -15.23
C GLY A 364 34.05 -18.58 -16.11
N ASP A 365 34.42 -19.21 -17.21
CA ASP A 365 33.49 -19.76 -18.20
C ASP A 365 33.59 -21.29 -18.30
N ILE A 366 32.45 -21.97 -18.16
CA ILE A 366 32.31 -23.41 -18.43
C ILE A 366 31.24 -23.55 -19.51
N HIS A 367 31.59 -24.10 -20.67
CA HIS A 367 30.65 -24.24 -21.78
C HIS A 367 30.82 -25.52 -22.61
N GLY A 368 29.81 -25.82 -23.41
CA GLY A 368 29.74 -26.96 -24.33
C GLY A 368 28.28 -27.29 -24.64
N PRO A 369 27.97 -28.26 -25.52
CA PRO A 369 26.56 -28.68 -25.73
C PRO A 369 25.87 -29.06 -24.41
N THR A 370 26.62 -29.67 -23.49
CA THR A 370 26.29 -29.63 -22.06
C THR A 370 27.43 -28.98 -21.29
N ALA A 371 27.21 -27.95 -20.46
CA ALA A 371 28.34 -27.37 -19.71
C ALA A 371 28.79 -28.28 -18.56
N ILE A 372 27.86 -28.75 -17.74
CA ILE A 372 28.12 -29.70 -16.66
C ILE A 372 27.11 -30.85 -16.75
N SER A 373 27.61 -32.07 -16.93
CA SER A 373 26.83 -33.30 -16.88
C SER A 373 27.24 -34.12 -15.67
N ASN A 374 26.39 -34.17 -14.65
CA ASN A 374 26.54 -35.03 -13.49
C ASN A 374 25.77 -36.33 -13.74
N GLY A 375 26.46 -37.37 -14.19
CA GLY A 375 25.84 -38.63 -14.57
C GLY A 375 26.83 -39.79 -14.70
N GLY A 376 26.37 -40.99 -14.36
CA GLY A 376 27.11 -42.24 -14.53
C GLY A 376 26.14 -43.41 -14.67
N GLN A 377 26.53 -44.43 -15.45
CA GLN A 377 25.76 -45.68 -15.50
C GLN A 377 26.12 -46.54 -14.28
N ILE A 378 25.09 -47.07 -13.60
CA ILE A 378 25.25 -48.22 -12.71
C ILE A 378 25.49 -49.43 -13.62
N THR A 379 26.73 -49.69 -14.00
CA THR A 379 27.10 -50.95 -14.64
C THR A 379 27.42 -51.99 -13.56
N SER A 380 26.95 -53.21 -13.78
CA SER A 380 26.78 -54.29 -12.81
C SER A 380 28.00 -54.66 -11.93
N MET A 381 27.65 -55.21 -10.76
CA MET A 381 28.46 -55.63 -9.61
C MET A 381 29.77 -56.40 -9.89
N GLY A 382 30.84 -55.99 -9.20
CA GLY A 382 32.08 -56.74 -8.93
C GLY A 382 32.76 -56.21 -7.64
N PRO A 383 33.53 -57.01 -6.89
CA PRO A 383 33.68 -56.82 -5.43
C PRO A 383 34.77 -55.80 -5.01
N SER A 384 34.35 -54.83 -4.18
CA SER A 384 35.10 -53.95 -3.26
C SER A 384 36.09 -52.91 -3.86
N PRO A 385 36.04 -51.62 -3.43
CA PRO A 385 36.25 -51.15 -2.04
C PRO A 385 35.11 -50.31 -1.41
N THR A 386 35.28 -49.92 -0.14
CA THR A 386 34.27 -49.40 0.81
C THR A 386 33.72 -47.98 0.57
N THR A 387 34.14 -47.28 -0.49
CA THR A 387 33.58 -45.97 -0.89
C THR A 387 33.59 -45.84 -2.42
N MET A 388 32.83 -46.69 -3.09
CA MET A 388 32.63 -46.58 -4.55
C MET A 388 31.49 -45.61 -4.82
N HIS A 389 31.78 -44.57 -5.62
CA HIS A 389 30.77 -43.66 -6.15
C HIS A 389 30.28 -44.21 -7.50
N TYR A 390 29.12 -44.87 -7.46
CA TYR A 390 28.51 -45.52 -8.63
C TYR A 390 27.56 -44.61 -9.43
N ALA A 391 27.33 -43.39 -8.92
CA ALA A 391 26.57 -42.34 -9.58
C ALA A 391 27.28 -41.00 -9.38
N GLY A 392 27.14 -40.10 -10.36
CA GLY A 392 27.76 -38.77 -10.32
C GLY A 392 27.32 -38.02 -9.06
N THR A 393 28.29 -37.65 -8.23
CA THR A 393 28.06 -36.85 -7.01
C THR A 393 28.86 -35.56 -7.09
N ILE A 394 28.16 -34.44 -6.99
CA ILE A 394 28.77 -33.13 -6.76
C ILE A 394 28.35 -32.66 -5.36
N GLY A 395 29.30 -32.43 -4.46
CA GLY A 395 28.99 -31.94 -3.11
C GLY A 395 28.43 -30.51 -3.17
N THR A 396 29.24 -29.56 -3.65
CA THR A 396 28.85 -28.16 -3.87
C THR A 396 29.27 -27.69 -5.26
N LEU A 397 28.36 -27.05 -5.98
CA LEU A 397 28.61 -26.31 -7.21
C LEU A 397 28.27 -24.84 -6.97
N SER A 398 29.29 -24.00 -6.85
CA SER A 398 29.19 -22.55 -6.68
C SER A 398 29.54 -21.85 -7.98
N ASN A 399 28.63 -21.05 -8.52
CA ASN A 399 28.80 -20.30 -9.76
C ASN A 399 28.71 -18.80 -9.51
N THR A 400 29.80 -18.07 -9.74
CA THR A 400 29.81 -16.61 -9.86
C THR A 400 30.16 -16.13 -11.27
N GLY A 401 30.61 -17.04 -12.14
CA GLY A 401 30.90 -16.81 -13.55
C GLY A 401 29.76 -17.26 -14.47
N THR A 402 30.11 -17.86 -15.60
CA THR A 402 29.18 -18.36 -16.62
C THR A 402 29.25 -19.88 -16.72
N ILE A 403 28.10 -20.54 -16.70
CA ILE A 403 27.91 -21.93 -17.09
C ILE A 403 26.93 -21.92 -18.27
N SER A 404 27.38 -22.28 -19.47
CA SER A 404 26.57 -22.14 -20.70
C SER A 404 26.46 -23.42 -21.54
N GLY A 405 25.24 -23.92 -21.69
CA GLY A 405 24.89 -25.01 -22.61
C GLY A 405 24.63 -24.49 -24.01
N ILE A 406 25.56 -24.73 -24.93
CA ILE A 406 25.53 -24.19 -26.31
C ILE A 406 25.44 -25.35 -27.30
N GLY A 407 24.24 -25.63 -27.79
CA GLY A 407 23.93 -26.74 -28.68
C GLY A 407 23.83 -26.32 -30.15
N SER A 408 24.35 -27.14 -31.06
CA SER A 408 24.34 -26.85 -32.51
C SER A 408 22.93 -26.73 -33.09
N ALA A 409 21.94 -27.36 -32.45
CA ALA A 409 20.53 -27.36 -32.86
C ALA A 409 19.64 -26.55 -31.90
N GLY A 410 20.23 -25.79 -30.97
CA GLY A 410 19.51 -25.14 -29.87
C GLY A 410 19.10 -26.10 -28.75
N ASP A 411 19.71 -27.29 -28.68
CA ASP A 411 19.53 -28.37 -27.70
C ASP A 411 20.50 -28.27 -26.51
N GLY A 412 21.09 -27.08 -26.30
CA GLY A 412 22.11 -26.84 -25.29
C GLY A 412 21.57 -26.91 -23.86
N VAL A 413 22.30 -27.60 -22.98
CA VAL A 413 21.94 -27.75 -21.55
C VAL A 413 23.06 -27.24 -20.64
N ALA A 414 22.78 -26.30 -19.74
CA ALA A 414 23.85 -25.80 -18.87
C ALA A 414 24.26 -26.84 -17.81
N ILE A 415 23.28 -27.33 -17.04
CA ILE A 415 23.51 -28.32 -15.99
C ILE A 415 22.52 -29.47 -16.16
N SER A 416 23.05 -30.69 -16.32
CA SER A 416 22.28 -31.93 -16.35
C SER A 416 22.63 -32.79 -15.15
N ASN A 417 21.68 -32.99 -14.23
CA ASN A 417 21.80 -33.94 -13.13
C ASN A 417 21.01 -35.21 -13.47
N ALA A 418 21.71 -36.27 -13.83
CA ALA A 418 21.10 -37.51 -14.31
C ALA A 418 20.39 -38.29 -13.19
N THR A 419 19.58 -39.28 -13.59
CA THR A 419 18.91 -40.20 -12.65
C THR A 419 19.93 -40.83 -11.70
N ASN A 420 19.57 -40.97 -10.42
CA ASN A 420 20.43 -41.48 -9.33
C ASN A 420 21.67 -40.62 -9.00
N SER A 421 21.88 -39.50 -9.69
CA SER A 421 23.00 -38.58 -9.42
C SER A 421 22.59 -37.50 -8.41
N GLN A 422 23.56 -36.96 -7.69
CA GLN A 422 23.32 -36.00 -6.62
C GLN A 422 24.14 -34.72 -6.80
N ILE A 423 23.48 -33.58 -6.64
CA ILE A 423 24.13 -32.31 -6.34
C ILE A 423 23.68 -31.90 -4.93
N GLY A 424 24.61 -31.75 -3.99
CA GLY A 424 24.27 -31.35 -2.61
C GLY A 424 23.75 -29.92 -2.57
N LEU A 425 24.60 -28.96 -2.93
CA LEU A 425 24.27 -27.54 -3.06
C LEU A 425 24.63 -27.04 -4.46
N LEU A 426 23.65 -26.47 -5.17
CA LEU A 426 23.86 -25.61 -6.33
C LEU A 426 23.65 -24.16 -5.89
N SER A 427 24.71 -23.36 -5.81
CA SER A 427 24.63 -21.93 -5.50
C SER A 427 25.02 -21.11 -6.72
N ASN A 428 24.13 -20.24 -7.17
CA ASN A 428 24.32 -19.40 -8.35
C ASN A 428 24.22 -17.92 -8.00
N SER A 429 25.27 -17.16 -8.24
CA SER A 429 25.28 -15.70 -8.27
C SER A 429 25.88 -15.14 -9.56
N GLY A 430 26.10 -16.01 -10.56
CA GLY A 430 26.51 -15.67 -11.92
C GLY A 430 25.40 -16.03 -12.92
N SER A 431 25.79 -16.47 -14.12
CA SER A 431 24.85 -16.92 -15.16
C SER A 431 24.90 -18.44 -15.35
N ILE A 432 23.73 -19.07 -15.36
CA ILE A 432 23.51 -20.45 -15.82
C ILE A 432 22.53 -20.35 -17.00
N SER A 433 23.02 -20.58 -18.21
CA SER A 433 22.25 -20.38 -19.43
C SER A 433 22.30 -21.62 -20.33
N GLY A 434 21.17 -22.10 -20.84
CA GLY A 434 21.14 -23.19 -21.82
C GLY A 434 20.23 -22.84 -22.99
N ASP A 435 20.62 -23.17 -24.22
CA ASP A 435 19.77 -22.92 -25.39
C ASP A 435 18.38 -23.59 -25.24
N GLU A 436 18.34 -24.82 -24.72
CA GLU A 436 17.09 -25.55 -24.43
C GLU A 436 16.75 -25.48 -22.94
N VAL A 437 17.63 -25.95 -22.06
CA VAL A 437 17.37 -26.02 -20.62
C VAL A 437 18.57 -25.52 -19.82
N ALA A 438 18.37 -24.55 -18.93
CA ALA A 438 19.46 -24.13 -18.04
C ALA A 438 19.81 -25.23 -17.03
N ILE A 439 18.81 -25.75 -16.30
CA ILE A 439 19.01 -26.81 -15.30
C ILE A 439 17.98 -27.91 -15.52
N ILE A 440 18.44 -29.11 -15.89
CA ILE A 440 17.60 -30.32 -15.92
C ILE A 440 17.98 -31.26 -14.78
N ASN A 441 17.02 -31.55 -13.90
CA ASN A 441 17.22 -32.43 -12.76
C ASN A 441 16.39 -33.71 -12.89
N ARG A 442 17.05 -34.85 -13.10
CA ARG A 442 16.47 -36.20 -13.05
C ARG A 442 16.91 -36.96 -11.78
N GLY A 443 17.91 -36.45 -11.07
CA GLY A 443 18.44 -36.99 -9.81
C GLY A 443 17.94 -36.23 -8.59
N THR A 444 18.83 -36.00 -7.62
CA THR A 444 18.55 -35.18 -6.43
C THR A 444 19.40 -33.93 -6.42
N ILE A 445 18.77 -32.77 -6.25
CA ILE A 445 19.43 -31.54 -5.80
C ILE A 445 18.98 -31.30 -4.36
N GLY A 446 19.92 -31.24 -3.42
CA GLY A 446 19.62 -30.91 -2.03
C GLY A 446 19.07 -29.50 -1.93
N LYS A 447 19.88 -28.51 -2.30
CA LYS A 447 19.46 -27.11 -2.39
C LYS A 447 19.89 -26.48 -3.73
N LEU A 448 18.95 -25.80 -4.37
CA LEU A 448 19.20 -24.91 -5.49
C LEU A 448 18.99 -23.47 -5.01
N ASP A 449 20.07 -22.70 -4.89
CA ASP A 449 20.05 -21.31 -4.43
C ASP A 449 20.48 -20.36 -5.54
N ASN A 450 19.50 -19.74 -6.20
CA ASN A 450 19.73 -18.67 -7.15
C ASN A 450 19.77 -17.32 -6.41
N GLY A 451 20.98 -16.87 -6.05
CA GLY A 451 21.23 -15.64 -5.32
C GLY A 451 20.85 -14.37 -6.09
N LYS A 452 20.99 -13.19 -5.46
CA LYS A 452 20.47 -11.91 -5.99
C LYS A 452 20.96 -11.51 -7.39
N LEU A 453 22.20 -11.86 -7.73
CA LEU A 453 22.79 -11.61 -9.05
C LEU A 453 22.67 -12.83 -9.99
N GLY A 454 22.14 -13.93 -9.47
CA GLY A 454 22.01 -15.19 -10.19
C GLY A 454 20.97 -15.10 -11.30
N ILE A 455 21.37 -15.50 -12.50
CA ILE A 455 20.51 -15.67 -13.66
C ILE A 455 20.48 -17.16 -14.00
N VAL A 456 19.28 -17.70 -14.17
CA VAL A 456 19.03 -19.05 -14.70
C VAL A 456 18.09 -18.90 -15.89
N GLU A 457 18.57 -19.19 -17.10
CA GLU A 457 17.79 -18.96 -18.33
C GLU A 457 17.96 -20.03 -19.40
N GLY A 458 16.88 -20.31 -20.12
CA GLY A 458 16.88 -21.16 -21.33
C GLY A 458 15.48 -21.23 -21.92
N ALA A 459 15.22 -22.03 -22.96
CA ALA A 459 13.85 -22.27 -23.40
C ALA A 459 12.96 -22.82 -22.26
N THR A 460 13.59 -23.59 -21.36
CA THR A 460 13.14 -23.85 -19.98
C THR A 460 14.24 -23.45 -18.99
N GLY A 461 13.91 -22.66 -17.96
CA GLY A 461 14.88 -22.27 -16.93
C GLY A 461 15.31 -23.48 -16.08
N ILE A 462 14.33 -24.08 -15.38
CA ILE A 462 14.54 -25.27 -14.55
C ILE A 462 13.51 -26.33 -14.91
N TRP A 463 13.98 -27.51 -15.31
CA TRP A 463 13.14 -28.69 -15.53
C TRP A 463 13.44 -29.75 -14.48
N ASN A 464 12.54 -29.90 -13.51
CA ASN A 464 12.66 -30.88 -12.45
C ASN A 464 11.79 -32.12 -12.70
N ILE A 465 12.43 -33.27 -12.91
CA ILE A 465 11.80 -34.59 -13.00
C ILE A 465 12.15 -35.43 -11.74
N GLY A 466 13.28 -35.13 -11.10
CA GLY A 466 13.76 -35.76 -9.87
C GLY A 466 13.28 -35.05 -8.61
N THR A 467 14.18 -34.92 -7.63
CA THR A 467 13.90 -34.22 -6.36
C THR A 467 14.73 -32.96 -6.24
N ILE A 468 14.10 -31.85 -5.90
CA ILE A 468 14.75 -30.66 -5.33
C ILE A 468 14.20 -30.47 -3.92
N THR A 469 15.02 -30.56 -2.89
CA THR A 469 14.50 -30.40 -1.52
C THR A 469 14.14 -28.94 -1.27
N GLU A 470 15.04 -28.01 -1.60
CA GLU A 470 14.80 -26.58 -1.47
C GLU A 470 15.26 -25.83 -2.73
N LEU A 471 14.36 -25.04 -3.31
CA LEU A 471 14.65 -24.10 -4.39
C LEU A 471 14.44 -22.68 -3.88
N THR A 472 15.52 -21.92 -3.70
CA THR A 472 15.47 -20.50 -3.33
C THR A 472 15.83 -19.64 -4.53
N ASN A 473 14.96 -18.68 -4.86
CA ASN A 473 15.22 -17.68 -5.89
C ASN A 473 15.20 -16.28 -5.29
N SER A 474 16.35 -15.61 -5.33
CA SER A 474 16.50 -14.18 -5.01
C SER A 474 16.96 -13.36 -6.22
N GLY A 475 17.37 -14.03 -7.30
CA GLY A 475 17.74 -13.43 -8.58
C GLY A 475 16.65 -13.63 -9.63
N LYS A 476 17.03 -13.98 -10.85
CA LYS A 476 16.12 -14.19 -11.99
C LYS A 476 16.15 -15.65 -12.47
N ILE A 477 14.98 -16.27 -12.57
CA ILE A 477 14.76 -17.50 -13.33
C ILE A 477 13.84 -17.14 -14.49
N SER A 478 14.32 -17.24 -15.73
CA SER A 478 13.58 -16.77 -16.88
C SER A 478 13.79 -17.61 -18.12
N VAL A 479 13.16 -17.20 -19.22
CA VAL A 479 13.34 -17.81 -20.53
C VAL A 479 14.17 -16.91 -21.44
N SER A 480 15.14 -17.50 -22.14
CA SER A 480 15.95 -16.87 -23.19
C SER A 480 15.87 -17.72 -24.45
N GLY A 481 15.34 -17.17 -25.56
CA GLY A 481 15.21 -17.89 -26.84
C GLY A 481 13.80 -17.84 -27.45
N PRO A 482 13.63 -18.30 -28.71
CA PRO A 482 12.33 -18.41 -29.35
C PRO A 482 11.46 -19.47 -28.64
N PRO A 483 10.13 -19.28 -28.53
CA PRO A 483 9.26 -20.26 -27.89
C PRO A 483 9.31 -21.62 -28.61
N VAL A 484 9.54 -22.69 -27.84
CA VAL A 484 9.46 -24.08 -28.31
C VAL A 484 8.00 -24.53 -28.47
N ALA A 485 7.75 -25.44 -29.42
CA ALA A 485 6.45 -26.06 -29.62
C ALA A 485 6.04 -26.83 -28.35
N GLY A 486 4.95 -26.43 -27.70
CA GLY A 486 4.50 -26.98 -26.41
C GLY A 486 4.47 -25.96 -25.26
N GLY A 487 5.16 -24.82 -25.42
CA GLY A 487 5.22 -23.75 -24.43
C GLY A 487 6.60 -23.62 -23.79
N SER A 488 6.90 -22.44 -23.24
CA SER A 488 8.11 -22.16 -22.48
C SER A 488 7.82 -22.06 -20.98
N TYR A 489 8.78 -22.43 -20.15
CA TYR A 489 8.64 -22.55 -18.69
C TYR A 489 9.82 -21.93 -17.96
N SER A 490 9.61 -21.04 -16.98
CA SER A 490 10.73 -20.62 -16.12
C SER A 490 11.06 -21.77 -15.15
N ILE A 491 10.04 -22.43 -14.61
CA ILE A 491 10.15 -23.67 -13.84
C ILE A 491 9.08 -24.66 -14.32
N SER A 492 9.50 -25.84 -14.80
CA SER A 492 8.62 -26.98 -15.05
C SER A 492 8.92 -28.08 -14.05
N ASN A 493 7.94 -28.43 -13.22
CA ASN A 493 8.05 -29.48 -12.21
C ASN A 493 7.19 -30.69 -12.56
N GLN A 494 7.84 -31.84 -12.76
CA GLN A 494 7.24 -33.18 -12.94
C GLN A 494 7.66 -34.17 -11.83
N GLY A 495 8.61 -33.76 -10.98
CA GLY A 495 9.09 -34.50 -9.81
C GLY A 495 8.67 -33.87 -8.49
N LEU A 496 9.52 -33.99 -7.47
CA LEU A 496 9.28 -33.41 -6.13
C LEU A 496 10.05 -32.10 -5.97
N ILE A 497 9.36 -31.04 -5.57
CA ILE A 497 9.94 -29.86 -4.92
C ILE A 497 9.34 -29.75 -3.52
N THR A 498 10.13 -29.93 -2.47
CA THR A 498 9.59 -29.82 -1.11
C THR A 498 9.32 -28.36 -0.75
N SER A 499 10.28 -27.47 -0.98
CA SER A 499 10.09 -26.02 -0.76
C SER A 499 10.55 -25.21 -1.97
N LEU A 500 9.62 -24.44 -2.55
CA LEU A 500 9.93 -23.44 -3.57
C LEU A 500 9.73 -22.05 -2.96
N ILE A 501 10.81 -21.30 -2.82
CA ILE A 501 10.83 -19.98 -2.18
C ILE A 501 11.31 -18.95 -3.20
N ASN A 502 10.39 -18.10 -3.65
CA ASN A 502 10.74 -16.90 -4.41
C ASN A 502 10.85 -15.73 -3.43
N ASN A 503 12.08 -15.38 -3.05
CA ASN A 503 12.38 -14.35 -2.07
C ASN A 503 11.99 -12.95 -2.56
N GLN A 504 12.00 -11.97 -1.64
CA GLN A 504 11.84 -10.57 -2.02
C GLN A 504 12.93 -10.16 -3.01
N GLY A 505 12.52 -9.56 -4.14
CA GLY A 505 13.40 -9.22 -5.26
C GLY A 505 13.65 -10.36 -6.24
N GLY A 506 13.27 -11.60 -5.88
CA GLY A 506 13.28 -12.74 -6.79
C GLY A 506 12.23 -12.60 -7.89
N VAL A 507 12.63 -12.93 -9.12
CA VAL A 507 11.78 -12.87 -10.31
C VAL A 507 11.78 -14.23 -11.01
N ILE A 508 10.59 -14.77 -11.24
CA ILE A 508 10.34 -15.96 -12.06
C ILE A 508 9.45 -15.50 -13.22
N SER A 509 10.01 -15.35 -14.42
CA SER A 509 9.31 -14.62 -15.50
C SER A 509 9.64 -15.04 -16.93
N ASP A 510 9.02 -14.35 -17.88
CA ASP A 510 9.30 -14.36 -19.34
C ASP A 510 8.88 -15.61 -20.11
N ALA A 511 8.47 -16.66 -19.39
CA ALA A 511 7.87 -17.87 -19.94
C ALA A 511 6.37 -17.72 -20.23
N ASN A 512 5.79 -18.59 -21.06
CA ASN A 512 4.32 -18.69 -21.18
C ASN A 512 3.69 -19.05 -19.83
N TYR A 513 4.31 -20.00 -19.13
CA TYR A 513 3.98 -20.39 -17.76
C TYR A 513 5.20 -20.12 -16.88
N ALA A 514 5.11 -19.18 -15.94
CA ALA A 514 6.26 -18.91 -15.07
C ALA A 514 6.58 -20.13 -14.21
N ILE A 515 5.55 -20.78 -13.66
CA ILE A 515 5.69 -22.10 -13.03
C ILE A 515 4.60 -23.02 -13.55
N GLU A 516 4.99 -24.21 -14.00
CA GLU A 516 4.08 -25.32 -14.27
C GLU A 516 4.41 -26.50 -13.34
N ASN A 517 3.40 -26.99 -12.62
CA ASN A 517 3.45 -28.26 -11.90
C ASN A 517 2.61 -29.28 -12.68
N ALA A 518 3.27 -30.22 -13.36
CA ALA A 518 2.63 -31.11 -14.32
C ALA A 518 2.92 -32.60 -14.07
N GLY A 519 2.12 -33.48 -14.67
CA GLY A 519 2.28 -34.93 -14.52
C GLY A 519 2.25 -35.37 -13.05
N SER A 520 3.16 -36.23 -12.60
CA SER A 520 3.26 -36.60 -11.17
C SER A 520 3.91 -35.54 -10.27
N GLY A 521 4.06 -34.31 -10.75
CA GLY A 521 4.75 -33.23 -10.04
C GLY A 521 4.11 -32.91 -8.69
N THR A 522 4.91 -32.83 -7.64
CA THR A 522 4.49 -32.40 -6.31
C THR A 522 5.29 -31.19 -5.85
N ILE A 523 4.58 -30.13 -5.44
CA ILE A 523 5.17 -29.01 -4.70
C ILE A 523 4.56 -29.01 -3.29
N THR A 524 5.34 -29.30 -2.25
CA THR A 524 4.79 -29.33 -0.89
C THR A 524 4.44 -27.93 -0.41
N THR A 525 5.33 -26.95 -0.59
CA THR A 525 5.07 -25.55 -0.27
C THR A 525 5.70 -24.61 -1.28
N LEU A 526 4.91 -23.66 -1.78
CA LEU A 526 5.35 -22.52 -2.57
C LEU A 526 5.21 -21.24 -1.75
N LEU A 527 6.31 -20.56 -1.44
CA LEU A 527 6.33 -19.24 -0.80
C LEU A 527 6.78 -18.18 -1.80
N ASN A 528 5.88 -17.29 -2.19
CA ASN A 528 6.18 -16.18 -3.08
C ASN A 528 6.20 -14.85 -2.31
N ASN A 529 7.38 -14.27 -2.14
CA ASN A 529 7.60 -12.90 -1.64
C ASN A 529 8.06 -11.94 -2.76
N GLY A 530 8.32 -12.46 -3.97
CA GLY A 530 8.79 -11.72 -5.13
C GLY A 530 7.75 -11.62 -6.25
N LEU A 531 8.19 -11.66 -7.51
CA LEU A 531 7.33 -11.68 -8.70
C LEU A 531 7.37 -13.06 -9.36
N ILE A 532 6.19 -13.64 -9.61
CA ILE A 532 5.98 -14.78 -10.52
C ILE A 532 5.10 -14.24 -11.64
N LYS A 533 5.61 -14.19 -12.88
CA LYS A 533 4.87 -13.63 -14.02
C LYS A 533 5.02 -14.44 -15.30
N GLY A 534 3.96 -15.12 -15.70
CA GLY A 534 3.89 -15.76 -17.02
C GLY A 534 3.30 -14.82 -18.07
N ARG A 535 3.57 -15.09 -19.35
CA ARG A 535 2.88 -14.42 -20.47
C ARG A 535 1.44 -14.90 -20.60
N TYR A 536 1.14 -16.15 -20.28
CA TYR A 536 -0.24 -16.66 -20.23
C TYR A 536 -0.68 -16.84 -18.79
N THR A 537 0.01 -17.72 -18.06
CA THR A 537 -0.35 -18.01 -16.67
C THR A 537 0.84 -17.85 -15.74
N GLY A 538 0.63 -17.15 -14.62
CA GLY A 538 1.65 -17.02 -13.58
C GLY A 538 2.02 -18.37 -12.98
N PHE A 539 1.01 -19.12 -12.52
CA PHE A 539 1.20 -20.44 -11.95
C PHE A 539 0.15 -21.42 -12.48
N LYS A 540 0.58 -22.54 -13.07
CA LYS A 540 -0.29 -23.58 -13.62
C LYS A 540 -0.09 -24.92 -12.92
N ASN A 541 -1.16 -25.54 -12.44
CA ASN A 541 -1.16 -26.90 -11.91
C ASN A 541 -1.96 -27.83 -12.86
N ASP A 542 -1.27 -28.70 -13.60
CA ASP A 542 -1.84 -29.51 -14.69
C ASP A 542 -1.35 -30.97 -14.64
N GLY A 543 -2.01 -31.79 -13.83
CA GLY A 543 -1.64 -33.17 -13.51
C GLY A 543 -1.00 -33.34 -12.12
N GLY A 544 -0.42 -32.28 -11.55
CA GLY A 544 0.33 -32.34 -10.29
C GLY A 544 -0.47 -32.02 -9.02
N SER A 545 0.18 -32.19 -7.86
CA SER A 545 -0.38 -31.87 -6.52
C SER A 545 0.42 -30.79 -5.81
N ILE A 546 -0.28 -29.88 -5.11
CA ILE A 546 0.34 -28.82 -4.33
C ILE A 546 -0.23 -28.81 -2.93
N GLY A 547 0.66 -28.84 -1.92
CA GLY A 547 0.26 -28.76 -0.52
C GLY A 547 -0.25 -27.36 -0.16
N SER A 548 0.63 -26.35 -0.22
CA SER A 548 0.26 -24.96 0.05
C SER A 548 0.97 -23.94 -0.83
N ILE A 549 0.24 -22.88 -1.19
CA ILE A 549 0.75 -21.67 -1.81
C ILE A 549 0.59 -20.51 -0.82
N ILE A 550 1.68 -19.82 -0.49
CA ILE A 550 1.68 -18.60 0.32
C ILE A 550 2.17 -17.46 -0.58
N ASN A 551 1.28 -16.56 -0.96
CA ASN A 551 1.60 -15.42 -1.82
C ASN A 551 1.61 -14.12 -1.01
N ASN A 552 2.79 -13.61 -0.68
CA ASN A 552 3.00 -12.27 -0.12
C ASN A 552 3.47 -11.25 -1.18
N GLY A 553 3.98 -11.74 -2.32
CA GLY A 553 4.40 -10.94 -3.46
C GLY A 553 3.31 -10.81 -4.53
N SER A 554 3.68 -10.98 -5.79
CA SER A 554 2.75 -10.94 -6.92
C SER A 554 2.83 -12.22 -7.77
N ILE A 555 1.68 -12.78 -8.12
CA ILE A 555 1.51 -13.84 -9.12
C ILE A 555 0.66 -13.30 -10.26
N GLU A 556 1.21 -13.25 -11.46
CA GLU A 556 0.61 -12.55 -12.61
C GLU A 556 0.64 -13.39 -13.89
N GLY A 557 -0.41 -13.29 -14.70
CA GLY A 557 -0.42 -13.75 -16.09
C GLY A 557 -1.25 -12.84 -16.98
N ASP A 558 -0.98 -12.80 -18.29
CA ASP A 558 -1.82 -12.01 -19.20
C ASP A 558 -3.19 -12.69 -19.41
N GLU A 559 -3.33 -13.99 -19.12
CA GLU A 559 -4.62 -14.70 -19.07
C GLU A 559 -5.02 -15.02 -17.63
N PHE A 560 -4.21 -15.82 -16.92
CA PHE A 560 -4.54 -16.29 -15.57
C PHE A 560 -3.43 -15.99 -14.56
N GLY A 561 -3.79 -15.54 -13.36
CA GLY A 561 -2.82 -15.50 -12.26
C GLY A 561 -2.43 -16.92 -11.84
N ILE A 562 -3.44 -17.70 -11.46
CA ILE A 562 -3.32 -19.12 -11.13
C ILE A 562 -4.33 -19.92 -11.96
N GLU A 563 -3.87 -20.95 -12.66
CA GLU A 563 -4.71 -21.97 -13.29
C GLU A 563 -4.55 -23.28 -12.52
N ASN A 564 -5.66 -23.83 -12.01
CA ASN A 564 -5.67 -25.10 -11.30
C ASN A 564 -6.58 -26.12 -11.99
N ARG A 565 -5.99 -27.25 -12.40
CA ARG A 565 -6.69 -28.38 -13.02
C ARG A 565 -6.69 -29.65 -12.17
N GLU A 566 -6.05 -29.59 -11.00
CA GLU A 566 -5.87 -30.71 -10.05
C GLU A 566 -5.97 -30.23 -8.59
N ASN A 567 -5.30 -30.91 -7.65
CA ASN A 567 -5.41 -30.60 -6.22
C ASN A 567 -4.41 -29.54 -5.75
N ILE A 568 -4.93 -28.42 -5.26
CA ILE A 568 -4.21 -27.47 -4.41
C ILE A 568 -4.85 -27.52 -3.02
N GLY A 569 -4.07 -27.83 -1.99
CA GLY A 569 -4.56 -27.86 -0.60
C GLY A 569 -4.99 -26.47 -0.14
N VAL A 570 -4.03 -25.63 0.23
CA VAL A 570 -4.30 -24.30 0.80
C VAL A 570 -3.60 -23.20 0.01
N LEU A 571 -4.35 -22.21 -0.47
CA LEU A 571 -3.83 -20.94 -0.98
C LEU A 571 -4.06 -19.83 0.04
N ASN A 572 -2.98 -19.21 0.51
CA ASN A 572 -3.01 -18.00 1.33
C ASN A 572 -2.49 -16.82 0.50
N ASN A 573 -3.39 -15.98 0.00
CA ASN A 573 -3.05 -14.76 -0.73
C ASN A 573 -3.04 -13.54 0.21
N ASN A 574 -1.86 -13.07 0.56
CA ASN A 574 -1.63 -11.80 1.28
C ASN A 574 -1.18 -10.66 0.35
N GLY A 575 -0.67 -11.00 -0.83
CA GLY A 575 -0.19 -10.06 -1.86
C GLY A 575 -1.20 -9.87 -2.99
N ARG A 576 -0.70 -9.90 -4.23
CA ARG A 576 -1.52 -9.72 -5.44
C ARG A 576 -1.55 -11.01 -6.27
N ILE A 577 -2.73 -11.40 -6.73
CA ILE A 577 -2.92 -12.37 -7.82
C ILE A 577 -3.67 -11.66 -8.94
N PHE A 578 -3.12 -11.66 -10.14
CA PHE A 578 -3.68 -10.96 -11.29
C PHE A 578 -3.67 -11.82 -12.56
N GLY A 579 -4.80 -11.85 -13.26
CA GLY A 579 -4.87 -12.36 -14.64
C GLY A 579 -5.61 -11.37 -15.55
N GLY A 580 -5.27 -11.30 -16.83
CA GLY A 580 -6.03 -10.48 -17.78
C GLY A 580 -7.44 -11.04 -18.06
N ILE A 581 -7.68 -12.33 -17.84
CA ILE A 581 -9.01 -12.95 -17.87
C ILE A 581 -9.47 -13.22 -16.44
N ALA A 582 -8.75 -14.07 -15.70
CA ALA A 582 -9.12 -14.41 -14.33
C ALA A 582 -7.93 -14.39 -13.37
N GLY A 583 -8.12 -13.90 -12.15
CA GLY A 583 -7.09 -13.98 -11.12
C GLY A 583 -6.78 -15.44 -10.79
N ILE A 584 -7.82 -16.22 -10.52
CA ILE A 584 -7.74 -17.67 -10.28
C ILE A 584 -8.77 -18.36 -11.18
N PHE A 585 -8.32 -19.32 -11.98
CA PHE A 585 -9.15 -20.17 -12.83
C PHE A 585 -9.05 -21.61 -12.37
N ILE A 586 -10.18 -22.21 -11.99
CA ILE A 586 -10.27 -23.61 -11.57
C ILE A 586 -11.10 -24.36 -12.61
N TYR A 587 -10.50 -25.39 -13.19
CA TYR A 587 -11.09 -26.11 -14.32
C TYR A 587 -10.93 -27.63 -14.18
N ASN A 588 -11.72 -28.40 -14.93
CA ASN A 588 -11.69 -29.87 -14.97
C ASN A 588 -11.87 -30.51 -13.58
N ILE A 589 -10.87 -31.23 -13.07
CA ILE A 589 -10.90 -31.88 -11.75
C ILE A 589 -10.18 -31.05 -10.67
N GLY A 590 -9.98 -29.76 -10.95
CA GLY A 590 -9.33 -28.81 -10.05
C GLY A 590 -10.06 -28.66 -8.71
N VAL A 591 -9.34 -28.84 -7.61
CA VAL A 591 -9.85 -28.64 -6.25
C VAL A 591 -8.97 -27.67 -5.48
N PHE A 592 -9.59 -26.68 -4.84
CA PHE A 592 -9.02 -26.00 -3.68
C PHE A 592 -9.68 -26.51 -2.39
N THR A 593 -8.88 -26.98 -1.43
CA THR A 593 -9.43 -27.25 -0.09
C THR A 593 -9.75 -25.93 0.63
N GLU A 594 -8.80 -25.01 0.63
CA GLU A 594 -8.98 -23.65 1.16
C GLU A 594 -8.36 -22.59 0.24
N LEU A 595 -9.13 -21.55 -0.07
CA LEU A 595 -8.69 -20.33 -0.72
C LEU A 595 -8.89 -19.17 0.27
N ASN A 596 -7.81 -18.74 0.90
CA ASN A 596 -7.78 -17.65 1.86
C ASN A 596 -7.23 -16.39 1.18
N ASN A 597 -8.04 -15.35 1.09
CA ASN A 597 -7.65 -14.06 0.53
C ASN A 597 -7.67 -12.95 1.59
N SER A 598 -6.50 -12.39 1.90
CA SER A 598 -6.30 -11.17 2.70
C SER A 598 -5.64 -10.03 1.89
N GLY A 599 -5.15 -10.34 0.67
CA GLY A 599 -4.66 -9.38 -0.30
C GLY A 599 -5.67 -9.13 -1.42
N THR A 600 -5.18 -9.00 -2.65
CA THR A 600 -6.01 -8.71 -3.84
C THR A 600 -5.97 -9.86 -4.84
N ILE A 601 -7.14 -10.30 -5.30
CA ILE A 601 -7.31 -11.18 -6.46
C ILE A 601 -8.07 -10.41 -7.53
N THR A 602 -7.58 -10.39 -8.76
CA THR A 602 -8.19 -9.62 -9.86
C THR A 602 -8.08 -10.37 -11.17
N GLY A 603 -9.20 -10.49 -11.89
CA GLY A 603 -9.22 -10.79 -13.32
C GLY A 603 -9.65 -9.55 -14.08
N ASP A 604 -8.94 -9.12 -15.13
CA ASP A 604 -9.25 -7.84 -15.81
C ASP A 604 -10.56 -7.90 -16.61
N THR A 605 -10.71 -8.88 -17.49
CA THR A 605 -11.84 -8.94 -18.43
C THR A 605 -12.99 -9.85 -18.01
N PHE A 606 -12.79 -10.79 -17.07
CA PHE A 606 -13.84 -11.72 -16.63
C PHE A 606 -14.12 -11.67 -15.12
N ALA A 607 -13.35 -12.37 -14.28
CA ALA A 607 -13.60 -12.40 -12.84
C ALA A 607 -12.34 -12.64 -11.99
N GLY A 608 -12.37 -12.21 -10.73
CA GLY A 608 -11.28 -12.46 -9.78
C GLY A 608 -11.08 -13.96 -9.54
N VAL A 609 -12.16 -14.68 -9.28
CA VAL A 609 -12.16 -16.14 -9.11
C VAL A 609 -13.19 -16.75 -10.05
N VAL A 610 -12.78 -17.76 -10.81
CA VAL A 610 -13.63 -18.50 -11.75
C VAL A 610 -13.54 -19.98 -11.38
N ASN A 611 -14.67 -20.58 -11.03
CA ASN A 611 -14.76 -21.96 -10.57
C ASN A 611 -15.64 -22.82 -11.49
N TYR A 612 -15.02 -23.76 -12.20
CA TYR A 612 -15.69 -24.77 -13.04
C TYR A 612 -15.64 -26.17 -12.40
N SER A 613 -15.13 -26.28 -11.17
CA SER A 613 -14.96 -27.57 -10.47
C SER A 613 -15.23 -27.40 -8.98
N LYS A 614 -14.26 -27.53 -8.08
CA LYS A 614 -14.53 -27.48 -6.64
C LYS A 614 -13.66 -26.51 -5.85
N ILE A 615 -14.30 -25.72 -4.98
CA ILE A 615 -13.66 -25.04 -3.85
C ILE A 615 -14.39 -25.49 -2.58
N THR A 616 -13.69 -26.07 -1.60
CA THR A 616 -14.34 -26.39 -0.32
C THR A 616 -14.56 -25.13 0.50
N SER A 617 -13.55 -24.28 0.67
CA SER A 617 -13.73 -23.02 1.40
C SER A 617 -13.08 -21.85 0.68
N LEU A 618 -13.90 -20.85 0.30
CA LEU A 618 -13.44 -19.55 -0.18
C LEU A 618 -13.61 -18.53 0.94
N ASN A 619 -12.49 -18.09 1.52
CA ASN A 619 -12.46 -17.15 2.63
C ASN A 619 -11.85 -15.82 2.18
N ASN A 620 -12.69 -14.84 1.84
CA ASN A 620 -12.25 -13.47 1.65
C ASN A 620 -12.20 -12.77 3.01
N LYS A 621 -11.03 -12.78 3.64
CA LYS A 621 -10.76 -12.31 5.02
C LYS A 621 -10.83 -10.77 5.12
N PRO A 622 -10.83 -10.18 6.32
CA PRO A 622 -10.81 -8.72 6.48
C PRO A 622 -9.64 -8.08 5.72
N GLY A 623 -9.92 -7.03 4.94
CA GLY A 623 -8.94 -6.37 4.07
C GLY A 623 -8.74 -7.04 2.71
N GLY A 624 -9.23 -8.28 2.51
CA GLY A 624 -9.19 -8.98 1.23
C GLY A 624 -10.12 -8.35 0.20
N LEU A 625 -9.61 -8.18 -1.03
CA LEU A 625 -10.37 -7.74 -2.19
C LEU A 625 -10.37 -8.83 -3.27
N ILE A 626 -11.56 -9.26 -3.68
CA ILE A 626 -11.76 -10.00 -4.93
C ILE A 626 -12.42 -9.05 -5.91
N GLN A 627 -11.65 -8.56 -6.87
CA GLN A 627 -12.08 -7.61 -7.89
C GLN A 627 -12.57 -8.35 -9.13
N ASN A 628 -13.63 -7.81 -9.73
CA ASN A 628 -14.42 -8.40 -10.83
C ASN A 628 -15.17 -9.68 -10.43
N GLY A 629 -15.33 -9.91 -9.13
CA GLY A 629 -16.26 -10.89 -8.59
C GLY A 629 -15.77 -12.34 -8.58
N VAL A 630 -16.68 -13.20 -8.15
CA VAL A 630 -16.57 -14.65 -8.15
C VAL A 630 -17.59 -15.22 -9.14
N TYR A 631 -17.12 -15.99 -10.12
CA TYR A 631 -17.94 -16.72 -11.07
C TYR A 631 -17.90 -18.21 -10.76
N ASN A 632 -19.03 -18.79 -10.37
CA ASN A 632 -19.20 -20.22 -10.15
C ASN A 632 -20.04 -20.79 -11.29
N ASP A 633 -19.41 -21.54 -12.20
CA ASP A 633 -20.05 -22.15 -13.36
C ASP A 633 -21.07 -23.23 -12.95
N SER A 634 -21.91 -23.66 -13.90
CA SER A 634 -22.84 -24.79 -13.76
C SER A 634 -22.25 -26.08 -13.20
N PHE A 635 -20.96 -26.38 -13.46
CA PHE A 635 -20.26 -27.53 -12.89
C PHE A 635 -19.53 -27.19 -11.58
N GLY A 636 -19.46 -25.91 -11.24
CA GLY A 636 -18.77 -25.37 -10.07
C GLY A 636 -19.53 -25.65 -8.77
N THR A 637 -18.81 -26.14 -7.77
CA THR A 637 -19.26 -26.26 -6.38
C THR A 637 -18.38 -25.45 -5.45
N ILE A 638 -18.99 -24.62 -4.61
CA ILE A 638 -18.35 -23.97 -3.47
C ILE A 638 -19.04 -24.45 -2.18
N ASP A 639 -18.38 -25.26 -1.35
CA ASP A 639 -19.05 -25.78 -0.13
C ASP A 639 -19.35 -24.61 0.84
N THR A 640 -18.41 -23.67 1.01
CA THR A 640 -18.61 -22.45 1.81
C THR A 640 -17.87 -21.24 1.23
N LEU A 641 -18.59 -20.13 1.05
CA LEU A 641 -18.06 -18.81 0.72
C LEU A 641 -18.22 -17.88 1.93
N ASN A 642 -17.11 -17.57 2.60
CA ASN A 642 -17.07 -16.59 3.69
C ASN A 642 -16.50 -15.26 3.19
N ASN A 643 -17.33 -14.23 3.12
CA ASN A 643 -16.90 -12.87 2.78
C ASN A 643 -16.90 -11.97 4.04
N GLN A 644 -15.71 -11.64 4.54
CA GLN A 644 -15.44 -10.63 5.57
C GLN A 644 -14.76 -9.38 4.99
N GLY A 645 -14.17 -9.50 3.80
CA GLY A 645 -13.59 -8.40 3.02
C GLY A 645 -14.58 -7.80 2.01
N THR A 646 -14.07 -7.45 0.83
CA THR A 646 -14.87 -6.95 -0.29
C THR A 646 -14.80 -7.90 -1.49
N ILE A 647 -15.95 -8.28 -2.03
CA ILE A 647 -16.05 -8.87 -3.38
C ILE A 647 -16.80 -7.85 -4.24
N ALA A 648 -16.12 -7.35 -5.27
CA ALA A 648 -16.62 -6.26 -6.10
C ALA A 648 -16.73 -6.70 -7.56
N GLY A 649 -17.87 -6.43 -8.20
CA GLY A 649 -18.00 -6.52 -9.65
C GLY A 649 -17.21 -5.45 -10.39
N SER A 650 -17.06 -5.63 -11.70
CA SER A 650 -16.40 -4.63 -12.56
C SER A 650 -17.15 -3.30 -12.55
N SER A 651 -16.44 -2.19 -12.31
CA SER A 651 -17.00 -0.83 -12.34
C SER A 651 -17.29 -0.32 -13.75
N SER A 652 -16.79 -1.00 -14.79
CA SER A 652 -16.89 -0.59 -16.18
C SER A 652 -17.79 -1.49 -17.04
N SER A 653 -18.28 -2.61 -16.50
CA SER A 653 -19.11 -3.58 -17.22
C SER A 653 -20.60 -3.40 -16.94
N THR A 654 -21.42 -3.47 -17.99
CA THR A 654 -22.89 -3.46 -17.91
C THR A 654 -23.48 -4.82 -17.53
N THR A 655 -22.65 -5.85 -17.38
CA THR A 655 -23.02 -7.20 -16.91
C THR A 655 -22.13 -7.61 -15.73
N ALA A 656 -21.73 -6.65 -14.90
CA ALA A 656 -20.83 -6.90 -13.78
C ALA A 656 -21.55 -7.62 -12.63
N TYR A 657 -20.86 -8.60 -12.05
CA TYR A 657 -21.34 -9.34 -10.88
C TYR A 657 -20.29 -9.32 -9.77
N ALA A 658 -20.69 -9.17 -8.50
CA ALA A 658 -19.80 -9.53 -7.39
C ALA A 658 -19.80 -11.05 -7.18
N LEU A 659 -20.98 -11.67 -7.26
CA LEU A 659 -21.13 -13.13 -7.25
C LEU A 659 -22.06 -13.53 -8.39
N SER A 660 -21.57 -14.36 -9.32
CA SER A 660 -22.37 -15.04 -10.33
C SER A 660 -22.30 -16.53 -10.07
N ASN A 661 -23.45 -17.19 -9.94
CA ASN A 661 -23.54 -18.60 -9.60
C ASN A 661 -24.54 -19.32 -10.52
N ASP A 662 -24.02 -20.13 -11.43
CA ASP A 662 -24.79 -21.08 -12.23
C ASP A 662 -24.74 -22.51 -11.65
N GLY A 663 -23.80 -22.77 -10.74
CA GLY A 663 -23.62 -24.06 -10.05
C GLY A 663 -24.17 -24.08 -8.63
N HIS A 664 -23.44 -24.73 -7.72
CA HIS A 664 -23.87 -24.92 -6.33
C HIS A 664 -22.98 -24.18 -5.32
N ILE A 665 -23.58 -23.41 -4.42
CA ILE A 665 -22.93 -22.89 -3.23
C ILE A 665 -23.67 -23.45 -2.00
N GLY A 666 -22.97 -24.16 -1.12
CA GLY A 666 -23.59 -24.67 0.10
C GLY A 666 -23.96 -23.51 1.04
N THR A 667 -22.96 -22.82 1.59
CA THR A 667 -23.18 -21.66 2.46
C THR A 667 -22.51 -20.41 1.92
N LEU A 668 -23.28 -19.32 1.76
CA LEU A 668 -22.78 -17.96 1.56
C LEU A 668 -22.90 -17.19 2.87
N ASN A 669 -21.78 -16.86 3.50
CA ASN A 669 -21.72 -16.04 4.70
C ASN A 669 -21.10 -14.67 4.38
N ASN A 670 -21.94 -13.65 4.26
CA ASN A 670 -21.51 -12.28 4.02
C ASN A 670 -21.54 -11.46 5.32
N SER A 671 -20.37 -11.12 5.85
CA SER A 671 -20.17 -10.16 6.95
C SER A 671 -19.37 -8.93 6.51
N GLY A 672 -18.81 -8.95 5.30
CA GLY A 672 -18.15 -7.83 4.64
C GLY A 672 -19.06 -7.13 3.62
N LEU A 673 -18.52 -6.81 2.45
CA LEU A 673 -19.21 -6.13 1.34
C LEU A 673 -19.26 -7.01 0.08
N LEU A 674 -20.45 -7.25 -0.44
CA LEU A 674 -20.68 -7.67 -1.82
C LEU A 674 -21.19 -6.45 -2.60
N THR A 675 -20.53 -6.04 -3.67
CA THR A 675 -20.91 -4.80 -4.38
C THR A 675 -20.74 -4.89 -5.89
N SER A 676 -21.72 -4.41 -6.65
CA SER A 676 -21.60 -4.30 -8.11
C SER A 676 -22.46 -3.14 -8.63
N PRO A 677 -22.05 -2.46 -9.72
CA PRO A 677 -22.92 -1.47 -10.37
C PRO A 677 -24.22 -2.06 -10.90
N VAL A 678 -24.24 -3.37 -11.20
CA VAL A 678 -25.39 -4.09 -11.77
C VAL A 678 -25.95 -5.07 -10.74
N ASP A 679 -25.47 -6.31 -10.70
CA ASP A 679 -25.95 -7.30 -9.72
C ASP A 679 -24.85 -7.63 -8.73
N ALA A 680 -25.12 -7.43 -7.45
CA ALA A 680 -24.23 -7.91 -6.41
C ALA A 680 -24.25 -9.45 -6.38
N ILE A 681 -25.42 -10.05 -6.58
CA ILE A 681 -25.58 -11.50 -6.64
C ILE A 681 -26.46 -11.85 -7.86
N TYR A 682 -25.99 -12.76 -8.69
CA TYR A 682 -26.72 -13.35 -9.81
C TYR A 682 -26.73 -14.87 -9.68
N LEU A 683 -27.91 -15.48 -9.60
CA LEU A 683 -28.12 -16.92 -9.68
C LEU A 683 -28.80 -17.25 -11.00
N GLY A 684 -28.13 -18.03 -11.85
CA GLY A 684 -28.69 -18.46 -13.12
C GLY A 684 -29.72 -19.58 -12.98
N GLY A 685 -30.19 -20.12 -14.10
CA GLY A 685 -31.31 -21.08 -14.13
C GLY A 685 -31.10 -22.35 -13.31
N THR A 686 -29.85 -22.76 -13.09
CA THR A 686 -29.43 -23.93 -12.31
C THR A 686 -28.68 -23.57 -11.02
N GLY A 687 -28.43 -22.28 -10.79
CA GLY A 687 -27.71 -21.80 -9.62
C GLY A 687 -28.43 -22.17 -8.32
N THR A 688 -27.71 -22.55 -7.28
CA THR A 688 -28.30 -22.79 -5.96
C THR A 688 -27.42 -22.23 -4.85
N ILE A 689 -28.07 -21.70 -3.80
CA ILE A 689 -27.46 -21.37 -2.51
C ILE A 689 -28.30 -22.03 -1.42
N ASP A 690 -27.76 -22.99 -0.67
CA ASP A 690 -28.56 -23.67 0.37
C ASP A 690 -28.79 -22.77 1.59
N SER A 691 -27.76 -22.00 1.99
CA SER A 691 -27.83 -21.07 3.11
C SER A 691 -27.14 -19.75 2.78
N PHE A 692 -27.91 -18.67 2.70
CA PHE A 692 -27.37 -17.32 2.58
C PHE A 692 -27.53 -16.57 3.91
N ILE A 693 -26.42 -16.34 4.61
CA ILE A 693 -26.35 -15.54 5.85
C ILE A 693 -25.74 -14.19 5.52
N ASN A 694 -26.50 -13.11 5.70
CA ASN A 694 -26.05 -11.74 5.49
C ASN A 694 -26.09 -10.96 6.80
N SER A 695 -24.90 -10.69 7.35
CA SER A 695 -24.66 -9.78 8.47
C SER A 695 -23.87 -8.53 8.08
N GLY A 696 -23.36 -8.50 6.84
CA GLY A 696 -22.67 -7.38 6.21
C GLY A 696 -23.57 -6.58 5.28
N LYS A 697 -23.02 -6.14 4.14
CA LYS A 697 -23.74 -5.35 3.13
C LYS A 697 -23.72 -6.03 1.76
N VAL A 698 -24.86 -6.01 1.09
CA VAL A 698 -25.02 -6.31 -0.34
C VAL A 698 -25.48 -5.03 -1.03
N ALA A 699 -24.67 -4.51 -1.95
CA ALA A 699 -24.89 -3.25 -2.65
C ALA A 699 -24.97 -3.47 -4.17
N GLY A 700 -26.18 -3.45 -4.71
CA GLY A 700 -26.50 -3.82 -6.09
C GLY A 700 -27.63 -4.84 -6.13
N ASN A 701 -28.13 -5.18 -7.32
CA ASN A 701 -29.30 -6.06 -7.39
C ASN A 701 -28.96 -7.49 -6.93
N ILE A 702 -29.96 -8.19 -6.42
CA ILE A 702 -29.93 -9.62 -6.19
C ILE A 702 -30.89 -10.26 -7.20
N ARG A 703 -30.37 -11.02 -8.16
CA ARG A 703 -31.18 -11.73 -9.14
C ARG A 703 -31.09 -13.23 -8.92
N ASN A 704 -32.23 -13.86 -8.72
CA ASN A 704 -32.37 -15.30 -8.66
C ASN A 704 -33.32 -15.78 -9.76
N TYR A 705 -32.75 -16.37 -10.82
CA TYR A 705 -33.50 -16.98 -11.91
C TYR A 705 -33.51 -18.51 -11.84
N SER A 706 -33.12 -19.08 -10.71
CA SER A 706 -33.09 -20.51 -10.48
C SER A 706 -34.52 -21.05 -10.39
N VAL A 707 -34.85 -22.00 -11.25
CA VAL A 707 -36.23 -22.50 -11.38
C VAL A 707 -36.51 -23.57 -10.32
N GLY A 708 -37.52 -23.34 -9.49
CA GLY A 708 -37.94 -24.30 -8.46
C GLY A 708 -37.14 -24.23 -7.15
N PHE A 709 -36.35 -23.18 -6.95
CA PHE A 709 -35.57 -22.95 -5.74
C PHE A 709 -35.92 -21.62 -5.10
N ASP A 710 -36.21 -21.65 -3.80
CA ASP A 710 -36.48 -20.46 -3.00
C ASP A 710 -35.16 -19.74 -2.65
N LEU A 711 -35.18 -18.41 -2.62
CA LEU A 711 -34.08 -17.61 -2.09
C LEU A 711 -34.28 -17.40 -0.60
N VAL A 712 -33.47 -18.05 0.23
CA VAL A 712 -33.55 -17.94 1.70
C VAL A 712 -32.41 -17.09 2.24
N ILE A 713 -32.72 -15.91 2.80
CA ILE A 713 -31.74 -14.97 3.36
C ILE A 713 -31.91 -14.87 4.88
N GLN A 714 -30.88 -15.24 5.62
CA GLN A 714 -30.78 -15.08 7.08
C GLN A 714 -30.07 -13.77 7.42
N GLY A 715 -30.55 -13.07 8.46
CA GLY A 715 -30.02 -11.80 8.93
C GLY A 715 -28.87 -11.89 9.91
N GLY A 716 -28.37 -10.72 10.32
CA GLY A 716 -27.38 -10.61 11.38
C GLY A 716 -27.96 -10.98 12.74
N SER A 717 -27.14 -11.57 13.62
CA SER A 717 -27.55 -11.89 14.98
C SER A 717 -27.51 -10.67 15.92
N GLY A 718 -28.23 -10.72 17.04
CA GLY A 718 -28.15 -9.70 18.09
C GLY A 718 -28.69 -8.34 17.63
N THR A 719 -27.86 -7.30 17.63
CA THR A 719 -28.22 -5.95 17.15
C THR A 719 -27.70 -5.66 15.74
N THR A 720 -26.99 -6.59 15.12
CA THR A 720 -26.41 -6.43 13.79
C THR A 720 -27.49 -6.66 12.75
N PHE A 721 -27.61 -5.75 11.78
CA PHE A 721 -28.46 -5.89 10.61
C PHE A 721 -27.59 -6.20 9.39
N GLY A 722 -27.94 -7.26 8.67
CA GLY A 722 -27.52 -7.37 7.27
C GLY A 722 -28.20 -6.26 6.48
N VAL A 723 -27.50 -5.66 5.53
CA VAL A 723 -28.04 -4.58 4.68
C VAL A 723 -28.16 -5.07 3.25
N LEU A 724 -29.36 -4.96 2.70
CA LEU A 724 -29.65 -5.15 1.28
C LEU A 724 -30.00 -3.77 0.71
N THR A 725 -29.28 -3.32 -0.31
CA THR A 725 -29.49 -2.00 -0.91
C THR A 725 -28.95 -1.91 -2.33
N GLY A 726 -29.26 -0.81 -3.03
CA GLY A 726 -28.77 -0.52 -4.37
C GLY A 726 -27.26 -0.28 -4.46
N SER A 727 -26.77 -0.13 -5.69
CA SER A 727 -25.34 -0.13 -6.02
C SER A 727 -24.52 1.03 -5.42
N SER A 728 -25.16 2.11 -4.95
CA SER A 728 -24.50 3.19 -4.21
C SER A 728 -24.04 2.76 -2.81
N GLY A 729 -24.64 1.70 -2.25
CA GLY A 729 -24.40 1.22 -0.90
C GLY A 729 -25.01 2.09 0.20
N GLY A 730 -25.73 3.16 -0.13
CA GLY A 730 -26.49 3.98 0.83
C GLY A 730 -27.79 3.30 1.27
N THR A 731 -28.56 3.90 2.17
CA THR A 731 -29.87 3.36 2.61
C THR A 731 -31.00 4.40 2.51
N GLY A 732 -30.77 5.48 1.74
CA GLY A 732 -31.78 6.48 1.46
C GLY A 732 -32.73 6.04 0.34
N ALA A 733 -33.78 6.82 0.10
CA ALA A 733 -34.74 6.55 -0.97
C ALA A 733 -34.11 6.56 -2.38
N ALA A 734 -33.01 7.28 -2.59
CA ALA A 734 -32.26 7.29 -3.85
C ALA A 734 -31.37 6.06 -4.04
N ASP A 735 -31.15 5.29 -2.97
CA ASP A 735 -30.27 4.11 -2.95
C ASP A 735 -31.06 2.81 -3.02
N ILE A 736 -32.37 2.86 -3.27
CA ILE A 736 -33.20 1.66 -3.32
C ILE A 736 -32.77 0.80 -4.51
N GLY A 737 -32.44 -0.47 -4.28
CA GLY A 737 -32.09 -1.43 -5.33
C GLY A 737 -33.24 -2.38 -5.67
N LEU A 738 -32.89 -3.57 -6.16
CA LEU A 738 -33.82 -4.59 -6.64
C LEU A 738 -33.41 -6.00 -6.20
N ILE A 739 -34.35 -6.75 -5.63
CA ILE A 739 -34.31 -8.21 -5.51
C ILE A 739 -35.30 -8.78 -6.52
N ASP A 740 -34.81 -9.49 -7.54
CA ASP A 740 -35.62 -10.11 -8.59
C ASP A 740 -35.55 -11.63 -8.47
N ASN A 741 -36.65 -12.27 -8.10
CA ASN A 741 -36.77 -13.68 -7.76
C ASN A 741 -38.07 -14.29 -8.35
N PRO A 742 -38.29 -14.21 -9.68
CA PRO A 742 -39.60 -14.48 -10.28
C PRO A 742 -40.07 -15.95 -10.24
N TYR A 743 -39.20 -16.91 -9.91
CA TYR A 743 -39.48 -18.35 -10.03
C TYR A 743 -39.52 -19.13 -8.70
N GLY A 744 -39.54 -18.44 -7.55
CA GLY A 744 -39.63 -19.06 -6.24
C GLY A 744 -40.03 -18.09 -5.13
N GLN A 745 -40.06 -18.56 -3.89
CA GLN A 745 -40.27 -17.71 -2.71
C GLN A 745 -39.00 -16.92 -2.40
N LEU A 746 -39.16 -15.71 -1.85
CA LEU A 746 -38.09 -15.02 -1.12
C LEU A 746 -38.38 -15.16 0.37
N VAL A 747 -37.55 -15.88 1.10
CA VAL A 747 -37.72 -16.11 2.54
C VAL A 747 -36.68 -15.32 3.31
N PHE A 748 -37.12 -14.36 4.11
CA PHE A 748 -36.31 -13.79 5.18
C PHE A 748 -36.45 -14.67 6.42
N GLY A 749 -35.39 -15.45 6.70
CA GLY A 749 -35.33 -16.33 7.86
C GLY A 749 -34.92 -15.58 9.14
N ALA A 750 -34.34 -16.32 10.09
CA ALA A 750 -33.92 -15.77 11.38
C ALA A 750 -32.87 -14.65 11.24
N GLY A 751 -32.79 -13.79 12.27
CA GLY A 751 -31.84 -12.67 12.33
C GLY A 751 -32.43 -11.34 11.83
N ASN A 752 -31.62 -10.28 11.83
CA ASN A 752 -32.06 -8.94 11.44
C ASN A 752 -31.58 -8.55 10.03
N GLN A 753 -32.51 -8.09 9.20
CA GLN A 753 -32.25 -7.58 7.85
C GLN A 753 -32.79 -6.17 7.70
N LEU A 754 -31.99 -5.28 7.13
CA LEU A 754 -32.42 -3.97 6.66
C LEU A 754 -32.60 -4.06 5.15
N LEU A 755 -33.86 -3.96 4.73
CA LEU A 755 -34.27 -4.06 3.34
C LEU A 755 -34.40 -2.66 2.75
N ASN A 756 -33.60 -2.38 1.73
CA ASN A 756 -33.67 -1.18 0.92
C ASN A 756 -33.70 -1.54 -0.57
N ASP A 757 -34.41 -2.60 -0.93
CA ASP A 757 -34.59 -3.04 -2.31
C ASP A 757 -36.06 -3.28 -2.60
N HIS A 758 -36.52 -2.85 -3.78
CA HIS A 758 -37.77 -3.33 -4.33
C HIS A 758 -37.67 -4.83 -4.60
N ILE A 759 -38.78 -5.55 -4.47
CA ILE A 759 -38.81 -7.00 -4.62
C ILE A 759 -39.77 -7.40 -5.74
N ASN A 760 -39.34 -8.34 -6.57
CA ASN A 760 -40.21 -9.03 -7.53
C ASN A 760 -40.13 -10.54 -7.31
N VAL A 761 -41.20 -11.17 -6.85
CA VAL A 761 -41.32 -12.64 -6.78
C VAL A 761 -42.21 -13.21 -7.90
N GLY A 762 -42.63 -12.37 -8.85
CA GLY A 762 -43.55 -12.74 -9.93
C GLY A 762 -45.02 -12.75 -9.50
N THR A 763 -45.91 -13.12 -10.42
CA THR A 763 -47.38 -13.13 -10.21
C THR A 763 -47.99 -14.53 -10.13
N SER A 764 -47.16 -15.58 -10.15
CA SER A 764 -47.54 -17.00 -10.18
C SER A 764 -47.74 -17.62 -8.79
N GLY A 765 -48.28 -16.86 -7.83
CA GLY A 765 -48.54 -17.36 -6.47
C GLY A 765 -47.32 -17.44 -5.54
N ASN A 766 -46.20 -16.83 -5.92
CA ASN A 766 -45.02 -16.74 -5.07
C ASN A 766 -45.17 -15.59 -4.05
N SER A 767 -44.50 -15.71 -2.91
CA SER A 767 -44.54 -14.73 -1.82
C SER A 767 -43.17 -14.36 -1.30
N VAL A 768 -43.06 -13.12 -0.83
CA VAL A 768 -42.03 -12.70 0.13
C VAL A 768 -42.49 -13.13 1.52
N VAL A 769 -41.71 -13.98 2.19
CA VAL A 769 -42.04 -14.53 3.51
C VAL A 769 -41.06 -14.02 4.56
N ASN A 770 -41.55 -13.27 5.55
CA ASN A 770 -40.81 -13.01 6.79
C ASN A 770 -41.15 -14.11 7.80
N LEU A 771 -40.24 -15.07 7.99
CA LEU A 771 -40.50 -16.32 8.69
C LEU A 771 -40.38 -16.20 10.22
N ASP A 772 -39.25 -15.71 10.71
CA ASP A 772 -38.95 -15.61 12.14
C ASP A 772 -37.88 -14.55 12.45
N GLY A 773 -37.54 -13.73 11.47
CA GLY A 773 -36.56 -12.65 11.57
C GLY A 773 -37.16 -11.27 11.87
N VAL A 774 -36.26 -10.29 11.96
CA VAL A 774 -36.59 -8.86 12.04
C VAL A 774 -36.29 -8.23 10.70
N LEU A 775 -37.33 -7.88 9.95
CA LEU A 775 -37.22 -7.15 8.69
C LEU A 775 -37.42 -5.66 8.97
N GLN A 776 -36.39 -4.85 8.76
CA GLN A 776 -36.48 -3.39 8.88
C GLN A 776 -36.55 -2.73 7.51
N VAL A 777 -37.53 -1.86 7.32
CA VAL A 777 -37.68 -0.99 6.16
C VAL A 777 -37.69 0.47 6.59
N ASN A 778 -36.87 1.30 5.93
CA ASN A 778 -36.80 2.73 6.23
C ASN A 778 -37.44 3.60 5.13
N ASN A 779 -37.63 3.02 3.94
CA ASN A 779 -38.23 3.66 2.77
C ASN A 779 -39.48 2.87 2.34
N TYR A 780 -40.23 3.40 1.37
CA TYR A 780 -41.28 2.61 0.73
C TYR A 780 -40.65 1.55 -0.17
N ILE A 781 -41.06 0.30 0.02
CA ILE A 781 -40.55 -0.87 -0.70
C ILE A 781 -41.72 -1.50 -1.45
N ASN A 782 -41.63 -1.51 -2.77
CA ASN A 782 -42.57 -2.22 -3.63
C ASN A 782 -42.26 -3.72 -3.62
N ILE A 783 -43.30 -4.54 -3.47
CA ILE A 783 -43.27 -5.98 -3.61
C ILE A 783 -44.23 -6.37 -4.73
N THR A 784 -43.69 -6.87 -5.83
CA THR A 784 -44.47 -7.52 -6.89
C THR A 784 -44.67 -8.99 -6.50
N GLY A 785 -45.92 -9.38 -6.23
CA GLY A 785 -46.30 -10.69 -5.69
C GLY A 785 -47.00 -10.57 -4.33
N ASP A 786 -47.09 -11.69 -3.61
CA ASP A 786 -47.69 -11.73 -2.28
C ASP A 786 -46.66 -11.46 -1.16
N TYR A 787 -47.14 -11.03 0.01
CA TYR A 787 -46.33 -10.89 1.22
C TYR A 787 -46.94 -11.70 2.38
N ALA A 788 -46.12 -12.46 3.09
CA ALA A 788 -46.53 -13.19 4.28
C ALA A 788 -45.57 -12.91 5.44
N GLN A 789 -46.10 -12.54 6.61
CA GLN A 789 -45.34 -12.47 7.85
C GLN A 789 -45.89 -13.50 8.84
N ARG A 790 -45.01 -14.36 9.35
CA ARG A 790 -45.38 -15.43 10.28
C ARG A 790 -45.34 -14.95 11.73
N ALA A 791 -46.03 -15.65 12.62
CA ALA A 791 -46.29 -15.24 14.00
C ALA A 791 -45.04 -14.89 14.83
N ALA A 792 -43.88 -15.50 14.54
CA ALA A 792 -42.63 -15.23 15.27
C ALA A 792 -41.84 -14.03 14.73
N ALA A 793 -42.23 -13.49 13.57
CA ALA A 793 -41.47 -12.49 12.85
C ALA A 793 -41.87 -11.05 13.23
N THR A 794 -40.94 -10.12 12.99
CA THR A 794 -41.11 -8.69 13.28
C THR A 794 -40.88 -7.84 12.03
N LEU A 795 -41.80 -6.91 11.76
CA LEU A 795 -41.61 -5.82 10.79
C LEU A 795 -41.26 -4.53 11.54
N ASN A 796 -40.04 -4.02 11.34
CA ASN A 796 -39.60 -2.73 11.85
C ASN A 796 -39.78 -1.66 10.78
N ILE A 797 -40.48 -0.58 11.13
CA ILE A 797 -40.69 0.59 10.29
C ILE A 797 -39.78 1.71 10.78
N GLY A 798 -38.76 2.03 9.99
CA GLY A 798 -37.87 3.15 10.24
C GLY A 798 -38.58 4.48 10.02
N VAL A 799 -38.51 5.37 10.99
CA VAL A 799 -39.15 6.70 10.97
C VAL A 799 -38.08 7.78 11.05
N ALA A 800 -37.89 8.52 9.96
CA ALA A 800 -36.92 9.59 9.85
C ALA A 800 -37.40 10.86 10.57
N ARG A 801 -36.46 11.77 10.85
CA ARG A 801 -36.73 13.02 11.59
C ARG A 801 -37.84 13.91 11.01
N ASN A 802 -38.08 13.80 9.70
CA ASN A 802 -39.00 14.60 8.91
C ASN A 802 -40.22 13.78 8.43
N ALA A 803 -40.53 12.66 9.11
CA ALA A 803 -41.67 11.83 8.76
C ALA A 803 -42.99 12.60 8.89
N ILE A 804 -43.83 12.50 7.86
CA ILE A 804 -45.20 13.02 7.84
C ILE A 804 -46.10 11.85 8.25
N ALA A 805 -46.80 11.92 9.38
CA ALA A 805 -47.53 10.78 9.94
C ALA A 805 -49.06 11.05 10.00
N ASN A 806 -49.66 11.33 8.84
CA ASN A 806 -51.09 11.63 8.74
C ASN A 806 -51.94 10.36 8.57
N GLY A 807 -51.33 9.20 8.41
CA GLY A 807 -52.04 7.96 8.13
C GLY A 807 -52.52 7.88 6.68
N ASP A 808 -51.81 8.54 5.77
CA ASP A 808 -52.12 8.56 4.34
C ASP A 808 -51.11 7.74 3.53
N GLY A 809 -51.57 7.14 2.43
CA GLY A 809 -50.74 6.50 1.42
C GLY A 809 -49.72 7.45 0.76
N ALA A 810 -49.90 8.76 0.85
CA ALA A 810 -48.96 9.77 0.34
C ALA A 810 -47.90 10.22 1.37
N ASP A 811 -47.99 9.76 2.62
CA ASP A 811 -47.03 10.12 3.66
C ASP A 811 -45.59 9.73 3.29
N LEU A 812 -44.63 10.57 3.67
CA LEU A 812 -43.20 10.41 3.38
C LEU A 812 -42.35 10.38 4.66
N GLY A 813 -41.12 9.88 4.54
CA GLY A 813 -40.12 9.91 5.62
C GLY A 813 -40.20 8.76 6.61
N TYR A 814 -40.95 7.70 6.31
CA TYR A 814 -40.89 6.43 7.04
C TYR A 814 -41.05 5.22 6.12
N GLY A 815 -40.70 4.04 6.62
CA GLY A 815 -40.76 2.78 5.87
C GLY A 815 -42.18 2.27 5.61
N ARG A 816 -42.39 1.62 4.46
CA ARG A 816 -43.67 1.01 4.11
C ARG A 816 -43.49 -0.15 3.14
N LEU A 817 -44.27 -1.21 3.28
CA LEU A 817 -44.41 -2.24 2.24
C LEU A 817 -45.60 -1.93 1.34
N ILE A 818 -45.40 -1.88 0.03
CA ILE A 818 -46.44 -1.71 -0.98
C ILE A 818 -46.49 -2.99 -1.81
N VAL A 819 -47.52 -3.80 -1.61
CA VAL A 819 -47.64 -5.17 -2.12
C VAL A 819 -48.64 -5.19 -3.27
N SER A 820 -48.23 -5.70 -4.44
CA SER A 820 -49.09 -5.77 -5.63
C SER A 820 -50.07 -6.96 -5.61
N GLY A 821 -49.87 -7.91 -4.70
CA GLY A 821 -50.74 -9.04 -4.44
C GLY A 821 -51.44 -8.91 -3.08
N SER A 822 -51.67 -10.05 -2.43
CA SER A 822 -52.19 -10.13 -1.07
C SER A 822 -51.08 -9.99 -0.02
N ALA A 823 -51.40 -9.36 1.12
CA ALA A 823 -50.53 -9.34 2.29
C ALA A 823 -51.21 -10.04 3.48
N VAL A 824 -50.55 -11.05 4.04
CA VAL A 824 -51.03 -11.80 5.21
C VAL A 824 -50.04 -11.63 6.35
N ILE A 825 -50.51 -11.14 7.50
CA ILE A 825 -49.69 -11.05 8.72
C ILE A 825 -50.34 -11.94 9.78
N ASP A 826 -49.70 -13.03 10.14
CA ASP A 826 -50.23 -14.02 11.09
C ASP A 826 -50.45 -13.38 12.48
N ALA A 827 -51.50 -13.81 13.18
CA ALA A 827 -51.75 -13.39 14.56
C ALA A 827 -50.54 -13.68 15.46
N GLY A 828 -50.23 -12.75 16.37
CA GLY A 828 -49.05 -12.80 17.24
C GLY A 828 -47.78 -12.18 16.65
N SER A 829 -47.73 -11.89 15.34
CA SER A 829 -46.59 -11.20 14.72
C SER A 829 -46.39 -9.80 15.28
N SER A 830 -45.17 -9.25 15.18
CA SER A 830 -44.87 -7.91 15.66
C SER A 830 -44.72 -6.88 14.52
N VAL A 831 -45.23 -5.67 14.73
CA VAL A 831 -45.03 -4.51 13.85
C VAL A 831 -44.61 -3.31 14.70
N MET A 832 -43.37 -2.85 14.50
CA MET A 832 -42.72 -1.91 15.41
C MET A 832 -42.30 -0.63 14.68
N LEU A 833 -42.51 0.53 15.30
CA LEU A 833 -41.95 1.80 14.83
C LEU A 833 -40.58 2.03 15.46
N LYS A 834 -39.56 2.30 14.62
CA LYS A 834 -38.17 2.52 15.01
C LYS A 834 -37.73 3.90 14.54
N LYS A 835 -37.33 4.78 15.44
CA LYS A 835 -36.72 6.06 15.05
C LYS A 835 -35.35 5.81 14.40
N THR A 836 -35.12 6.37 13.21
CA THR A 836 -33.82 6.32 12.51
C THR A 836 -32.96 7.58 12.76
N GLY A 837 -33.46 8.49 13.60
CA GLY A 837 -32.78 9.71 14.06
C GLY A 837 -33.47 10.30 15.29
N ALA A 838 -33.39 11.62 15.49
CA ALA A 838 -34.04 12.35 16.59
C ALA A 838 -35.57 12.50 16.42
N TYR A 839 -36.26 11.44 16.01
CA TYR A 839 -37.72 11.43 15.90
C TYR A 839 -38.38 11.12 17.25
N ARG A 840 -39.51 11.78 17.54
CA ARG A 840 -40.31 11.56 18.76
C ARG A 840 -41.72 11.10 18.37
N PHE A 841 -42.10 9.96 18.91
CA PHE A 841 -43.45 9.42 18.80
C PHE A 841 -44.40 10.15 19.75
N ALA A 842 -45.59 10.50 19.27
CA ALA A 842 -46.61 11.25 19.99
C ALA A 842 -48.01 10.71 19.69
N ASN A 843 -48.94 10.96 20.61
CA ASN A 843 -50.33 10.56 20.46
C ASN A 843 -50.97 11.25 19.24
N GLY A 844 -51.89 10.55 18.56
CA GLY A 844 -52.56 11.02 17.35
C GLY A 844 -51.79 10.80 16.05
N GLN A 845 -50.50 10.43 16.12
CA GLN A 845 -49.73 10.07 14.93
C GLN A 845 -50.23 8.77 14.31
N ARG A 846 -50.27 8.73 12.99
CA ARG A 846 -50.84 7.63 12.20
C ARG A 846 -49.86 7.21 11.10
N TYR A 847 -49.57 5.92 11.00
CA TYR A 847 -48.60 5.37 10.03
C TYR A 847 -49.22 4.26 9.20
N VAL A 848 -49.23 4.40 7.88
CA VAL A 848 -49.60 3.31 6.97
C VAL A 848 -48.35 2.48 6.71
N VAL A 849 -48.27 1.28 7.26
CA VAL A 849 -47.02 0.49 7.29
C VAL A 849 -46.99 -0.63 6.25
N VAL A 850 -48.15 -1.15 5.87
CA VAL A 850 -48.33 -2.11 4.78
C VAL A 850 -49.55 -1.70 3.97
N GLN A 851 -49.45 -1.75 2.65
CA GLN A 851 -50.53 -1.53 1.71
C GLN A 851 -50.54 -2.67 0.71
N ALA A 852 -51.71 -3.27 0.48
CA ALA A 852 -51.88 -4.38 -0.46
C ALA A 852 -53.20 -4.24 -1.23
N ASN A 853 -53.31 -4.84 -2.41
CA ASN A 853 -54.52 -4.74 -3.25
C ASN A 853 -55.17 -6.09 -3.59
N GLY A 854 -54.57 -7.21 -3.15
CA GLY A 854 -55.05 -8.56 -3.44
C GLY A 854 -56.23 -8.98 -2.58
N SER A 855 -57.16 -9.76 -3.17
CA SER A 855 -58.41 -10.22 -2.54
C SER A 855 -58.24 -11.15 -1.32
N GLY A 856 -57.02 -11.62 -1.04
CA GLY A 856 -56.66 -12.44 0.13
C GLY A 856 -55.96 -11.68 1.27
N THR A 857 -55.89 -10.34 1.21
CA THR A 857 -55.18 -9.54 2.22
C THR A 857 -55.85 -9.66 3.60
N ASN A 858 -55.10 -10.04 4.63
CA ASN A 858 -55.53 -10.10 6.02
C ASN A 858 -54.38 -9.77 6.96
N TYR A 859 -54.49 -8.65 7.68
CA TYR A 859 -53.46 -8.19 8.60
C TYR A 859 -53.61 -8.72 10.03
N ASN A 860 -54.74 -9.35 10.39
CA ASN A 860 -55.06 -9.73 11.78
C ASN A 860 -54.79 -8.60 12.79
N GLU A 861 -55.14 -7.36 12.44
CA GLU A 861 -54.71 -6.12 13.09
C GLU A 861 -55.05 -6.02 14.57
N THR A 862 -56.08 -6.75 15.04
CA THR A 862 -56.43 -6.80 16.48
C THR A 862 -55.62 -7.83 17.27
N ALA A 863 -54.89 -8.71 16.60
CA ALA A 863 -54.12 -9.81 17.18
C ALA A 863 -52.60 -9.66 16.95
N LEU A 864 -52.13 -8.50 16.45
CA LEU A 864 -50.71 -8.20 16.29
C LEU A 864 -50.12 -7.53 17.54
N ASN A 865 -48.80 -7.64 17.70
CA ASN A 865 -48.03 -6.94 18.71
C ASN A 865 -47.47 -5.63 18.14
N TYR A 866 -47.99 -4.49 18.60
CA TYR A 866 -47.50 -3.17 18.20
C TYR A 866 -46.58 -2.55 19.25
N GLY A 867 -45.61 -1.75 18.81
CA GLY A 867 -44.82 -0.94 19.72
C GLY A 867 -43.95 0.09 19.00
N ALA A 868 -43.47 1.09 19.74
CA ALA A 868 -42.58 2.09 19.19
C ALA A 868 -41.43 2.38 20.17
N THR A 869 -40.21 2.49 19.65
CA THR A 869 -39.03 2.62 20.52
C THR A 869 -39.02 3.98 21.21
N GLY A 870 -39.18 3.99 22.54
CA GLY A 870 -39.25 5.20 23.36
C GLY A 870 -40.65 5.83 23.46
N TYR A 871 -41.69 5.12 23.04
CA TYR A 871 -43.09 5.50 23.25
C TYR A 871 -43.73 4.54 24.26
N ASN A 872 -44.38 5.07 25.29
CA ASN A 872 -45.00 4.29 26.37
C ASN A 872 -46.54 4.24 26.27
N GLY A 873 -47.14 4.89 25.26
CA GLY A 873 -48.58 4.87 25.04
C GLY A 873 -49.04 3.59 24.34
N THR A 874 -50.35 3.48 24.12
CA THR A 874 -50.93 2.32 23.41
C THR A 874 -50.82 2.55 21.91
N ILE A 875 -50.47 1.52 21.15
CA ILE A 875 -50.51 1.57 19.68
C ILE A 875 -51.56 0.56 19.22
N THR A 876 -52.51 1.01 18.42
CA THR A 876 -53.55 0.16 17.85
C THR A 876 -53.38 0.03 16.35
N GLY A 877 -53.73 -1.14 15.83
CA GLY A 877 -53.81 -1.43 14.41
C GLY A 877 -55.25 -1.32 13.91
N SER A 878 -55.42 -0.82 12.70
CA SER A 878 -56.70 -0.81 11.98
C SER A 878 -56.46 -1.00 10.49
N THR A 879 -57.47 -1.47 9.77
CA THR A 879 -57.42 -1.56 8.30
C THR A 879 -58.19 -0.43 7.66
N ILE A 880 -57.60 0.20 6.63
CA ILE A 880 -58.26 1.25 5.84
C ILE A 880 -58.34 0.80 4.38
N ALA A 881 -59.54 0.84 3.80
CA ALA A 881 -59.73 0.63 2.38
C ALA A 881 -59.75 2.00 1.66
N SER A 882 -58.84 2.19 0.69
CA SER A 882 -58.79 3.41 -0.13
C SER A 882 -58.29 3.10 -1.54
N GLY A 883 -59.05 3.53 -2.56
CA GLY A 883 -58.64 3.42 -3.97
C GLY A 883 -58.37 1.99 -4.47
N GLY A 884 -59.02 0.98 -3.89
CA GLY A 884 -58.78 -0.44 -4.20
C GLY A 884 -57.66 -1.11 -3.41
N ASN A 885 -56.94 -0.36 -2.56
CA ASN A 885 -55.95 -0.91 -1.64
C ASN A 885 -56.53 -1.08 -0.22
N LEU A 886 -56.08 -2.10 0.49
CA LEU A 886 -56.26 -2.30 1.91
C LEU A 886 -54.94 -2.01 2.63
N SER A 887 -54.95 -1.04 3.53
CA SER A 887 -53.76 -0.57 4.25
C SER A 887 -53.83 -0.93 5.74
N LEU A 888 -52.73 -1.40 6.31
CA LEU A 888 -52.54 -1.52 7.75
C LEU A 888 -52.10 -0.16 8.30
N LEU A 889 -52.97 0.45 9.10
CA LEU A 889 -52.72 1.71 9.79
C LEU A 889 -52.41 1.47 11.27
N LEU A 890 -51.27 1.97 11.74
CA LEU A 890 -50.95 2.09 13.16
C LEU A 890 -51.34 3.48 13.67
N THR A 891 -52.05 3.53 14.79
CA THR A 891 -52.44 4.77 15.49
C THR A 891 -51.82 4.78 16.88
N LEU A 892 -51.16 5.88 17.26
CA LEU A 892 -50.63 6.08 18.60
C LEU A 892 -51.73 6.71 19.47
N ASP A 893 -52.29 5.94 20.40
CA ASP A 893 -53.46 6.32 21.19
C ASP A 893 -53.10 7.05 22.50
N GLY A 894 -53.77 8.18 22.74
CA GLY A 894 -53.74 8.92 24.01
C GLY A 894 -54.23 10.38 23.87
N ALA A 895 -54.64 11.02 24.97
CA ALA A 895 -54.93 12.46 24.96
C ALA A 895 -53.62 13.26 24.79
N ALA A 896 -53.65 14.39 24.08
CA ALA A 896 -52.52 15.30 24.03
C ALA A 896 -52.28 15.87 25.44
N ASP A 897 -51.06 15.73 25.95
CA ASP A 897 -50.70 16.21 27.29
C ASP A 897 -50.12 17.62 27.20
N ASN A 898 -50.80 18.59 27.81
CA ASN A 898 -50.36 19.98 27.81
C ASN A 898 -49.28 20.20 28.87
N GLN A 899 -48.02 20.19 28.44
CA GLN A 899 -46.87 20.42 29.31
C GLN A 899 -46.74 21.88 29.78
N ALA A 900 -47.45 22.86 29.19
CA ALA A 900 -47.29 24.25 29.57
C ALA A 900 -47.74 24.52 31.01
N THR A 901 -46.93 25.28 31.75
CA THR A 901 -47.21 25.67 33.14
C THR A 901 -47.65 27.13 33.26
N ASN A 902 -47.36 27.98 32.27
CA ASN A 902 -47.80 29.37 32.25
C ASN A 902 -49.21 29.52 31.61
N SER A 903 -49.99 30.50 32.06
CA SER A 903 -51.39 30.64 31.67
C SER A 903 -51.59 30.88 30.17
N ASN A 904 -50.70 31.63 29.52
CA ASN A 904 -50.80 31.90 28.08
C ASN A 904 -50.58 30.61 27.28
N GLY A 905 -49.56 29.83 27.61
CA GLY A 905 -49.27 28.56 26.96
C GLY A 905 -50.32 27.50 27.25
N GLN A 906 -50.84 27.44 28.47
CA GLN A 906 -51.97 26.57 28.81
C GLN A 906 -53.20 26.88 27.95
N ASN A 907 -53.60 28.15 27.88
CA ASN A 907 -54.77 28.56 27.10
C ASN A 907 -54.60 28.28 25.60
N THR A 908 -53.43 28.61 25.04
CA THR A 908 -53.17 28.42 23.60
C THR A 908 -53.08 26.94 23.23
N LEU A 909 -52.36 26.13 24.01
CA LEU A 909 -52.23 24.70 23.74
C LEU A 909 -53.52 23.92 24.02
N ASN A 910 -54.28 24.25 25.08
CA ASN A 910 -55.59 23.62 25.31
C ASN A 910 -56.57 23.91 24.18
N ALA A 911 -56.55 25.13 23.64
CA ALA A 911 -57.38 25.49 22.50
C ALA A 911 -56.93 24.77 21.22
N LEU A 912 -55.63 24.71 20.94
CA LEU A 912 -55.09 23.90 19.84
C LEU A 912 -55.49 22.42 19.98
N PHE A 913 -55.39 21.86 21.19
CA PHE A 913 -55.73 20.47 21.47
C PHE A 913 -57.24 20.18 21.47
N SER A 914 -58.07 21.21 21.42
CA SER A 914 -59.52 21.08 21.23
C SER A 914 -59.93 21.02 19.76
N TYR A 915 -58.97 21.11 18.83
CA TYR A 915 -59.24 21.03 17.39
C TYR A 915 -59.70 19.61 16.99
N THR A 916 -60.89 19.51 16.40
CA THR A 916 -61.46 18.25 15.88
C THR A 916 -61.62 18.24 14.36
N GLY A 917 -61.06 19.23 13.67
CA GLY A 917 -61.15 19.35 12.22
C GLY A 917 -60.06 18.57 11.47
N THR A 918 -59.99 18.76 10.15
CA THR A 918 -59.10 17.99 9.26
C THR A 918 -58.13 18.87 8.46
N ASP A 919 -57.91 20.14 8.83
CA ASP A 919 -56.93 20.99 8.14
C ASP A 919 -55.51 20.46 8.37
N ALA A 920 -54.81 20.16 7.27
CA ALA A 920 -53.50 19.50 7.32
C ALA A 920 -52.43 20.35 8.01
N GLY A 921 -52.45 21.68 7.83
CA GLY A 921 -51.49 22.58 8.47
C GLY A 921 -51.70 22.64 9.98
N LEU A 922 -52.95 22.81 10.40
CA LEU A 922 -53.30 22.89 11.83
C LEU A 922 -53.10 21.54 12.54
N MET A 923 -53.34 20.41 11.88
CA MET A 923 -53.03 19.08 12.43
C MET A 923 -51.52 18.82 12.57
N ASN A 924 -50.70 19.28 11.62
CA ASN A 924 -49.24 19.21 11.76
C ASN A 924 -48.75 20.00 12.98
N LEU A 925 -49.32 21.19 13.18
CA LEU A 925 -49.02 22.01 14.36
C LEU A 925 -49.48 21.32 15.65
N PHE A 926 -50.70 20.77 15.68
CA PHE A 926 -51.22 19.99 16.80
C PHE A 926 -50.25 18.89 17.21
N ASN A 927 -49.80 18.09 16.24
CA ASN A 927 -48.92 16.94 16.48
C ASN A 927 -47.56 17.37 17.03
N ALA A 928 -46.97 18.43 16.46
CA ALA A 928 -45.70 18.96 16.92
C ALA A 928 -45.81 19.55 18.34
N ALA A 929 -46.92 20.23 18.65
CA ALA A 929 -47.18 20.74 19.99
C ALA A 929 -47.43 19.62 21.01
N ALA A 930 -48.17 18.57 20.64
CA ALA A 930 -48.44 17.41 21.49
C ALA A 930 -47.18 16.57 21.78
N ALA A 931 -46.15 16.68 20.93
CA ALA A 931 -44.86 16.02 21.13
C ALA A 931 -43.92 16.74 22.13
N SER A 932 -44.34 17.87 22.72
CA SER A 932 -43.57 18.60 23.73
C SER A 932 -43.25 17.70 24.94
N GLY A 933 -41.98 17.62 25.32
CA GLY A 933 -41.48 16.69 26.36
C GLY A 933 -41.18 17.29 27.71
N SER A 934 -41.27 18.62 27.83
CA SER A 934 -40.99 19.33 29.07
C SER A 934 -41.89 20.54 29.21
N SER A 935 -42.00 21.05 30.44
CA SER A 935 -42.71 22.29 30.71
C SER A 935 -42.15 23.48 29.95
N ASP A 936 -40.84 23.48 29.69
CA ASP A 936 -40.17 24.57 28.98
C ASP A 936 -40.50 24.56 27.48
N GLU A 937 -40.52 23.37 26.86
CA GLU A 937 -40.97 23.20 25.47
C GLU A 937 -42.45 23.59 25.30
N GLY A 938 -43.31 23.17 26.24
CA GLY A 938 -44.73 23.54 26.24
C GLY A 938 -44.96 25.05 26.44
N ASN A 939 -44.23 25.67 27.37
CA ASN A 939 -44.29 27.12 27.61
C ASN A 939 -43.84 27.92 26.38
N ARG A 940 -42.74 27.50 25.74
CA ARG A 940 -42.24 28.13 24.51
C ARG A 940 -43.20 27.98 23.35
N ALA A 941 -43.73 26.77 23.13
CA ALA A 941 -44.72 26.52 22.08
C ALA A 941 -45.95 27.40 22.26
N GLY A 942 -46.45 27.46 23.50
CA GLY A 942 -47.55 28.34 23.90
C GLY A 942 -47.27 29.83 23.65
N ALA A 943 -46.06 30.30 23.99
CA ALA A 943 -45.65 31.69 23.79
C ALA A 943 -45.54 32.06 22.29
N GLN A 944 -44.98 31.19 21.45
CA GLN A 944 -44.85 31.40 20.01
C GLN A 944 -46.20 31.40 19.28
N LEU A 945 -47.12 30.56 19.74
CA LEU A 945 -48.48 30.46 19.21
C LEU A 945 -49.44 31.54 19.73
N SER A 946 -49.00 32.37 20.67
CA SER A 946 -49.80 33.45 21.25
C SER A 946 -49.44 34.82 20.65
N PRO A 947 -50.42 35.71 20.39
CA PRO A 947 -50.14 37.07 19.90
C PRO A 947 -49.70 38.05 21.02
N ALA A 948 -49.67 37.60 22.28
CA ALA A 948 -49.48 38.48 23.45
C ALA A 948 -48.17 39.29 23.40
N ALA A 949 -47.05 38.66 23.09
CA ALA A 949 -45.73 39.32 23.07
C ALA A 949 -45.63 40.39 21.96
N GLY A 950 -46.16 40.09 20.76
CA GLY A 950 -46.19 41.05 19.65
C GLY A 950 -47.09 42.25 19.95
N LYS A 951 -48.33 42.00 20.44
CA LYS A 951 -49.29 43.06 20.82
C LYS A 951 -48.75 43.95 21.95
N ALA A 952 -48.07 43.37 22.94
CA ALA A 952 -47.46 44.10 24.05
C ALA A 952 -46.28 44.96 23.60
N GLY A 953 -45.40 44.42 22.74
CA GLY A 953 -44.27 45.16 22.16
C GLY A 953 -44.73 46.37 21.34
N VAL A 954 -45.75 46.22 20.50
CA VAL A 954 -46.35 47.32 19.73
C VAL A 954 -46.94 48.39 20.67
N ALA A 955 -47.68 47.99 21.71
CA ALA A 955 -48.27 48.92 22.67
C ALA A 955 -47.21 49.72 23.44
N GLY A 956 -46.16 49.05 23.91
CA GLY A 956 -45.07 49.68 24.65
C GLY A 956 -44.25 50.64 23.78
N ALA A 957 -43.97 50.25 22.52
CA ALA A 957 -43.24 51.08 21.58
C ALA A 957 -44.03 52.34 21.15
N SER A 958 -45.32 52.21 20.85
CA SER A 958 -46.20 53.36 20.56
C SER A 958 -46.30 54.32 21.76
N THR A 959 -46.34 53.79 22.98
CA THR A 959 -46.37 54.59 24.21
C THR A 959 -45.06 55.36 24.43
N ALA A 960 -43.90 54.76 24.16
CA ALA A 960 -42.62 55.45 24.27
C ALA A 960 -42.53 56.66 23.32
N VAL A 961 -42.99 56.50 22.07
CA VAL A 961 -43.01 57.61 21.10
C VAL A 961 -43.98 58.71 21.53
N SER A 962 -45.19 58.37 21.95
CA SER A 962 -46.18 59.40 22.35
C SER A 962 -45.78 60.13 23.65
N GLN A 963 -45.16 59.45 24.61
CA GLN A 963 -44.57 60.08 25.79
C GLN A 963 -43.45 61.05 25.41
N GLN A 964 -42.59 60.70 24.45
CA GLN A 964 -41.56 61.61 23.96
C GLN A 964 -42.17 62.86 23.32
N VAL A 965 -43.21 62.69 22.48
CA VAL A 965 -43.91 63.82 21.84
C VAL A 965 -44.50 64.78 22.89
N THR A 966 -45.14 64.25 23.93
CA THR A 966 -45.65 65.05 25.05
C THR A 966 -44.53 65.73 25.83
N GLY A 967 -43.42 65.03 26.10
CA GLY A 967 -42.25 65.61 26.75
C GLY A 967 -41.67 66.79 25.98
N ILE A 968 -41.56 66.66 24.65
CA ILE A 968 -41.12 67.73 23.76
C ILE A 968 -42.06 68.94 23.81
N ALA A 969 -43.38 68.71 23.83
CA ALA A 969 -44.35 69.80 23.95
C ALA A 969 -44.19 70.58 25.27
N PHE A 970 -43.91 69.89 26.38
CA PHE A 970 -43.66 70.53 27.67
C PHE A 970 -42.29 71.22 27.74
N ASP A 971 -41.22 70.62 27.22
CA ASP A 971 -39.91 71.26 27.10
C ASP A 971 -39.98 72.56 26.30
N ARG A 972 -40.78 72.56 25.23
CA ARG A 972 -41.04 73.74 24.40
C ARG A 972 -41.63 74.90 25.19
N LEU A 973 -42.60 74.62 26.08
CA LEU A 973 -43.25 75.61 26.94
C LEU A 973 -42.32 76.06 28.09
N ASN A 974 -41.60 75.11 28.70
CA ASN A 974 -40.68 75.34 29.83
C ASN A 974 -39.48 76.23 29.48
N ASN A 975 -38.93 76.11 28.27
CA ASN A 975 -37.79 76.94 27.84
C ASN A 975 -38.15 78.41 27.64
N THR A 976 -39.44 78.76 27.63
CA THR A 976 -39.90 80.14 27.46
C THR A 976 -40.36 80.84 28.73
N SER A 977 -40.82 80.09 29.74
CA SER A 977 -41.26 80.65 31.03
C SER A 977 -40.09 81.10 31.92
N THR A 978 -38.88 80.52 31.79
CA THR A 978 -37.71 80.89 32.61
C THR A 978 -36.86 82.03 32.03
N VAL A 979 -37.29 82.66 30.93
CA VAL A 979 -36.65 83.87 30.38
C VAL A 979 -37.25 85.14 30.99
N ALA A 980 -38.48 85.09 31.51
CA ALA A 980 -39.15 86.22 32.15
C ALA A 980 -38.60 86.58 33.56
N GLY A 981 -37.86 85.67 34.22
CA GLY A 981 -37.41 85.83 35.60
C GLY A 981 -36.03 86.50 35.83
N LEU A 982 -35.28 86.83 34.77
CA LEU A 982 -34.00 87.56 34.85
C LEU A 982 -34.26 89.03 34.52
N GLY A 983 -34.44 89.85 35.55
CA GLY A 983 -34.89 91.24 35.42
C GLY A 983 -34.12 92.08 34.40
N SER A 984 -34.88 92.68 33.50
CA SER A 984 -34.51 93.87 32.73
C SER A 984 -35.63 94.90 32.91
N ASN A 985 -35.49 95.70 33.97
CA ASN A 985 -36.16 97.00 34.08
C ASN A 985 -35.57 97.94 33.02
N GLY A 986 -36.44 98.54 32.19
CA GLY A 986 -36.10 99.70 31.38
C GLY A 986 -36.05 99.46 29.87
N LEU A 987 -37.21 99.57 29.22
CA LEU A 987 -37.48 100.43 28.05
C LEU A 987 -38.94 100.22 27.62
N SER A 988 -39.76 101.24 27.88
CA SER A 988 -41.11 101.39 27.32
C SER A 988 -40.99 101.99 25.92
N ALA A 989 -41.52 101.32 24.90
CA ALA A 989 -42.09 101.94 23.70
C ALA A 989 -42.97 100.90 23.00
N GLY A 990 -44.26 101.20 22.83
CA GLY A 990 -45.23 100.29 22.24
C GLY A 990 -44.97 99.99 20.77
N ASP A 991 -45.01 98.71 20.42
CA ASP A 991 -45.75 98.19 19.27
C ASP A 991 -46.04 96.70 19.51
N GLY A 992 -47.22 96.25 19.11
CA GLY A 992 -47.66 94.87 19.31
C GLY A 992 -46.94 93.93 18.35
N MET A 993 -46.11 93.03 18.88
CA MET A 993 -45.69 91.84 18.14
C MET A 993 -45.92 90.60 18.99
N ARG A 994 -46.96 89.83 18.60
CA ARG A 994 -47.16 88.44 19.04
C ARG A 994 -45.86 87.66 18.79
N ASP A 995 -45.27 87.05 19.82
CA ASP A 995 -44.07 86.20 19.72
C ASP A 995 -44.42 84.88 19.02
N GLN A 996 -44.44 84.91 17.68
CA GLN A 996 -44.68 83.77 16.80
C GLN A 996 -43.36 83.04 16.55
N ALA A 997 -43.40 81.71 16.62
CA ALA A 997 -42.25 80.88 16.31
C ALA A 997 -42.66 79.61 15.57
N ALA A 998 -41.81 79.21 14.63
CA ALA A 998 -41.81 77.87 14.04
C ALA A 998 -40.59 77.11 14.55
N TRP A 999 -40.75 75.80 14.71
CA TRP A 999 -39.66 74.95 15.18
C TRP A 999 -39.74 73.56 14.57
N GLY A 1000 -38.58 72.95 14.42
CA GLY A 1000 -38.42 71.56 14.00
C GLY A 1000 -37.54 70.82 14.99
N GLN A 1001 -37.91 69.57 15.28
CA GLN A 1001 -37.16 68.71 16.20
C GLN A 1001 -37.03 67.30 15.64
N ALA A 1002 -35.80 66.79 15.65
CA ALA A 1002 -35.54 65.38 15.40
C ALA A 1002 -35.33 64.66 16.73
N PHE A 1003 -35.82 63.43 16.83
CA PHE A 1003 -35.58 62.57 17.98
C PHE A 1003 -35.32 61.13 17.55
N GLY A 1004 -34.57 60.41 18.38
CA GLY A 1004 -34.31 58.99 18.20
C GLY A 1004 -34.04 58.33 19.53
N GLY A 1005 -34.49 57.10 19.68
CA GLY A 1005 -34.40 56.38 20.94
C GLY A 1005 -34.54 54.89 20.81
N LYS A 1006 -34.30 54.22 21.94
CA LYS A 1006 -34.52 52.79 22.12
C LYS A 1006 -35.36 52.58 23.37
N ALA A 1007 -36.24 51.58 23.34
CA ALA A 1007 -36.99 51.12 24.49
C ALA A 1007 -36.91 49.59 24.57
N SER A 1008 -36.74 49.03 25.76
CA SER A 1008 -36.77 47.58 25.98
C SER A 1008 -37.58 47.22 27.20
N ALA A 1009 -38.15 46.02 27.18
CA ALA A 1009 -38.80 45.41 28.34
C ALA A 1009 -38.38 43.94 28.45
N ASP A 1010 -37.93 43.54 29.63
CA ASP A 1010 -37.59 42.14 29.95
C ASP A 1010 -38.85 41.25 30.03
N ALA A 1011 -38.67 39.93 29.91
CA ALA A 1011 -39.76 38.97 30.12
C ALA A 1011 -40.42 39.13 31.49
N ARG A 1012 -41.76 39.21 31.51
CA ARG A 1012 -42.55 39.35 32.73
C ARG A 1012 -43.92 38.72 32.58
N ASP A 1013 -44.44 38.13 33.65
CA ASP A 1013 -45.77 37.51 33.70
C ASP A 1013 -46.02 36.42 32.64
N GLY A 1014 -44.98 35.69 32.21
CA GLY A 1014 -45.11 34.68 31.15
C GLY A 1014 -45.32 35.27 29.76
N VAL A 1015 -44.87 36.52 29.54
CA VAL A 1015 -44.82 37.18 28.23
C VAL A 1015 -43.38 37.54 27.94
N SER A 1016 -42.90 37.12 26.77
CA SER A 1016 -41.54 37.38 26.28
C SER A 1016 -41.23 38.87 26.19
N GLY A 1017 -39.96 39.21 26.39
CA GLY A 1017 -39.46 40.57 26.29
C GLY A 1017 -39.49 41.13 24.86
N TYR A 1018 -39.13 42.41 24.75
CA TYR A 1018 -38.92 43.06 23.45
C TYR A 1018 -37.86 44.16 23.54
N HIS A 1019 -37.25 44.45 22.39
CA HIS A 1019 -36.50 45.67 22.17
C HIS A 1019 -37.06 46.45 20.97
N ALA A 1020 -37.19 47.76 21.13
CA ALA A 1020 -37.72 48.69 20.14
C ALA A 1020 -36.71 49.80 19.86
N SER A 1021 -36.59 50.19 18.59
CA SER A 1021 -35.86 51.37 18.17
C SER A 1021 -36.78 52.27 17.37
N TYR A 1022 -36.77 53.56 17.67
CA TYR A 1022 -37.61 54.55 16.99
C TYR A 1022 -36.83 55.81 16.65
N ALA A 1023 -37.21 56.43 15.53
CA ALA A 1023 -36.74 57.74 15.13
C ALA A 1023 -37.87 58.52 14.47
N GLY A 1024 -37.88 59.83 14.68
CA GLY A 1024 -38.95 60.67 14.17
C GLY A 1024 -38.59 62.14 14.06
N LEU A 1025 -39.50 62.85 13.40
CA LEU A 1025 -39.44 64.28 13.18
C LEU A 1025 -40.74 64.92 13.69
N LEU A 1026 -40.59 66.06 14.36
CA LEU A 1026 -41.70 66.92 14.77
C LEU A 1026 -41.54 68.28 14.10
N LEU A 1027 -42.66 68.82 13.65
CA LEU A 1027 -42.79 70.17 13.17
C LEU A 1027 -43.87 70.86 13.97
N GLY A 1028 -43.56 72.04 14.52
CA GLY A 1028 -44.50 72.77 15.36
C GLY A 1028 -44.45 74.26 15.13
N ALA A 1029 -45.54 74.91 15.50
CA ALA A 1029 -45.65 76.36 15.55
C ALA A 1029 -46.42 76.78 16.79
N ASP A 1030 -46.00 77.86 17.42
CA ASP A 1030 -46.65 78.42 18.61
C ASP A 1030 -46.57 79.94 18.62
N THR A 1031 -47.49 80.56 19.35
CA THR A 1031 -47.56 81.99 19.52
C THR A 1031 -47.89 82.35 20.97
N ALA A 1032 -47.33 83.46 21.45
CA ALA A 1032 -47.83 84.10 22.66
C ALA A 1032 -49.16 84.80 22.34
N TRP A 1033 -50.26 84.31 22.92
CA TRP A 1033 -51.56 84.95 22.78
C TRP A 1033 -51.61 86.24 23.59
N ASN A 1034 -51.13 86.18 24.84
CA ASN A 1034 -50.92 87.33 25.73
C ASN A 1034 -49.71 87.05 26.63
N ASP A 1035 -49.44 87.94 27.59
CA ASP A 1035 -48.26 87.85 28.46
C ASP A 1035 -48.21 86.59 29.33
N GLN A 1036 -49.34 85.90 29.51
CA GLN A 1036 -49.44 84.70 30.35
C GLN A 1036 -49.65 83.41 29.55
N TRP A 1037 -50.22 83.48 28.35
CA TRP A 1037 -50.62 82.30 27.56
C TRP A 1037 -49.79 82.13 26.29
N ARG A 1038 -49.23 80.93 26.12
CA ARG A 1038 -48.65 80.45 24.86
C ARG A 1038 -49.42 79.23 24.37
N ILE A 1039 -49.80 79.22 23.10
CA ILE A 1039 -50.54 78.11 22.48
C ILE A 1039 -49.84 77.70 21.20
N GLY A 1040 -49.75 76.40 20.94
CA GLY A 1040 -49.18 75.86 19.72
C GLY A 1040 -49.75 74.52 19.32
N GLY A 1041 -49.40 74.13 18.11
CA GLY A 1041 -49.68 72.82 17.54
C GLY A 1041 -48.38 72.17 17.07
N LEU A 1042 -48.38 70.85 17.02
CA LEU A 1042 -47.30 70.06 16.42
C LEU A 1042 -47.87 68.89 15.62
N PHE A 1043 -47.16 68.54 14.56
CA PHE A 1043 -47.31 67.30 13.81
C PHE A 1043 -46.07 66.43 14.08
N ASN A 1044 -46.26 65.12 14.22
CA ASN A 1044 -45.18 64.16 14.36
C ASN A 1044 -45.29 63.04 13.31
N TYR A 1045 -44.12 62.55 12.88
CA TYR A 1045 -43.96 61.30 12.18
C TYR A 1045 -42.85 60.49 12.84
N ALA A 1046 -43.09 59.22 13.12
CA ALA A 1046 -42.10 58.32 13.71
C ALA A 1046 -42.15 56.93 13.08
N SER A 1047 -40.99 56.37 12.79
CA SER A 1047 -40.84 54.98 12.39
C SER A 1047 -40.23 54.19 13.54
N THR A 1048 -40.81 53.04 13.85
CA THR A 1048 -40.42 52.18 14.99
C THR A 1048 -40.28 50.74 14.53
N SER A 1049 -39.18 50.08 14.92
CA SER A 1049 -38.98 48.64 14.75
C SER A 1049 -38.98 47.99 16.12
N VAL A 1050 -39.77 46.93 16.30
CA VAL A 1050 -39.85 46.13 17.52
C VAL A 1050 -39.43 44.71 17.18
N SER A 1051 -38.53 44.13 17.95
CA SER A 1051 -38.21 42.70 17.87
C SER A 1051 -38.47 42.06 19.23
N ASN A 1052 -39.00 40.85 19.19
CA ASN A 1052 -39.28 40.08 20.40
C ASN A 1052 -38.05 39.24 20.78
N ASP A 1053 -37.90 39.05 22.09
CA ASP A 1053 -36.83 38.26 22.70
C ASP A 1053 -37.39 36.93 23.24
N ASP A 1054 -36.57 36.17 23.96
CA ASP A 1054 -36.94 34.93 24.66
C ASP A 1054 -37.64 33.89 23.78
N ASP A 1055 -38.77 33.34 24.22
CA ASP A 1055 -39.52 32.29 23.51
C ASP A 1055 -40.04 32.75 22.14
N ASN A 1056 -40.18 34.06 21.92
CA ASN A 1056 -40.65 34.67 20.68
C ASN A 1056 -39.53 35.22 19.79
N ALA A 1057 -38.26 34.89 20.11
CA ALA A 1057 -37.11 35.33 19.34
C ALA A 1057 -37.27 35.03 17.83
N GLY A 1058 -36.93 36.02 17.00
CA GLY A 1058 -37.12 35.99 15.55
C GLY A 1058 -38.42 36.63 15.06
N SER A 1059 -39.40 36.84 15.94
CA SER A 1059 -40.61 37.63 15.63
C SER A 1059 -40.34 39.14 15.70
N TYR A 1060 -40.93 39.92 14.81
CA TYR A 1060 -40.75 41.38 14.78
C TYR A 1060 -41.95 42.15 14.24
N SER A 1061 -42.04 43.44 14.55
CA SER A 1061 -43.05 44.37 14.06
C SER A 1061 -42.44 45.70 13.62
N ARG A 1062 -42.96 46.28 12.55
CA ARG A 1062 -42.62 47.64 12.08
C ARG A 1062 -43.85 48.53 12.18
N ILE A 1063 -43.68 49.69 12.80
CA ILE A 1063 -44.75 50.63 13.12
C ILE A 1063 -44.40 51.99 12.51
N ASN A 1064 -45.27 52.50 11.65
CA ASN A 1064 -45.19 53.89 11.20
C ASN A 1064 -46.30 54.69 11.88
N SER A 1065 -45.93 55.76 12.56
CA SER A 1065 -46.85 56.54 13.36
C SER A 1065 -46.94 57.99 12.89
N TYR A 1066 -48.17 58.51 12.87
CA TYR A 1066 -48.51 59.85 12.44
C TYR A 1066 -49.40 60.49 13.51
N GLY A 1067 -48.96 61.62 14.07
CA GLY A 1067 -49.64 62.25 15.19
C GLY A 1067 -49.83 63.75 15.02
N LEU A 1068 -50.91 64.25 15.61
CA LEU A 1068 -51.22 65.67 15.72
C LEU A 1068 -51.48 65.99 17.20
N SER A 1069 -50.86 67.05 17.71
CA SER A 1069 -51.05 67.46 19.10
C SER A 1069 -51.16 68.97 19.22
N ALA A 1070 -52.01 69.40 20.15
CA ALA A 1070 -52.12 70.79 20.58
C ALA A 1070 -51.52 70.91 21.99
N TYR A 1071 -50.90 72.05 22.27
CA TYR A 1071 -50.34 72.35 23.59
C TYR A 1071 -50.56 73.82 23.95
N ALA A 1072 -50.70 74.06 25.26
CA ALA A 1072 -50.82 75.40 25.81
C ALA A 1072 -50.05 75.48 27.13
N GLY A 1073 -49.42 76.62 27.38
CA GLY A 1073 -48.73 76.93 28.64
C GLY A 1073 -49.25 78.24 29.21
N TYR A 1074 -49.57 78.23 30.50
CA TYR A 1074 -49.91 79.38 31.30
C TYR A 1074 -48.77 79.71 32.27
N THR A 1075 -48.28 80.94 32.24
CA THR A 1075 -47.22 81.44 33.14
C THR A 1075 -47.83 82.41 34.15
N GLY A 1076 -47.83 82.03 35.43
CA GLY A 1076 -48.13 82.88 36.58
C GLY A 1076 -46.86 83.26 37.34
N GLU A 1077 -46.94 84.28 38.20
CA GLU A 1077 -45.83 84.64 39.08
C GLU A 1077 -46.01 83.95 40.46
N PRO A 1078 -45.19 82.95 40.86
CA PRO A 1078 -44.05 82.36 40.15
C PRO A 1078 -44.34 81.06 39.38
N TRP A 1079 -45.53 80.45 39.46
CA TRP A 1079 -45.80 79.10 38.94
C TRP A 1079 -46.21 79.04 37.45
N TYR A 1080 -46.07 77.88 36.79
CA TYR A 1080 -46.60 77.66 35.44
C TYR A 1080 -47.37 76.35 35.31
N LEU A 1081 -48.33 76.30 34.38
CA LEU A 1081 -49.09 75.11 34.02
C LEU A 1081 -49.00 74.87 32.51
N ASN A 1082 -48.54 73.69 32.13
CA ASN A 1082 -48.53 73.22 30.76
C ASN A 1082 -49.59 72.15 30.56
N VAL A 1083 -50.27 72.17 29.42
CA VAL A 1083 -51.25 71.16 29.01
C VAL A 1083 -51.01 70.75 27.56
N SER A 1084 -51.24 69.47 27.25
CA SER A 1084 -51.15 68.94 25.90
C SER A 1084 -52.20 67.87 25.66
N VAL A 1085 -52.78 67.86 24.46
CA VAL A 1085 -53.70 66.82 23.98
C VAL A 1085 -53.32 66.42 22.57
N GLY A 1086 -53.39 65.13 22.25
CA GLY A 1086 -52.98 64.62 20.95
C GLY A 1086 -53.63 63.31 20.56
N ALA A 1087 -53.66 63.07 19.26
CA ALA A 1087 -54.10 61.81 18.66
C ALA A 1087 -53.02 61.31 17.69
N MET A 1088 -52.81 60.00 17.66
CA MET A 1088 -51.73 59.35 16.91
C MET A 1088 -52.22 58.05 16.29
N ARG A 1089 -52.13 57.95 14.97
CA ARG A 1089 -52.40 56.74 14.21
C ARG A 1089 -51.11 55.96 14.02
N SER A 1090 -51.16 54.64 14.19
CA SER A 1090 -50.06 53.72 13.95
C SER A 1090 -50.46 52.68 12.90
N ASP A 1091 -49.65 52.51 11.87
CA ASP A 1091 -49.79 51.43 10.88
C ASP A 1091 -48.73 50.36 11.19
N VAL A 1092 -49.19 49.12 11.45
CA VAL A 1092 -48.37 48.02 11.97
C VAL A 1092 -48.28 46.89 10.96
N LYS A 1093 -47.04 46.48 10.64
CA LYS A 1093 -46.75 45.24 9.92
C LYS A 1093 -45.98 44.31 10.85
N ALA A 1094 -46.47 43.08 11.07
CA ALA A 1094 -45.86 42.13 11.99
C ALA A 1094 -45.57 40.78 11.32
N HIS A 1095 -44.50 40.16 11.78
CA HIS A 1095 -44.01 38.85 11.37
C HIS A 1095 -43.82 37.99 12.62
N ARG A 1096 -44.54 36.88 12.73
CA ARG A 1096 -44.52 35.96 13.88
C ARG A 1096 -43.96 34.60 13.46
N VAL A 1097 -42.91 34.14 14.15
CA VAL A 1097 -42.25 32.86 13.87
C VAL A 1097 -42.69 31.82 14.89
N VAL A 1098 -43.00 30.62 14.39
CA VAL A 1098 -43.34 29.42 15.18
C VAL A 1098 -42.37 28.32 14.79
N ASP A 1099 -41.59 27.84 15.75
CA ASP A 1099 -40.51 26.88 15.54
C ASP A 1099 -40.50 25.84 16.67
N LEU A 1100 -41.11 24.69 16.39
CA LEU A 1100 -41.24 23.54 17.29
C LEU A 1100 -40.46 22.36 16.73
N THR A 1101 -40.17 21.35 17.57
CA THR A 1101 -39.55 20.12 17.07
C THR A 1101 -40.46 19.44 16.04
N GLY A 1102 -40.01 19.37 14.79
CA GLY A 1102 -40.77 18.80 13.68
C GLY A 1102 -41.76 19.76 13.00
N PHE A 1103 -41.81 21.05 13.37
CA PHE A 1103 -42.70 22.03 12.76
C PHE A 1103 -42.06 23.43 12.67
N HIS A 1104 -42.21 24.07 11.51
CA HIS A 1104 -41.79 25.45 11.28
C HIS A 1104 -42.87 26.21 10.51
N GLY A 1105 -43.13 27.46 10.90
CA GLY A 1105 -44.11 28.34 10.25
C GLY A 1105 -43.88 29.81 10.54
N VAL A 1106 -44.11 30.67 9.53
CA VAL A 1106 -44.03 32.14 9.64
C VAL A 1106 -45.38 32.75 9.26
N ALA A 1107 -45.96 33.52 10.18
CA ALA A 1107 -47.26 34.16 10.02
C ALA A 1107 -47.12 35.68 9.91
N ASP A 1108 -47.71 36.27 8.86
CA ASP A 1108 -47.61 37.69 8.53
C ASP A 1108 -48.93 38.42 8.79
N SER A 1109 -48.89 39.66 9.28
CA SER A 1109 -50.08 40.51 9.47
C SER A 1109 -49.87 42.00 9.16
N ASN A 1110 -50.97 42.68 8.86
CA ASN A 1110 -51.03 44.13 8.66
C ASN A 1110 -52.30 44.69 9.34
N TYR A 1111 -52.15 45.68 10.22
CA TYR A 1111 -53.26 46.26 10.96
C TYR A 1111 -52.97 47.69 11.44
N ASN A 1112 -54.01 48.40 11.90
CA ASN A 1112 -53.90 49.78 12.38
C ASN A 1112 -54.10 49.88 13.90
N GLY A 1113 -53.62 50.98 14.47
CA GLY A 1113 -53.86 51.36 15.85
C GLY A 1113 -54.07 52.86 16.00
N MET A 1114 -54.84 53.25 17.02
CA MET A 1114 -55.15 54.64 17.35
C MET A 1114 -54.86 54.90 18.83
N GLN A 1115 -54.05 55.92 19.10
CA GLN A 1115 -53.73 56.38 20.45
C GLN A 1115 -54.20 57.81 20.68
N TYR A 1116 -54.78 58.06 21.84
CA TYR A 1116 -55.12 59.39 22.34
C TYR A 1116 -54.33 59.66 23.62
N VAL A 1117 -53.76 60.87 23.74
CA VAL A 1117 -52.96 61.27 24.90
C VAL A 1117 -53.41 62.63 25.39
N ALA A 1118 -53.57 62.78 26.71
CA ALA A 1118 -53.81 64.05 27.38
C ALA A 1118 -52.86 64.17 28.57
N ALA A 1119 -52.21 65.32 28.72
CA ALA A 1119 -51.20 65.54 29.74
C ALA A 1119 -51.28 66.95 30.33
N ALA A 1120 -50.94 67.08 31.60
CA ALA A 1120 -50.77 68.35 32.29
C ALA A 1120 -49.50 68.32 33.17
N GLN A 1121 -48.80 69.44 33.29
CA GLN A 1121 -47.61 69.59 34.13
C GLN A 1121 -47.59 70.96 34.81
N LEU A 1122 -47.56 70.98 36.13
CA LEU A 1122 -47.38 72.15 36.98
C LEU A 1122 -45.90 72.27 37.37
N GLY A 1123 -45.35 73.49 37.33
CA GLY A 1123 -44.01 73.79 37.84
C GLY A 1123 -43.97 75.05 38.70
N TYR A 1124 -43.16 75.01 39.77
CA TYR A 1124 -43.01 76.13 40.70
C TYR A 1124 -41.53 76.59 40.78
N PRO A 1125 -41.05 77.48 39.90
CA PRO A 1125 -39.64 77.89 39.88
C PRO A 1125 -39.25 78.69 41.12
N ILE A 1126 -38.23 78.21 41.84
CA ILE A 1126 -37.65 78.83 43.02
C ILE A 1126 -36.23 79.27 42.68
N LYS A 1127 -35.94 80.57 42.82
CA LYS A 1127 -34.57 81.08 42.71
C LYS A 1127 -33.77 80.61 43.92
N VAL A 1128 -32.67 79.91 43.69
CA VAL A 1128 -31.79 79.38 44.75
C VAL A 1128 -30.46 80.12 44.80
N ASP A 1129 -30.50 81.44 44.60
CA ASP A 1129 -29.32 82.31 44.47
C ASP A 1129 -28.39 82.26 45.70
N GLN A 1130 -28.93 81.95 46.88
CA GLN A 1130 -28.14 81.77 48.11
C GLN A 1130 -27.28 80.50 48.13
N LEU A 1131 -27.70 79.43 47.41
CA LEU A 1131 -27.00 78.14 47.32
C LEU A 1131 -26.15 78.05 46.04
N LEU A 1132 -26.70 78.49 44.91
CA LEU A 1132 -26.05 78.46 43.61
C LEU A 1132 -26.47 79.71 42.80
N PRO A 1133 -25.64 80.76 42.73
CA PRO A 1133 -26.01 82.03 42.09
C PRO A 1133 -26.44 81.86 40.63
N GLY A 1134 -27.62 82.35 40.28
CA GLY A 1134 -28.20 82.30 38.93
C GLY A 1134 -28.89 80.98 38.58
N ALA A 1135 -29.13 80.10 39.56
CA ALA A 1135 -29.84 78.85 39.37
C ALA A 1135 -31.30 78.89 39.84
N VAL A 1136 -32.15 78.16 39.13
CA VAL A 1136 -33.58 78.00 39.42
C VAL A 1136 -33.87 76.52 39.64
N LEU A 1137 -34.40 76.20 40.81
CA LEU A 1137 -34.91 74.87 41.15
C LEU A 1137 -36.44 74.89 41.05
N THR A 1138 -37.01 74.06 40.20
CA THR A 1138 -38.44 73.99 39.91
C THR A 1138 -38.96 72.62 40.32
N PRO A 1139 -39.67 72.46 41.45
CA PRO A 1139 -40.49 71.29 41.70
C PRO A 1139 -41.56 71.14 40.63
N LEU A 1140 -41.80 69.90 40.20
CA LEU A 1140 -42.69 69.53 39.11
C LEU A 1140 -43.69 68.49 39.57
N ALA A 1141 -44.94 68.65 39.15
CA ALA A 1141 -45.99 67.66 39.28
C ALA A 1141 -46.73 67.52 37.96
N GLY A 1142 -46.94 66.30 37.47
CA GLY A 1142 -47.59 66.04 36.19
C GLY A 1142 -48.57 64.88 36.25
N LEU A 1143 -49.51 64.90 35.32
CA LEU A 1143 -50.50 63.84 35.11
C LEU A 1143 -50.62 63.57 33.61
N VAL A 1144 -50.53 62.32 33.20
CA VAL A 1144 -50.63 61.87 31.80
C VAL A 1144 -51.66 60.75 31.71
N TYR A 1145 -52.64 60.90 30.84
CA TYR A 1145 -53.60 59.87 30.47
C TYR A 1145 -53.38 59.46 29.02
N SER A 1146 -53.38 58.15 28.74
CA SER A 1146 -53.37 57.64 27.37
C SER A 1146 -54.28 56.43 27.18
N SER A 1147 -54.89 56.33 26.01
CA SER A 1147 -55.69 55.18 25.58
C SER A 1147 -55.23 54.75 24.18
N LEU A 1148 -54.90 53.48 24.03
CA LEU A 1148 -54.46 52.87 22.78
C LEU A 1148 -55.41 51.72 22.40
N ARG A 1149 -55.97 51.79 21.21
CA ARG A 1149 -56.73 50.70 20.59
C ARG A 1149 -55.96 50.16 19.38
N GLN A 1150 -55.74 48.86 19.35
CA GLN A 1150 -55.21 48.13 18.19
C GLN A 1150 -56.36 47.34 17.55
N ASP A 1151 -56.52 47.47 16.23
CA ASP A 1151 -57.59 46.78 15.51
C ASP A 1151 -57.37 45.26 15.45
N GLY A 1152 -58.45 44.52 15.13
CA GLY A 1152 -58.38 43.08 14.89
C GLY A 1152 -57.80 42.80 13.50
N TYR A 1153 -57.17 41.64 13.34
CA TYR A 1153 -56.53 41.23 12.09
C TYR A 1153 -56.50 39.72 11.94
N THR A 1154 -56.30 39.26 10.70
CA THR A 1154 -56.07 37.86 10.38
C THR A 1154 -54.65 37.75 9.82
N GLU A 1155 -53.87 36.83 10.36
CA GLU A 1155 -52.56 36.50 9.81
C GLU A 1155 -52.70 35.62 8.56
N THR A 1156 -51.70 35.69 7.69
CA THR A 1156 -51.57 34.81 6.52
C THR A 1156 -50.30 33.96 6.63
N GLY A 1157 -50.30 32.76 6.05
CA GLY A 1157 -49.15 31.85 6.06
C GLY A 1157 -49.13 30.92 7.29
N GLY A 1158 -47.96 30.74 7.90
CA GLY A 1158 -47.80 30.08 9.20
C GLY A 1158 -47.86 28.56 9.20
N ASN A 1159 -48.04 27.90 8.04
CA ASN A 1159 -48.16 26.43 7.95
C ASN A 1159 -49.24 25.85 8.91
N GLY A 1160 -50.39 26.54 9.01
CA GLY A 1160 -51.48 26.20 9.95
C GLY A 1160 -51.45 26.97 11.28
N ALA A 1161 -50.36 27.65 11.61
CA ALA A 1161 -50.23 28.43 12.84
C ALA A 1161 -50.76 29.87 12.76
N ALA A 1162 -51.25 30.32 11.61
CA ALA A 1162 -51.82 31.66 11.45
C ALA A 1162 -53.03 31.86 12.37
N LEU A 1163 -53.20 33.06 12.92
CA LEU A 1163 -54.26 33.41 13.84
C LEU A 1163 -55.23 34.44 13.26
N GLN A 1164 -56.50 34.28 13.60
CA GLN A 1164 -57.47 35.36 13.62
C GLN A 1164 -57.41 36.04 15.00
N VAL A 1165 -56.92 37.27 15.06
CA VAL A 1165 -56.71 38.01 16.30
C VAL A 1165 -57.74 39.13 16.44
N GLY A 1166 -58.42 39.18 17.58
CA GLY A 1166 -59.40 40.21 17.93
C GLY A 1166 -58.77 41.58 18.20
N SER A 1167 -59.60 42.62 18.16
CA SER A 1167 -59.18 43.97 18.57
C SER A 1167 -58.89 44.03 20.07
N SER A 1168 -57.96 44.89 20.47
CA SER A 1168 -57.48 45.00 21.86
C SER A 1168 -57.27 46.46 22.25
N SER A 1169 -57.58 46.84 23.48
CA SER A 1169 -57.37 48.19 23.99
C SER A 1169 -56.61 48.20 25.31
N THR A 1170 -55.84 49.25 25.55
CA THR A 1170 -55.12 49.50 26.81
C THR A 1170 -55.24 50.97 27.22
N HIS A 1171 -55.22 51.20 28.53
CA HIS A 1171 -55.35 52.51 29.15
C HIS A 1171 -54.23 52.70 30.17
N SER A 1172 -53.69 53.90 30.24
CA SER A 1172 -52.59 54.28 31.13
C SER A 1172 -52.88 55.63 31.77
N VAL A 1173 -52.67 55.72 33.08
CA VAL A 1173 -52.77 56.94 33.89
C VAL A 1173 -51.49 57.04 34.70
N LYS A 1174 -50.66 58.03 34.39
CA LYS A 1174 -49.36 58.24 35.01
C LYS A 1174 -49.28 59.55 35.77
N SER A 1175 -48.72 59.56 36.97
CA SER A 1175 -48.31 60.79 37.66
C SER A 1175 -46.79 60.93 37.68
N ASP A 1176 -46.31 62.14 37.40
CA ASP A 1176 -44.90 62.51 37.47
C ASP A 1176 -44.68 63.44 38.66
N LEU A 1177 -43.72 63.14 39.53
CA LEU A 1177 -43.30 64.01 40.63
C LEU A 1177 -41.79 64.16 40.63
N GLY A 1178 -41.28 65.38 40.72
CA GLY A 1178 -39.83 65.58 40.80
C GLY A 1178 -39.40 67.03 40.74
N PHE A 1179 -38.21 67.27 40.23
CA PHE A 1179 -37.63 68.61 40.18
C PHE A 1179 -36.75 68.81 38.94
N LYS A 1180 -36.67 70.06 38.49
CA LYS A 1180 -35.77 70.53 37.44
C LYS A 1180 -34.85 71.61 38.01
N LEU A 1181 -33.55 71.47 37.82
CA LEU A 1181 -32.55 72.49 38.13
C LEU A 1181 -32.02 73.05 36.82
N GLU A 1182 -32.02 74.37 36.66
CA GLU A 1182 -31.46 75.05 35.50
C GLU A 1182 -30.62 76.26 35.91
N ARG A 1183 -29.56 76.56 35.14
CA ARG A 1183 -28.69 77.72 35.39
C ARG A 1183 -28.29 78.36 34.08
N ALA A 1184 -28.36 79.68 33.99
CA ALA A 1184 -28.02 80.42 32.78
C ALA A 1184 -26.58 80.96 32.84
N TYR A 1185 -25.82 80.73 31.77
CA TYR A 1185 -24.45 81.22 31.58
C TYR A 1185 -24.38 82.12 30.35
N LYS A 1186 -23.87 83.34 30.50
CA LYS A 1186 -23.55 84.19 29.36
C LYS A 1186 -22.26 83.69 28.71
N THR A 1187 -22.30 83.37 27.42
CA THR A 1187 -21.15 82.90 26.64
C THR A 1187 -20.93 83.80 25.42
N THR A 1188 -19.79 83.68 24.73
CA THR A 1188 -19.52 84.40 23.46
C THR A 1188 -20.47 84.02 22.33
N TYR A 1189 -21.15 82.87 22.42
CA TYR A 1189 -22.06 82.37 21.40
C TYR A 1189 -23.55 82.65 21.71
N GLY A 1190 -23.87 83.18 22.89
CA GLY A 1190 -25.24 83.41 23.36
C GLY A 1190 -25.46 83.03 24.82
N LEU A 1191 -26.71 82.99 25.27
CA LEU A 1191 -27.09 82.53 26.61
C LEU A 1191 -27.22 81.01 26.61
N LEU A 1192 -26.33 80.31 27.32
CA LEU A 1192 -26.36 78.85 27.47
C LEU A 1192 -27.08 78.48 28.78
N LYS A 1193 -28.10 77.63 28.68
CA LYS A 1193 -28.91 77.12 29.80
C LYS A 1193 -28.83 75.60 29.87
N PRO A 1194 -27.86 75.01 30.59
CA PRO A 1194 -27.95 73.62 31.02
C PRO A 1194 -29.09 73.41 32.02
N SER A 1195 -29.71 72.24 31.94
CA SER A 1195 -30.76 71.79 32.85
C SER A 1195 -30.63 70.30 33.15
N VAL A 1196 -30.99 69.94 34.37
CA VAL A 1196 -31.12 68.56 34.83
C VAL A 1196 -32.50 68.41 35.44
N GLN A 1197 -33.24 67.39 35.03
CA GLN A 1197 -34.56 67.07 35.56
C GLN A 1197 -34.57 65.63 36.04
N LEU A 1198 -35.12 65.41 37.23
CA LEU A 1198 -35.33 64.09 37.79
C LEU A 1198 -36.80 63.95 38.17
N LEU A 1199 -37.47 62.89 37.71
CA LEU A 1199 -38.87 62.59 38.00
C LEU A 1199 -39.00 61.14 38.48
N TRP A 1200 -39.87 60.92 39.47
CA TRP A 1200 -40.48 59.63 39.74
C TRP A 1200 -41.83 59.59 39.02
N ARG A 1201 -42.07 58.51 38.27
CA ARG A 1201 -43.27 58.29 37.47
C ARG A 1201 -43.99 57.05 37.98
N HIS A 1202 -45.27 57.21 38.30
CA HIS A 1202 -46.13 56.14 38.81
C HIS A 1202 -47.28 55.86 37.84
N GLU A 1203 -47.48 54.60 37.45
CA GLU A 1203 -48.60 54.10 36.65
C GLU A 1203 -49.70 53.51 37.55
N TYR A 1204 -50.92 54.04 37.44
CA TYR A 1204 -52.07 53.60 38.24
C TYR A 1204 -52.89 52.49 37.56
N SER A 1205 -52.72 52.26 36.26
CA SER A 1205 -53.43 51.20 35.53
C SER A 1205 -52.75 49.84 35.71
N ASP A 1206 -53.44 48.92 36.39
CA ASP A 1206 -53.01 47.52 36.53
C ASP A 1206 -53.67 46.59 35.49
N THR A 1207 -54.17 47.16 34.38
CA THR A 1207 -54.89 46.42 33.34
C THR A 1207 -53.91 45.78 32.36
N ARG A 1208 -53.96 44.44 32.24
CA ARG A 1208 -53.20 43.69 31.24
C ARG A 1208 -53.83 43.88 29.86
N LEU A 1209 -53.00 44.01 28.82
CA LEU A 1209 -53.49 43.97 27.44
C LEU A 1209 -54.01 42.56 27.14
N GLN A 1210 -55.31 42.38 27.01
CA GLN A 1210 -55.91 41.09 26.66
C GLN A 1210 -56.16 41.00 25.14
N SER A 1211 -55.84 39.86 24.55
CA SER A 1211 -56.11 39.56 23.15
C SER A 1211 -56.78 38.19 23.02
N ILE A 1212 -57.93 38.15 22.34
CA ILE A 1212 -58.63 36.92 21.99
C ILE A 1212 -58.17 36.52 20.59
N ALA A 1213 -57.78 35.27 20.40
CA ALA A 1213 -57.35 34.74 19.12
C ALA A 1213 -57.96 33.35 18.86
N ASN A 1214 -58.02 32.96 17.59
CA ASN A 1214 -58.43 31.65 17.11
C ASN A 1214 -57.48 31.24 15.99
N PHE A 1215 -57.17 29.96 15.82
CA PHE A 1215 -56.34 29.53 14.68
C PHE A 1215 -57.13 29.76 13.38
N ALA A 1216 -56.54 30.47 12.41
CA ALA A 1216 -57.24 30.95 11.21
C ALA A 1216 -57.78 29.81 10.32
N ALA A 1217 -57.15 28.63 10.37
CA ALA A 1217 -57.60 27.44 9.66
C ALA A 1217 -58.83 26.77 10.31
N ASP A 1218 -59.13 27.07 11.58
CA ASP A 1218 -60.32 26.57 12.27
C ASP A 1218 -61.52 27.51 12.04
N THR A 1219 -62.42 27.10 11.15
CA THR A 1219 -63.66 27.81 10.85
C THR A 1219 -64.79 27.55 11.87
N THR A 1220 -64.61 26.60 12.79
CA THR A 1220 -65.61 26.22 13.80
C THR A 1220 -65.51 27.06 15.07
N GLY A 1221 -64.35 27.66 15.32
CA GLY A 1221 -64.06 28.45 16.52
C GLY A 1221 -63.68 27.62 17.76
N ALA A 1222 -63.57 26.30 17.62
CA ALA A 1222 -63.20 25.37 18.69
C ALA A 1222 -61.81 25.67 19.29
N THR A 1223 -60.94 26.31 18.53
CA THR A 1223 -59.56 26.65 18.92
C THR A 1223 -59.40 28.10 19.42
N SER A 1224 -60.49 28.72 19.89
CA SER A 1224 -60.46 30.07 20.46
C SER A 1224 -59.77 30.10 21.83
N PHE A 1225 -58.85 31.05 22.02
CA PHE A 1225 -58.17 31.28 23.30
C PHE A 1225 -57.98 32.76 23.63
N ALA A 1226 -57.83 33.05 24.92
CA ALA A 1226 -57.46 34.36 25.41
C ALA A 1226 -56.00 34.36 25.89
N SER A 1227 -55.26 35.38 25.45
CA SER A 1227 -53.89 35.64 25.87
C SER A 1227 -53.80 36.99 26.59
N GLN A 1228 -52.90 37.09 27.56
CA GLN A 1228 -52.69 38.28 28.36
C GLN A 1228 -51.27 38.80 28.21
N GLY A 1229 -51.13 40.11 27.99
CA GLY A 1229 -49.87 40.83 28.05
C GLY A 1229 -49.35 40.98 29.49
N ALA A 1230 -48.10 41.42 29.62
CA ALA A 1230 -47.51 41.77 30.89
C ALA A 1230 -48.23 42.96 31.53
N LYS A 1231 -48.24 43.04 32.87
CA LYS A 1231 -48.71 44.24 33.56
C LYS A 1231 -47.81 45.43 33.22
N PRO A 1232 -48.36 46.65 33.06
CA PRO A 1232 -47.56 47.86 32.96
C PRO A 1232 -46.57 47.98 34.14
N VAL A 1233 -45.39 48.57 33.90
CA VAL A 1233 -44.43 48.84 34.98
C VAL A 1233 -45.00 49.94 35.85
N LYS A 1234 -45.13 49.63 37.15
CA LYS A 1234 -45.80 50.52 38.12
C LYS A 1234 -44.99 51.78 38.44
N ASP A 1235 -43.68 51.66 38.57
CA ASP A 1235 -42.80 52.74 39.02
C ASP A 1235 -41.56 52.84 38.14
N THR A 1236 -41.30 54.02 37.59
CA THR A 1236 -40.08 54.33 36.82
C THR A 1236 -39.42 55.62 37.31
N GLY A 1237 -38.09 55.67 37.24
CA GLY A 1237 -37.32 56.90 37.40
C GLY A 1237 -37.00 57.49 36.03
N VAL A 1238 -37.15 58.82 35.87
CA VAL A 1238 -36.86 59.55 34.63
C VAL A 1238 -35.80 60.61 34.90
N LEU A 1239 -34.68 60.54 34.18
CA LEU A 1239 -33.62 61.55 34.17
C LEU A 1239 -33.61 62.24 32.81
N SER A 1240 -33.75 63.57 32.79
CA SER A 1240 -33.57 64.38 31.58
C SER A 1240 -32.39 65.34 31.75
N LEU A 1241 -31.47 65.33 30.79
CA LEU A 1241 -30.35 66.26 30.68
C LEU A 1241 -30.57 67.13 29.45
N GLY A 1242 -30.59 68.45 29.62
CA GLY A 1242 -30.87 69.40 28.54
C GLY A 1242 -29.87 70.53 28.49
N ALA A 1243 -29.55 71.01 27.29
CA ALA A 1243 -28.78 72.23 27.09
C ALA A 1243 -29.42 73.08 26.00
N THR A 1244 -29.79 74.31 26.35
CA THR A 1244 -30.43 75.27 25.44
C THR A 1244 -29.53 76.49 25.22
N LEU A 1245 -29.23 76.81 23.95
CA LEU A 1245 -28.48 77.99 23.54
C LEU A 1245 -29.43 79.01 22.87
N LEU A 1246 -29.49 80.23 23.42
CA LEU A 1246 -30.24 81.35 22.85
C LEU A 1246 -29.26 82.33 22.20
N ARG A 1247 -29.42 82.63 20.91
CA ARG A 1247 -28.55 83.52 20.13
C ARG A 1247 -29.37 84.62 19.43
N SER A 1248 -29.01 85.88 19.68
CA SER A 1248 -29.51 87.08 18.99
C SER A 1248 -31.05 87.25 18.99
N ASP A 1249 -31.72 86.81 20.06
CA ASP A 1249 -33.18 86.83 20.30
C ASP A 1249 -34.07 86.12 19.26
N LYS A 1250 -33.51 85.64 18.14
CA LYS A 1250 -34.24 85.02 17.01
C LYS A 1250 -34.02 83.50 16.89
N LEU A 1251 -32.89 82.97 17.34
CA LEU A 1251 -32.54 81.56 17.20
C LEU A 1251 -32.39 80.88 18.56
N THR A 1252 -33.07 79.75 18.75
CA THR A 1252 -32.87 78.86 19.90
C THR A 1252 -32.51 77.46 19.41
N LEU A 1253 -31.42 76.91 19.93
CA LEU A 1253 -31.01 75.52 19.71
C LEU A 1253 -31.11 74.77 21.04
N SER A 1254 -31.67 73.56 21.06
CA SER A 1254 -31.69 72.73 22.27
C SER A 1254 -31.32 71.29 21.97
N ALA A 1255 -30.54 70.69 22.86
CA ALA A 1255 -30.22 69.27 22.85
C ALA A 1255 -30.69 68.66 24.17
N ASN A 1256 -31.47 67.58 24.09
CA ASN A 1256 -32.01 66.88 25.26
C ASN A 1256 -31.74 65.38 25.17
N TYR A 1257 -31.40 64.77 26.30
CA TYR A 1257 -31.30 63.33 26.49
C TYR A 1257 -32.17 62.90 27.67
N THR A 1258 -33.05 61.93 27.47
CA THR A 1258 -33.97 61.41 28.49
C THR A 1258 -33.75 59.91 28.67
N LEU A 1259 -33.58 59.48 29.91
CA LEU A 1259 -33.52 58.08 30.34
C LEU A 1259 -34.70 57.80 31.29
N GLU A 1260 -35.54 56.81 30.96
CA GLU A 1260 -36.58 56.25 31.83
C GLU A 1260 -36.21 54.80 32.18
N GLN A 1261 -36.22 54.43 33.46
CA GLN A 1261 -35.84 53.09 33.90
C GLN A 1261 -36.66 52.62 35.12
N GLY A 1262 -37.11 51.36 35.11
CA GLY A 1262 -37.77 50.73 36.26
C GLY A 1262 -38.38 49.36 35.92
N GLY A 1263 -38.41 48.42 36.87
CA GLY A 1263 -39.14 47.15 36.75
C GLY A 1263 -38.87 46.32 35.47
N GLY A 1264 -37.63 46.28 34.97
CA GLY A 1264 -37.26 45.60 33.72
C GLY A 1264 -37.60 46.38 32.43
N TYR A 1265 -38.08 47.61 32.54
CA TYR A 1265 -38.26 48.54 31.41
C TYR A 1265 -37.15 49.59 31.39
N SER A 1266 -36.65 49.90 30.19
CA SER A 1266 -35.69 50.98 29.96
C SER A 1266 -36.02 51.69 28.65
N SER A 1267 -36.05 53.03 28.67
CA SER A 1267 -36.16 53.86 27.47
C SER A 1267 -35.11 54.96 27.49
N GLN A 1268 -34.44 55.17 26.35
CA GLN A 1268 -33.46 56.23 26.17
C GLN A 1268 -33.76 56.98 24.90
N THR A 1269 -33.87 58.31 24.98
CA THR A 1269 -34.18 59.15 23.83
C THR A 1269 -33.27 60.38 23.79
N GLY A 1270 -32.67 60.63 22.63
CA GLY A 1270 -31.98 61.88 22.33
C GLY A 1270 -32.82 62.74 21.38
N SER A 1271 -32.76 64.06 21.52
CA SER A 1271 -33.43 64.98 20.59
C SER A 1271 -32.69 66.30 20.39
N LEU A 1272 -32.85 66.88 19.20
CA LEU A 1272 -32.24 68.13 18.77
C LEU A 1272 -33.31 69.05 18.18
N LEU A 1273 -33.46 70.24 18.77
CA LEU A 1273 -34.44 71.25 18.40
C LEU A 1273 -33.74 72.46 17.76
N ALA A 1274 -34.31 72.94 16.66
CA ALA A 1274 -34.04 74.28 16.13
C ALA A 1274 -35.35 75.08 16.09
N ARG A 1275 -35.35 76.25 16.74
CA ARG A 1275 -36.48 77.17 16.80
C ARG A 1275 -36.09 78.52 16.23
N TRP A 1276 -36.96 79.06 15.37
CA TRP A 1276 -36.83 80.38 14.77
C TRP A 1276 -38.00 81.26 15.20
N ARG A 1277 -37.69 82.42 15.79
CA ARG A 1277 -38.64 83.48 16.15
C ARG A 1277 -38.60 84.56 15.06
N PHE A 1278 -39.75 84.93 14.52
CA PHE A 1278 -39.89 85.89 13.42
C PHE A 1278 -40.88 87.00 13.72
#